data_AF-A0A3M0W5C7-F1
#
_entry.id   AF-A0A3M0W5C7-F1
#
_cell.length_a   1.000
_cell.length_b   1.000
_cell.length_c   1.000
_cell.angle_alpha   90.00
_cell.angle_beta   90.00
_cell.angle_gamma   90.00
#
_symmetry.space_group_name_H-M   'P 1'
#
loop_
_entity.id
_entity.type
_entity.pdbx_description
1 polymer ?
#
loop_
_entity_poly.entity_id
_entity_poly.type
_entity_poly.pdbx_seq_one_letter_code
_entity_poly.pdbx_strand_id
1 'polypeptide(L)'
;MARTIRWGILATGGIAKSFTQDLLVDPKTRGNDKVVHAVVAAASSSGVARAEDFLKTVGAPADAKAYGTYQDLANDPDVDIIYVATPHSHHYQDSMLCLEAGKNVLCEKAFTVNAAQTRRLVEKAREKNVFLMEAVWTRYFPISIYVRDLISSGRLGQVQRVFADTSVNCDPERTWPDGKHRMVNPDLAGGSLLDLGIYSLTWVFQTLYTTQPEGRQPPKVLGSIRKYPQTGVDEMTTILLTFPREEGDAHGIASTTLRADSDADGKGTAGPAVRVQGDKGELQVWPPLYRPTKSKLILSDGTIEDKKWPQPGTDGEGLGMFWEADEAALALVEGRKEGQFESLEESIVIMEVMDEVRKQNELRYPDKIETTDYPAWSVMSSLSHFNFHDFADWQMQQTPRHSISTVGSGTEEGAGISFWDPSLSPALSTPRTPPSSQIKPQRSEFCSTLLFNPPIAVSFAKGSSVFKLKYGRVEVRKDAAGNLRSLELSDHDRFDTSLIHNFPNTRLPIPHLERPYIATQPSTFRVSFLEEQTVQTAGTLFQAKPDYTFEKWEDCIRLQEAILSQTVLFVAGIAQAKSKGRGEECISQNLRVLQSRSGRQIILFFANSQRKEAKKYVSVSLDSIDQFDAGKKANKPVVLKLGNSTDVTTALKTLTIQFLDEHDQMVFLRRLYKTDRVREFDHEQDRVVRAQQIYATIDRQPFQWIVVLVAGIGFFLDGYTLFASNIALPMLSYVYWPTETSGRRVTYINIATLAGTLFGQVFFGILADKHGRKRMYGVELVLLIAATLGVVMCSTGVDGSMNVFAWITFWRVLVGIGVGADYPLSAVITAELAPTKHRPRMMASVFFMQPLGQIAGNIVSLIVVAASQSQGDDNLPRTVDVMWRWVIGLGVVPGVLAVAFRFAIPETPRFLLEIEDDPIKAEFDATPLFGGDRDGTNTELESAATWESPPSAASHSFDDVILPAPMMPDSSQWTPMGPPPVTLNSKWQLSREDIIQYFWNEGNWRTLFGTASTWLLLDFSFYGIGLSSPQFLAKTWGNLRLSNDTPHPPWEIDDTGTKSLYQQLMATSVHALVILNVGSFLGMVIMILFASRVNRVTLQKVGFCVLAIIFVILGSIFIALPISGGPGIIAMYIIAQTAFNFGPNATTYIISAEAFPTRFRSSCHGISAGAGKLGSILVQIFSAYYKFGSSSTSHHSSKRYGTIIIVFAVVMLVGAVITHFMIPDMQEKREKGSGWTTVGRNKTLEELALGRMGARSQSIARARRVQR
;
A
#
# COMPACT_ATOMS: atom_id res chain seq x y z
N MET A 1 -43.73 -28.00 -5.35
CA MET A 1 -42.29 -28.30 -5.20
C MET A 1 -41.52 -27.00 -5.36
N ALA A 2 -40.44 -26.79 -4.60
CA ALA A 2 -39.58 -25.62 -4.79
C ALA A 2 -38.91 -25.68 -6.17
N ARG A 3 -38.80 -24.54 -6.87
CA ARG A 3 -38.11 -24.45 -8.16
C ARG A 3 -36.63 -24.14 -7.94
N THR A 4 -35.75 -24.96 -8.49
CA THR A 4 -34.32 -24.66 -8.51
C THR A 4 -34.02 -23.59 -9.56
N ILE A 5 -33.33 -22.53 -9.15
CA ILE A 5 -32.84 -21.47 -10.02
C ILE A 5 -31.32 -21.63 -10.16
N ARG A 6 -30.86 -21.80 -11.39
CA ARG A 6 -29.45 -22.06 -11.73
C ARG A 6 -28.73 -20.75 -12.05
N TRP A 7 -27.77 -20.38 -11.22
CA TRP A 7 -27.05 -19.11 -11.27
C TRP A 7 -25.70 -19.23 -11.97
N GLY A 8 -25.45 -18.28 -12.86
CA GLY A 8 -24.13 -17.96 -13.40
C GLY A 8 -23.56 -16.71 -12.73
N ILE A 9 -22.28 -16.72 -12.37
CA ILE A 9 -21.60 -15.56 -11.77
C ILE A 9 -20.63 -14.95 -12.77
N LEU A 10 -20.90 -13.73 -13.22
CA LEU A 10 -20.06 -13.00 -14.16
C LEU A 10 -19.14 -12.04 -13.40
N ALA A 11 -17.84 -12.30 -13.50
CA ALA A 11 -16.74 -11.75 -12.71
C ALA A 11 -16.56 -12.34 -11.31
N THR A 12 -15.32 -12.31 -10.82
CA THR A 12 -14.87 -13.06 -9.65
C THR A 12 -14.29 -12.14 -8.57
N GLY A 13 -14.86 -10.93 -8.45
CA GLY A 13 -14.44 -9.90 -7.49
C GLY A 13 -14.93 -10.15 -6.06
N GLY A 14 -14.59 -9.24 -5.15
CA GLY A 14 -14.99 -9.35 -3.73
C GLY A 14 -16.50 -9.39 -3.53
N ILE A 15 -17.25 -8.58 -4.28
CA ILE A 15 -18.72 -8.54 -4.18
C ILE A 15 -19.38 -9.81 -4.73
N ALA A 16 -18.86 -10.36 -5.82
CA ALA A 16 -19.28 -11.66 -6.35
C ALA A 16 -19.12 -12.77 -5.31
N LYS A 17 -18.02 -12.74 -4.54
CA LYS A 17 -17.77 -13.73 -3.48
C LYS A 17 -18.82 -13.61 -2.38
N SER A 18 -19.06 -12.42 -1.87
CA SER A 18 -20.08 -12.16 -0.84
C SER A 18 -21.48 -12.60 -1.29
N PHE A 19 -21.91 -12.17 -2.48
CA PHE A 19 -23.21 -12.54 -3.05
C PHE A 19 -23.34 -14.06 -3.18
N THR A 20 -22.32 -14.73 -3.72
CA THR A 20 -22.38 -16.18 -3.96
C THR A 20 -22.38 -16.98 -2.67
N GLN A 21 -21.66 -16.54 -1.63
CA GLN A 21 -21.70 -17.17 -0.32
C GLN A 21 -23.08 -17.04 0.34
N ASP A 22 -23.68 -15.84 0.27
CA ASP A 22 -25.04 -15.60 0.74
C ASP A 22 -26.08 -16.42 -0.04
N LEU A 23 -25.91 -16.52 -1.35
CA LEU A 23 -26.79 -17.27 -2.24
C LEU A 23 -26.85 -18.77 -1.88
N LEU A 24 -25.76 -19.33 -1.35
CA LEU A 24 -25.68 -20.73 -0.92
C LEU A 24 -26.40 -21.01 0.42
N VAL A 25 -26.82 -19.97 1.15
CA VAL A 25 -27.61 -20.13 2.38
C VAL A 25 -29.04 -20.54 2.04
N ASP A 26 -29.51 -21.65 2.61
CA ASP A 26 -30.82 -22.25 2.31
C ASP A 26 -31.97 -21.22 2.47
N PRO A 27 -32.75 -20.92 1.41
CA PRO A 27 -33.91 -20.02 1.45
C PRO A 27 -34.94 -20.30 2.55
N LYS A 28 -35.04 -21.55 3.02
CA LYS A 28 -35.93 -21.94 4.13
C LYS A 28 -35.59 -21.23 5.43
N THR A 29 -34.31 -20.91 5.66
CA THR A 29 -33.84 -20.18 6.86
C THR A 29 -34.48 -18.79 7.01
N ARG A 30 -35.02 -18.25 5.93
CA ARG A 30 -35.70 -16.96 5.86
C ARG A 30 -37.15 -17.08 5.40
N GLY A 31 -37.75 -18.27 5.53
CA GLY A 31 -39.17 -18.52 5.27
C GLY A 31 -39.55 -18.63 3.80
N ASN A 32 -38.59 -18.89 2.90
CA ASN A 32 -38.85 -19.04 1.47
C ASN A 32 -38.77 -20.52 1.03
N ASP A 33 -39.92 -21.18 0.95
CA ASP A 33 -40.03 -22.59 0.54
C ASP A 33 -40.27 -22.76 -0.97
N LYS A 34 -40.36 -21.66 -1.74
CA LYS A 34 -40.73 -21.69 -3.16
C LYS A 34 -39.54 -21.86 -4.10
N VAL A 35 -38.33 -21.49 -3.65
CA VAL A 35 -37.12 -21.48 -4.48
C VAL A 35 -35.96 -22.21 -3.82
N VAL A 36 -35.05 -22.71 -4.64
CA VAL A 36 -33.73 -23.21 -4.23
C VAL A 36 -32.71 -22.58 -5.16
N HIS A 37 -31.62 -22.05 -4.63
CA HIS A 37 -30.54 -21.51 -5.47
C HIS A 37 -29.47 -22.57 -5.70
N ALA A 38 -29.00 -22.70 -6.94
CA ALA A 38 -27.88 -23.54 -7.30
C ALA A 38 -26.87 -22.72 -8.12
N VAL A 39 -25.64 -22.61 -7.65
CA VAL A 39 -24.55 -22.01 -8.42
C VAL A 39 -24.04 -23.05 -9.40
N VAL A 40 -24.26 -22.85 -10.70
CA VAL A 40 -23.91 -23.84 -11.74
C VAL A 40 -22.75 -23.40 -12.61
N ALA A 41 -22.42 -22.11 -12.64
CA ALA A 41 -21.30 -21.62 -13.43
C ALA A 41 -20.72 -20.29 -12.93
N ALA A 42 -19.46 -20.02 -13.27
CA ALA A 42 -18.85 -18.71 -13.12
C ALA A 42 -17.87 -18.40 -14.26
N ALA A 43 -17.63 -17.12 -14.54
CA ALA A 43 -16.67 -16.67 -15.54
C ALA A 43 -15.77 -15.54 -15.04
N SER A 44 -14.54 -15.49 -15.54
CA SER A 44 -13.59 -14.42 -15.24
C SER A 44 -12.90 -13.92 -16.50
N SER A 45 -12.83 -12.59 -16.70
CA SER A 45 -12.08 -11.98 -17.80
C SER A 45 -10.58 -12.20 -17.71
N SER A 46 -10.07 -12.61 -16.55
CA SER A 46 -8.66 -12.97 -16.33
C SER A 46 -8.35 -14.44 -16.67
N GLY A 47 -9.33 -15.19 -17.16
CA GLY A 47 -9.17 -16.58 -17.61
C GLY A 47 -9.86 -17.62 -16.71
N VAL A 48 -9.99 -18.83 -17.24
CA VAL A 48 -10.80 -19.92 -16.64
C VAL A 48 -10.32 -20.32 -15.23
N ALA A 49 -9.01 -20.36 -15.01
CA ALA A 49 -8.43 -20.73 -13.70
C ALA A 49 -8.90 -19.82 -12.56
N ARG A 50 -9.17 -18.54 -12.85
CA ARG A 50 -9.69 -17.59 -11.86
C ARG A 50 -11.14 -17.89 -11.51
N ALA A 51 -11.95 -18.32 -12.48
CA ALA A 51 -13.33 -18.77 -12.26
C ALA A 51 -13.38 -20.10 -11.48
N GLU A 52 -12.46 -21.04 -11.75
CA GLU A 52 -12.34 -22.29 -10.98
C GLU A 52 -11.98 -22.02 -9.50
N ASP A 53 -10.98 -21.18 -9.25
CA ASP A 53 -10.59 -20.80 -7.89
C ASP A 53 -11.73 -20.07 -7.15
N PHE A 54 -12.47 -19.23 -7.87
CA PHE A 54 -13.65 -18.55 -7.32
C PHE A 54 -14.72 -19.56 -6.88
N LEU A 55 -15.16 -20.47 -7.75
CA LEU A 55 -16.17 -21.49 -7.45
C LEU A 55 -15.75 -22.36 -6.26
N LYS A 56 -14.47 -22.77 -6.22
CA LYS A 56 -13.90 -23.53 -5.10
C LYS A 56 -13.88 -22.72 -3.80
N THR A 57 -13.61 -21.42 -3.87
CA THR A 57 -13.49 -20.55 -2.69
C THR A 57 -14.83 -20.20 -2.06
N VAL A 58 -15.88 -20.05 -2.86
CA VAL A 58 -17.24 -19.81 -2.36
C VAL A 58 -17.93 -21.08 -1.87
N GLY A 59 -17.37 -22.25 -2.16
CA GLY A 59 -17.99 -23.54 -1.81
C GLY A 59 -19.12 -23.93 -2.75
N ALA A 60 -19.05 -23.54 -4.02
CA ALA A 60 -20.01 -23.96 -5.03
C ALA A 60 -19.94 -25.48 -5.26
N PRO A 61 -21.03 -26.11 -5.75
CA PRO A 61 -21.05 -27.53 -6.12
C PRO A 61 -19.89 -27.92 -7.04
N ALA A 62 -19.38 -29.15 -6.89
CA ALA A 62 -18.21 -29.63 -7.62
C ALA A 62 -18.42 -29.77 -9.13
N ASP A 63 -19.69 -29.82 -9.57
CA ASP A 63 -20.12 -29.87 -10.97
C ASP A 63 -20.35 -28.48 -11.58
N ALA A 64 -20.16 -27.39 -10.82
CA ALA A 64 -20.24 -26.04 -11.35
C ALA A 64 -19.14 -25.76 -12.39
N LYS A 65 -19.53 -25.23 -13.56
CA LYS A 65 -18.64 -25.00 -14.70
C LYS A 65 -17.89 -23.67 -14.59
N ALA A 66 -16.60 -23.68 -14.87
CA ALA A 66 -15.79 -22.47 -14.98
C ALA A 66 -15.58 -22.07 -16.44
N TYR A 67 -15.76 -20.79 -16.75
CA TYR A 67 -15.57 -20.25 -18.09
C TYR A 67 -14.45 -19.20 -18.13
N GLY A 68 -13.66 -19.23 -19.21
CA GLY A 68 -12.57 -18.27 -19.45
C GLY A 68 -13.01 -16.99 -20.13
N THR A 69 -14.23 -16.92 -20.65
CA THR A 69 -14.83 -15.72 -21.24
C THR A 69 -16.26 -15.53 -20.74
N TYR A 70 -16.73 -14.28 -20.70
CA TYR A 70 -18.11 -13.97 -20.32
C TYR A 70 -19.13 -14.42 -21.36
N GLN A 71 -18.73 -14.46 -22.65
CA GLN A 71 -19.57 -14.94 -23.74
C GLN A 71 -19.93 -16.43 -23.56
N ASP A 72 -18.97 -17.25 -23.15
CA ASP A 72 -19.20 -18.69 -22.96
C ASP A 72 -20.20 -18.94 -21.82
N LEU A 73 -20.11 -18.19 -20.73
CA LEU A 73 -21.08 -18.24 -19.64
C LEU A 73 -22.48 -17.76 -20.08
N ALA A 74 -22.54 -16.64 -20.82
CA ALA A 74 -23.81 -16.12 -21.35
C ALA A 74 -24.50 -17.12 -22.30
N ASN A 75 -23.72 -17.95 -23.00
CA ASN A 75 -24.22 -18.96 -23.91
C ASN A 75 -24.55 -20.32 -23.25
N ASP A 76 -24.21 -20.55 -21.98
CA ASP A 76 -24.45 -21.84 -21.32
C ASP A 76 -25.96 -22.09 -21.14
N PRO A 77 -26.57 -23.09 -21.80
CA PRO A 77 -28.00 -23.38 -21.65
C PRO A 77 -28.39 -23.82 -20.23
N ASP A 78 -27.42 -24.21 -19.40
CA ASP A 78 -27.67 -24.65 -18.03
C ASP A 78 -27.79 -23.51 -17.02
N VAL A 79 -27.60 -22.25 -17.45
CA VAL A 79 -27.75 -21.05 -16.61
C VAL A 79 -29.10 -20.38 -16.84
N ASP A 80 -29.89 -20.19 -15.77
CA ASP A 80 -31.20 -19.53 -15.82
C ASP A 80 -31.08 -18.01 -15.65
N ILE A 81 -30.16 -17.56 -14.78
CA ILE A 81 -29.94 -16.16 -14.44
C ILE A 81 -28.45 -15.89 -14.20
N ILE A 82 -27.97 -14.72 -14.61
CA ILE A 82 -26.58 -14.30 -14.42
C ILE A 82 -26.53 -13.11 -13.47
N TYR A 83 -25.68 -13.21 -12.45
CA TYR A 83 -25.31 -12.10 -11.59
C TYR A 83 -24.07 -11.39 -12.17
N VAL A 84 -24.22 -10.13 -12.56
CA VAL A 84 -23.16 -9.30 -13.16
C VAL A 84 -22.49 -8.48 -12.06
N ALA A 85 -21.26 -8.84 -11.72
CA ALA A 85 -20.50 -8.29 -10.59
C ALA A 85 -19.24 -7.52 -11.01
N THR A 86 -19.24 -6.96 -12.22
CA THR A 86 -18.13 -6.15 -12.74
C THR A 86 -18.13 -4.75 -12.12
N PRO A 87 -17.10 -3.91 -12.35
CA PRO A 87 -17.17 -2.49 -11.96
C PRO A 87 -18.23 -1.74 -12.77
N HIS A 88 -18.74 -0.60 -12.25
CA HIS A 88 -19.79 0.21 -12.89
C HIS A 88 -19.56 0.48 -14.38
N SER A 89 -18.30 0.72 -14.77
CA SER A 89 -17.90 0.98 -16.16
C SER A 89 -18.19 -0.15 -17.15
N HIS A 90 -18.40 -1.37 -16.67
CA HIS A 90 -18.62 -2.57 -17.48
C HIS A 90 -20.05 -3.11 -17.40
N HIS A 91 -20.84 -2.70 -16.40
CA HIS A 91 -22.20 -3.18 -16.17
C HIS A 91 -23.07 -3.16 -17.44
N TYR A 92 -23.02 -2.07 -18.20
CA TYR A 92 -23.80 -1.93 -19.44
C TYR A 92 -23.40 -2.99 -20.48
N GLN A 93 -22.10 -3.15 -20.74
CA GLN A 93 -21.62 -4.06 -21.77
C GLN A 93 -21.85 -5.52 -21.39
N ASP A 94 -21.59 -5.88 -20.13
CA ASP A 94 -21.75 -7.25 -19.66
C ASP A 94 -23.22 -7.66 -19.48
N SER A 95 -24.08 -6.72 -19.05
CA SER A 95 -25.52 -6.96 -18.98
C SER A 95 -26.13 -7.07 -20.38
N MET A 96 -25.74 -6.20 -21.31
CA MET A 96 -26.20 -6.28 -22.70
C MET A 96 -25.80 -7.61 -23.35
N LEU A 97 -24.57 -8.08 -23.09
CA LEU A 97 -24.10 -9.41 -23.51
C LEU A 97 -25.02 -10.54 -23.02
N CYS A 98 -25.39 -10.52 -21.74
CA CYS A 98 -26.26 -11.55 -21.17
C CYS A 98 -27.69 -11.46 -21.74
N LEU A 99 -28.24 -10.25 -21.87
CA LEU A 99 -29.57 -10.03 -22.43
C LEU A 99 -29.65 -10.43 -23.91
N GLU A 100 -28.62 -10.14 -24.71
CA GLU A 100 -28.55 -10.54 -26.12
C GLU A 100 -28.55 -12.07 -26.28
N ALA A 101 -27.88 -12.78 -25.36
CA ALA A 101 -27.90 -14.24 -25.26
C ALA A 101 -29.22 -14.80 -24.68
N GLY A 102 -30.19 -13.95 -24.36
CA GLY A 102 -31.49 -14.35 -23.82
C GLY A 102 -31.45 -14.81 -22.36
N LYS A 103 -30.45 -14.36 -21.58
CA LYS A 103 -30.33 -14.66 -20.15
C LYS A 103 -31.06 -13.62 -19.30
N ASN A 104 -31.61 -14.08 -18.18
CA ASN A 104 -32.08 -13.19 -17.12
C ASN A 104 -30.88 -12.58 -16.40
N VAL A 105 -30.98 -11.33 -15.97
CA VAL A 105 -29.84 -10.58 -15.42
C VAL A 105 -30.20 -9.94 -14.08
N LEU A 106 -29.33 -10.14 -13.09
CA LEU A 106 -29.25 -9.34 -11.88
C LEU A 106 -27.91 -8.59 -11.91
N CYS A 107 -27.94 -7.27 -12.05
CA CYS A 107 -26.73 -6.46 -12.24
C CYS A 107 -26.39 -5.68 -10.98
N GLU A 108 -25.15 -5.73 -10.53
CA GLU A 108 -24.67 -4.94 -9.39
C GLU A 108 -24.98 -3.45 -9.51
N LYS A 109 -25.14 -2.82 -8.35
CA LYS A 109 -25.31 -1.38 -8.20
C LYS A 109 -23.99 -0.61 -8.32
N ALA A 110 -23.98 0.67 -8.68
CA ALA A 110 -25.08 1.38 -9.32
C ALA A 110 -25.32 0.81 -10.73
N PHE A 111 -26.57 0.80 -11.18
CA PHE A 111 -26.97 -0.01 -12.34
C PHE A 111 -26.07 0.14 -13.57
N THR A 112 -25.79 1.37 -13.99
CA THR A 112 -24.89 1.71 -15.11
C THR A 112 -24.19 3.05 -14.85
N VAL A 113 -23.36 3.53 -15.79
CA VAL A 113 -22.64 4.81 -15.63
C VAL A 113 -23.56 6.02 -15.86
N ASN A 114 -24.60 5.87 -16.67
CA ASN A 114 -25.60 6.91 -16.94
C ASN A 114 -26.98 6.33 -17.25
N ALA A 115 -28.01 7.18 -17.28
CA ALA A 115 -29.39 6.76 -17.54
C ALA A 115 -29.62 6.29 -18.99
N ALA A 116 -28.83 6.77 -19.96
CA ALA A 116 -28.95 6.35 -21.36
C ALA A 116 -28.63 4.86 -21.52
N GLN A 117 -27.57 4.38 -20.85
CA GLN A 117 -27.23 2.96 -20.78
C GLN A 117 -28.33 2.14 -20.11
N THR A 118 -28.88 2.62 -18.99
CA THR A 118 -29.99 1.96 -18.29
C THR A 118 -31.18 1.75 -19.22
N ARG A 119 -31.62 2.81 -19.92
CA ARG A 119 -32.76 2.73 -20.85
C ARG A 119 -32.54 1.68 -21.93
N ARG A 120 -31.33 1.58 -22.50
CA ARG A 120 -31.01 0.56 -23.50
C ARG A 120 -31.06 -0.87 -22.95
N LEU A 121 -30.61 -1.10 -21.72
CA LEU A 121 -30.77 -2.42 -21.08
C LEU A 121 -32.24 -2.77 -20.88
N VAL A 122 -33.05 -1.81 -20.41
CA VAL A 122 -34.49 -2.01 -20.19
C VAL A 122 -35.21 -2.31 -21.50
N GLU A 123 -34.92 -1.56 -22.56
CA GLU A 123 -35.44 -1.82 -23.90
C GLU A 123 -35.07 -3.22 -24.39
N LYS A 124 -33.79 -3.62 -24.23
CA LYS A 124 -33.32 -4.94 -24.65
C LYS A 124 -33.97 -6.07 -23.84
N ALA A 125 -34.11 -5.92 -22.53
CA ALA A 125 -34.75 -6.92 -21.68
C ALA A 125 -36.22 -7.11 -22.06
N ARG A 126 -36.93 -6.01 -22.37
CA ARG A 126 -38.31 -6.05 -22.89
C ARG A 126 -38.38 -6.71 -24.26
N GLU A 127 -37.47 -6.37 -25.18
CA GLU A 127 -37.37 -6.97 -26.51
C GLU A 127 -37.16 -8.48 -26.45
N LYS A 128 -36.22 -8.94 -25.62
CA LYS A 128 -35.88 -10.35 -25.44
C LYS A 128 -36.86 -11.07 -24.51
N ASN A 129 -37.78 -10.33 -23.89
CA ASN A 129 -38.73 -10.83 -22.90
C ASN A 129 -38.05 -11.61 -21.75
N VAL A 130 -36.95 -11.07 -21.24
CA VAL A 130 -36.17 -11.63 -20.12
C VAL A 130 -36.28 -10.74 -18.89
N PHE A 131 -36.01 -11.31 -17.71
CA PHE A 131 -35.97 -10.57 -16.46
C PHE A 131 -34.68 -9.75 -16.35
N LEU A 132 -34.83 -8.52 -15.84
CA LEU A 132 -33.73 -7.61 -15.53
C LEU A 132 -34.00 -6.92 -14.19
N MET A 133 -32.99 -6.84 -13.33
CA MET A 133 -33.08 -6.16 -12.04
C MET A 133 -31.73 -5.56 -11.62
N GLU A 134 -31.78 -4.39 -10.98
CA GLU A 134 -30.64 -3.78 -10.30
C GLU A 134 -30.46 -4.43 -8.91
N ALA A 135 -29.23 -4.83 -8.58
CA ALA A 135 -28.87 -5.49 -7.33
C ALA A 135 -28.57 -4.45 -6.24
N VAL A 136 -29.63 -3.81 -5.76
CA VAL A 136 -29.58 -2.92 -4.59
C VAL A 136 -30.16 -3.66 -3.37
N TRP A 137 -29.43 -4.65 -2.87
CA TRP A 137 -29.81 -5.48 -1.70
C TRP A 137 -30.52 -4.73 -0.55
N THR A 138 -30.10 -3.50 -0.23
CA THR A 138 -30.72 -2.61 0.77
C THR A 138 -32.25 -2.51 0.61
N ARG A 139 -32.77 -2.53 -0.63
CA ARG A 139 -34.21 -2.49 -0.94
C ARG A 139 -35.01 -3.65 -0.33
N TYR A 140 -34.37 -4.81 -0.21
CA TYR A 140 -35.01 -6.10 0.04
C TYR A 140 -34.87 -6.57 1.49
N PHE A 141 -34.15 -5.82 2.34
CA PHE A 141 -34.11 -6.13 3.77
C PHE A 141 -35.50 -5.98 4.42
N PRO A 142 -35.82 -6.79 5.45
CA PRO A 142 -37.06 -6.68 6.20
C PRO A 142 -37.31 -5.28 6.79
N ILE A 143 -36.26 -4.56 7.17
CA ILE A 143 -36.35 -3.18 7.68
C ILE A 143 -36.86 -2.21 6.60
N SER A 144 -36.41 -2.36 5.35
CA SER A 144 -36.83 -1.52 4.22
C SER A 144 -38.29 -1.79 3.84
N ILE A 145 -38.70 -3.07 3.86
CA ILE A 145 -40.11 -3.45 3.71
C ILE A 145 -40.96 -2.81 4.80
N TYR A 146 -40.53 -2.90 6.06
CA TYR A 146 -41.21 -2.27 7.19
C TYR A 146 -41.32 -0.75 7.07
N VAL A 147 -40.27 -0.07 6.58
CA VAL A 147 -40.31 1.38 6.34
C VAL A 147 -41.41 1.73 5.33
N ARG A 148 -41.49 0.98 4.22
CA ARG A 148 -42.54 1.18 3.21
C ARG A 148 -43.93 0.90 3.77
N ASP A 149 -44.11 -0.21 4.48
CA ASP A 149 -45.38 -0.57 5.13
C ASP A 149 -45.84 0.52 6.12
N LEU A 150 -44.90 1.09 6.89
CA LEU A 150 -45.19 2.15 7.86
C LEU A 150 -45.68 3.44 7.18
N ILE A 151 -45.09 3.79 6.04
CA ILE A 151 -45.49 4.95 5.26
C ILE A 151 -46.84 4.69 4.58
N SER A 152 -46.99 3.55 3.89
CA SER A 152 -48.20 3.19 3.15
C SER A 152 -49.41 2.94 4.06
N SER A 153 -49.20 2.49 5.30
CA SER A 153 -50.27 2.37 6.31
C SER A 153 -50.72 3.72 6.89
N GLY A 154 -50.05 4.83 6.57
CA GLY A 154 -50.38 6.16 7.05
C GLY A 154 -50.02 6.43 8.52
N ARG A 155 -49.22 5.55 9.15
CA ARG A 155 -48.80 5.69 10.56
C ARG A 155 -47.93 6.92 10.79
N LEU A 156 -47.06 7.26 9.83
CA LEU A 156 -46.28 8.50 9.82
C LEU A 156 -47.05 9.71 9.29
N GLY A 157 -48.28 9.49 8.78
CA GLY A 157 -49.03 10.47 8.01
C GLY A 157 -48.33 10.86 6.70
N GLN A 158 -48.47 12.11 6.28
CA GLN A 158 -47.85 12.60 5.05
C GLN A 158 -46.36 12.89 5.29
N VAL A 159 -45.47 12.10 4.67
CA VAL A 159 -44.01 12.29 4.77
C VAL A 159 -43.60 13.58 4.08
N GLN A 160 -43.08 14.55 4.84
CA GLN A 160 -42.67 15.88 4.36
C GLN A 160 -41.20 15.93 3.98
N ARG A 161 -40.33 15.23 4.74
CA ARG A 161 -38.89 15.30 4.54
C ARG A 161 -38.20 13.98 4.86
N VAL A 162 -37.19 13.64 4.05
CA VAL A 162 -36.31 12.50 4.29
C VAL A 162 -34.86 12.96 4.22
N PHE A 163 -34.07 12.62 5.23
CA PHE A 163 -32.61 12.78 5.23
C PHE A 163 -31.97 11.40 5.20
N ALA A 164 -30.93 11.20 4.38
CA ALA A 164 -30.15 9.97 4.31
C ALA A 164 -28.67 10.28 4.02
N ASP A 165 -27.76 9.73 4.82
CA ASP A 165 -26.30 9.87 4.65
C ASP A 165 -25.59 8.50 4.67
N THR A 166 -24.88 8.19 3.59
CA THR A 166 -24.07 6.97 3.46
C THR A 166 -22.64 7.38 3.16
N SER A 167 -21.84 7.54 4.21
CA SER A 167 -20.48 8.04 4.11
C SER A 167 -19.48 7.11 4.81
N VAL A 168 -18.23 7.11 4.35
CA VAL A 168 -17.13 6.33 4.92
C VAL A 168 -15.94 7.24 5.19
N ASN A 169 -15.22 7.05 6.31
CA ASN A 169 -14.00 7.80 6.60
C ASN A 169 -12.76 7.07 6.05
N CYS A 170 -12.53 7.24 4.75
CA CYS A 170 -11.46 6.59 4.01
C CYS A 170 -10.63 7.64 3.25
N ASP A 171 -9.56 8.13 3.88
CA ASP A 171 -8.65 9.12 3.29
C ASP A 171 -8.10 8.63 1.92
N PRO A 172 -8.56 9.18 0.77
CA PRO A 172 -8.25 8.64 -0.55
C PRO A 172 -6.77 8.69 -0.88
N GLU A 173 -6.05 9.74 -0.45
CA GLU A 173 -4.62 9.91 -0.67
C GLU A 173 -3.79 8.86 0.07
N ARG A 174 -4.25 8.41 1.25
CA ARG A 174 -3.58 7.38 2.04
C ARG A 174 -3.97 5.98 1.61
N THR A 175 -5.24 5.79 1.25
CA THR A 175 -5.81 4.46 0.97
C THR A 175 -5.56 4.05 -0.48
N TRP A 176 -5.63 4.99 -1.42
CA TRP A 176 -5.46 4.77 -2.85
C TRP A 176 -4.49 5.80 -3.47
N PRO A 177 -3.23 5.87 -3.00
CA PRO A 177 -2.28 6.91 -3.39
C PRO A 177 -1.97 6.94 -4.89
N ASP A 178 -2.20 5.84 -5.61
CA ASP A 178 -1.94 5.73 -7.04
C ASP A 178 -3.13 6.15 -7.93
N GLY A 179 -4.30 6.43 -7.35
CA GLY A 179 -5.51 6.80 -8.07
C GLY A 179 -6.12 5.69 -8.94
N LYS A 180 -5.63 4.44 -8.85
CA LYS A 180 -6.06 3.34 -9.73
C LYS A 180 -7.23 2.53 -9.19
N HIS A 181 -7.48 2.60 -7.89
CA HIS A 181 -8.55 1.83 -7.25
C HIS A 181 -9.94 2.21 -7.79
N ARG A 182 -10.85 1.24 -7.89
CA ARG A 182 -12.22 1.42 -8.44
C ARG A 182 -13.01 2.58 -7.81
N MET A 183 -12.70 2.93 -6.56
CA MET A 183 -13.34 4.02 -5.81
C MET A 183 -12.94 5.42 -6.29
N VAL A 184 -11.77 5.58 -6.89
CA VAL A 184 -11.22 6.88 -7.31
C VAL A 184 -10.85 6.96 -8.78
N ASN A 185 -10.86 5.83 -9.50
CA ASN A 185 -10.43 5.74 -10.89
C ASN A 185 -11.57 6.10 -11.86
N PRO A 186 -11.43 7.17 -12.67
CA PRO A 186 -12.48 7.60 -13.61
C PRO A 186 -12.73 6.59 -14.73
N ASP A 187 -11.74 5.77 -15.12
CA ASP A 187 -11.92 4.70 -16.13
C ASP A 187 -12.79 3.55 -15.61
N LEU A 188 -13.02 3.48 -14.30
CA LEU A 188 -13.88 2.52 -13.65
C LEU A 188 -15.18 3.13 -13.14
N ALA A 189 -15.49 4.37 -13.55
CA ALA A 189 -16.57 5.19 -13.02
C ALA A 189 -16.55 5.27 -11.48
N GLY A 190 -15.36 5.56 -10.94
CA GLY A 190 -15.14 5.79 -9.51
C GLY A 190 -15.73 7.10 -9.02
N GLY A 191 -15.81 7.26 -7.70
CA GLY A 191 -16.44 8.39 -7.03
C GLY A 191 -17.43 7.94 -5.95
N SER A 192 -17.73 8.83 -5.01
CA SER A 192 -18.65 8.55 -3.90
C SER A 192 -20.12 8.44 -4.34
N LEU A 193 -20.51 9.09 -5.43
CA LEU A 193 -21.89 9.22 -5.90
C LEU A 193 -22.44 7.88 -6.41
N LEU A 194 -21.77 7.26 -7.38
CA LEU A 194 -22.21 5.98 -7.94
C LEU A 194 -22.04 4.82 -6.95
N ASP A 195 -20.97 4.81 -6.16
CA ASP A 195 -20.69 3.67 -5.27
C ASP A 195 -21.51 3.71 -3.97
N LEU A 196 -21.48 4.85 -3.27
CA LEU A 196 -22.08 5.01 -1.94
C LEU A 196 -23.39 5.81 -1.99
N GLY A 197 -23.45 6.85 -2.83
CA GLY A 197 -24.60 7.76 -2.94
C GLY A 197 -25.90 7.07 -3.37
N ILE A 198 -25.80 5.97 -4.12
CA ILE A 198 -26.94 5.11 -4.45
C ILE A 198 -27.71 4.62 -3.22
N TYR A 199 -27.04 4.34 -2.10
CA TYR A 199 -27.72 3.90 -0.88
C TYR A 199 -28.52 5.03 -0.21
N SER A 200 -27.96 6.24 -0.17
CA SER A 200 -28.68 7.42 0.32
C SER A 200 -29.89 7.72 -0.57
N LEU A 201 -29.73 7.65 -1.90
CA LEU A 201 -30.82 7.80 -2.85
C LEU A 201 -31.88 6.70 -2.70
N THR A 202 -31.48 5.45 -2.46
CA THR A 202 -32.39 4.33 -2.21
C THR A 202 -33.32 4.61 -1.02
N TRP A 203 -32.78 5.15 0.09
CA TRP A 203 -33.60 5.55 1.25
C TRP A 203 -34.56 6.69 0.93
N VAL A 204 -34.16 7.66 0.13
CA VAL A 204 -35.02 8.78 -0.30
C VAL A 204 -36.11 8.31 -1.28
N PHE A 205 -35.76 7.51 -2.28
CA PHE A 205 -36.69 7.04 -3.31
C PHE A 205 -37.71 6.05 -2.76
N GLN A 206 -37.28 5.07 -1.96
CA GLN A 206 -38.23 4.11 -1.39
C GLN A 206 -39.26 4.75 -0.45
N THR A 207 -38.99 5.95 0.06
CA THR A 207 -39.84 6.66 1.03
C THR A 207 -40.68 7.77 0.41
N LEU A 208 -40.15 8.50 -0.59
CA LEU A 208 -40.83 9.64 -1.22
C LEU A 208 -41.37 9.37 -2.62
N TYR A 209 -40.87 8.33 -3.31
CA TYR A 209 -41.24 7.97 -4.67
C TYR A 209 -42.02 6.64 -4.74
N THR A 210 -41.43 5.53 -4.27
CA THR A 210 -42.02 4.19 -4.39
C THR A 210 -43.35 4.05 -3.63
N THR A 211 -43.48 4.69 -2.47
CA THR A 211 -44.68 4.66 -1.62
C THR A 211 -45.83 5.52 -2.13
N GLN A 212 -45.61 6.30 -3.20
CA GLN A 212 -46.65 7.11 -3.83
C GLN A 212 -47.56 6.25 -4.72
N PRO A 213 -48.85 6.63 -4.86
CA PRO A 213 -49.79 6.01 -5.80
C PRO A 213 -49.33 6.18 -7.27
N GLU A 214 -50.07 5.56 -8.20
CA GLU A 214 -49.78 5.62 -9.64
C GLU A 214 -49.71 7.08 -10.16
N GLY A 215 -48.87 7.34 -11.16
CA GLY A 215 -48.65 8.70 -11.71
C GLY A 215 -47.46 9.47 -11.12
N ARG A 216 -46.45 8.75 -10.61
CA ARG A 216 -45.24 9.32 -9.99
C ARG A 216 -44.50 10.28 -10.93
N GLN A 217 -44.09 11.43 -10.40
CA GLN A 217 -43.32 12.44 -11.13
C GLN A 217 -41.85 12.42 -10.69
N PRO A 218 -40.88 12.63 -11.61
CA PRO A 218 -39.47 12.74 -11.25
C PRO A 218 -39.23 13.97 -10.36
N PRO A 219 -38.27 13.89 -9.42
CA PRO A 219 -37.95 15.02 -8.55
C PRO A 219 -37.19 16.13 -9.29
N LYS A 220 -37.32 17.37 -8.83
CA LYS A 220 -36.36 18.43 -9.17
C LYS A 220 -35.08 18.21 -8.37
N VAL A 221 -33.93 18.40 -9.02
CA VAL A 221 -32.63 18.02 -8.47
C VAL A 221 -31.74 19.25 -8.31
N LEU A 222 -31.14 19.40 -7.13
CA LEU A 222 -30.03 20.31 -6.88
C LEU A 222 -28.90 19.53 -6.23
N GLY A 223 -27.74 19.48 -6.88
CA GLY A 223 -26.58 18.72 -6.41
C GLY A 223 -25.33 19.57 -6.28
N SER A 224 -24.50 19.29 -5.28
CA SER A 224 -23.16 19.86 -5.13
C SER A 224 -22.12 18.76 -4.95
N ILE A 225 -21.06 18.83 -5.74
CA ILE A 225 -19.93 17.89 -5.72
C ILE A 225 -18.66 18.61 -5.32
N ARG A 226 -17.90 18.02 -4.40
CA ARG A 226 -16.47 18.26 -4.26
C ARG A 226 -15.71 17.17 -5.00
N LYS A 227 -14.88 17.57 -5.96
CA LYS A 227 -14.05 16.64 -6.74
C LYS A 227 -12.77 16.29 -5.97
N TYR A 228 -12.37 15.03 -6.08
CA TYR A 228 -11.08 14.52 -5.62
C TYR A 228 -9.96 15.10 -6.50
N PRO A 229 -8.96 15.83 -5.95
CA PRO A 229 -7.99 16.57 -6.76
C PRO A 229 -7.15 15.72 -7.72
N GLN A 230 -6.88 14.46 -7.39
CA GLN A 230 -5.95 13.62 -8.15
C GLN A 230 -6.55 13.06 -9.43
N THR A 231 -7.85 12.73 -9.43
CA THR A 231 -8.51 12.05 -10.57
C THR A 231 -9.74 12.77 -11.10
N GLY A 232 -10.26 13.76 -10.37
CA GLY A 232 -11.41 14.57 -10.79
C GLY A 232 -12.77 13.92 -10.56
N VAL A 233 -12.84 12.69 -10.04
CA VAL A 233 -14.11 12.06 -9.62
C VAL A 233 -14.64 12.71 -8.35
N ASP A 234 -15.89 12.48 -7.97
CA ASP A 234 -16.45 13.06 -6.75
C ASP A 234 -15.90 12.38 -5.47
N GLU A 235 -15.45 13.18 -4.50
CA GLU A 235 -15.09 12.71 -3.14
C GLU A 235 -16.20 12.93 -2.11
N MET A 236 -17.08 13.90 -2.36
CA MET A 236 -18.23 14.25 -1.54
C MET A 236 -19.33 14.78 -2.44
N THR A 237 -20.54 14.27 -2.24
CA THR A 237 -21.73 14.68 -2.99
C THR A 237 -22.90 14.89 -2.04
N THR A 238 -23.57 16.03 -2.16
CA THR A 238 -24.83 16.32 -1.44
C THR A 238 -25.92 16.68 -2.44
N ILE A 239 -27.11 16.11 -2.28
CA ILE A 239 -28.22 16.16 -3.22
C ILE A 239 -29.49 16.56 -2.47
N LEU A 240 -30.16 17.61 -2.94
CA LEU A 240 -31.51 17.99 -2.55
C LEU A 240 -32.47 17.60 -3.68
N LEU A 241 -33.49 16.83 -3.33
CA LEU A 241 -34.53 16.34 -4.22
C LEU A 241 -35.87 16.91 -3.78
N THR A 242 -36.57 17.59 -4.68
CA THR A 242 -37.92 18.09 -4.45
C THR A 242 -38.90 17.22 -5.24
N PHE A 243 -39.68 16.40 -4.53
CA PHE A 243 -40.69 15.51 -5.09
C PHE A 243 -42.04 16.24 -5.17
N PRO A 244 -42.55 16.50 -6.39
CA PRO A 244 -43.84 17.14 -6.57
C PRO A 244 -44.98 16.24 -6.08
N ARG A 245 -45.97 16.84 -5.40
CA ARG A 245 -47.21 16.16 -4.97
C ARG A 245 -48.42 17.07 -5.16
N GLU A 246 -49.62 16.50 -5.14
CA GLU A 246 -50.87 17.27 -5.21
C GLU A 246 -51.00 18.27 -4.04
N GLU A 247 -50.60 17.86 -2.84
CA GLU A 247 -50.62 18.67 -1.62
C GLU A 247 -49.20 18.90 -1.08
N GLY A 248 -48.50 19.91 -1.63
CA GLY A 248 -47.20 20.38 -1.14
C GLY A 248 -46.02 19.49 -1.53
N ASP A 249 -44.91 20.12 -1.94
CA ASP A 249 -43.69 19.41 -2.32
C ASP A 249 -43.03 18.73 -1.10
N ALA A 250 -42.54 17.50 -1.27
CA ALA A 250 -41.75 16.80 -0.25
C ALA A 250 -40.25 16.86 -0.58
N HIS A 251 -39.39 16.96 0.44
CA HIS A 251 -37.95 17.11 0.26
C HIS A 251 -37.14 15.89 0.69
N GLY A 252 -36.32 15.36 -0.21
CA GLY A 252 -35.28 14.38 0.06
C GLY A 252 -33.91 15.04 0.13
N ILE A 253 -33.10 14.71 1.13
CA ILE A 253 -31.71 15.15 1.26
C ILE A 253 -30.85 13.89 1.33
N ALA A 254 -30.02 13.68 0.31
CA ALA A 254 -29.07 12.58 0.24
C ALA A 254 -27.64 13.12 0.32
N SER A 255 -26.79 12.49 1.13
CA SER A 255 -25.36 12.83 1.20
C SER A 255 -24.48 11.59 1.17
N THR A 256 -23.25 11.76 0.70
CA THR A 256 -22.19 10.75 0.64
C THR A 256 -20.82 11.41 0.63
N THR A 257 -19.83 10.82 1.30
CA THR A 257 -18.43 11.21 1.20
C THR A 257 -17.48 10.06 1.50
N LEU A 258 -16.26 10.16 0.94
CA LEU A 258 -15.11 9.33 1.29
C LEU A 258 -14.33 9.84 2.52
N ARG A 259 -14.64 11.01 3.08
CA ARG A 259 -13.83 11.65 4.13
C ARG A 259 -14.47 11.72 5.52
N ALA A 260 -15.70 11.25 5.67
CA ALA A 260 -16.41 11.29 6.95
C ALA A 260 -17.22 10.00 7.11
N ASP A 261 -17.39 9.55 8.35
CA ASP A 261 -18.20 8.37 8.67
C ASP A 261 -19.50 8.79 9.34
N SER A 262 -20.62 8.21 8.90
CA SER A 262 -21.92 8.39 9.54
C SER A 262 -22.00 7.67 10.90
N ASP A 263 -21.04 6.79 11.22
CA ASP A 263 -20.89 6.08 12.49
C ASP A 263 -19.43 6.02 12.96
N ALA A 264 -18.87 7.16 13.36
CA ALA A 264 -17.45 7.30 13.68
C ALA A 264 -16.89 6.30 14.71
N ASP A 265 -17.71 5.72 15.60
CA ASP A 265 -17.29 4.73 16.59
C ASP A 265 -17.76 3.28 16.28
N GLY A 266 -18.52 3.09 15.20
CA GLY A 266 -19.09 1.81 14.79
C GLY A 266 -20.14 1.25 15.76
N LYS A 267 -20.70 2.08 16.65
CA LYS A 267 -21.67 1.67 17.69
C LYS A 267 -23.03 2.33 17.56
N GLY A 268 -23.22 3.19 16.56
CA GLY A 268 -24.43 3.98 16.35
C GLY A 268 -24.58 5.17 17.31
N THR A 269 -23.48 5.64 17.92
CA THR A 269 -23.51 6.70 18.94
C THR A 269 -23.76 8.08 18.32
N ALA A 270 -23.38 8.30 17.05
CA ALA A 270 -23.58 9.56 16.34
C ALA A 270 -25.06 9.89 16.07
N GLY A 271 -25.96 8.90 16.20
CA GLY A 271 -27.38 9.03 15.92
C GLY A 271 -27.80 8.32 14.64
N PRO A 272 -29.06 8.51 14.20
CA PRO A 272 -29.56 7.89 12.98
C PRO A 272 -29.02 8.58 11.73
N ALA A 273 -28.62 7.77 10.74
CA ALA A 273 -28.17 8.24 9.44
C ALA A 273 -29.33 8.44 8.44
N VAL A 274 -30.51 7.87 8.72
CA VAL A 274 -31.76 8.17 8.00
C VAL A 274 -32.82 8.69 8.96
N ARG A 275 -33.52 9.75 8.55
CA ARG A 275 -34.71 10.27 9.25
C ARG A 275 -35.82 10.51 8.24
N VAL A 276 -36.95 9.81 8.40
CA VAL A 276 -38.17 9.95 7.61
C VAL A 276 -39.19 10.69 8.46
N GLN A 277 -39.54 11.91 8.07
CA GLN A 277 -40.34 12.83 8.87
C GLN A 277 -41.68 13.07 8.21
N GLY A 278 -42.76 12.70 8.89
CA GLY A 278 -44.13 13.01 8.52
C GLY A 278 -44.82 13.89 9.56
N ASP A 279 -46.04 14.32 9.25
CA ASP A 279 -46.87 15.18 10.12
C ASP A 279 -47.36 14.47 11.40
N LYS A 280 -47.38 13.13 11.41
CA LYS A 280 -47.78 12.32 12.58
C LYS A 280 -46.61 11.69 13.34
N GLY A 281 -45.37 11.86 12.87
CA GLY A 281 -44.20 11.29 13.55
C GLY A 281 -42.96 11.17 12.67
N GLU A 282 -41.97 10.48 13.19
CA GLU A 282 -40.67 10.27 12.57
C GLU A 282 -40.19 8.83 12.71
N LEU A 283 -39.64 8.28 11.64
CA LEU A 283 -38.88 7.03 11.65
C LEU A 283 -37.38 7.31 11.48
N GLN A 284 -36.57 6.67 12.32
CA GLN A 284 -35.12 6.79 12.34
C GLN A 284 -34.47 5.43 12.02
N VAL A 285 -33.43 5.42 11.19
CA VAL A 285 -32.63 4.21 10.89
C VAL A 285 -31.14 4.49 11.12
N TRP A 286 -30.47 3.55 11.78
CA TRP A 286 -29.06 3.67 12.13
C TRP A 286 -28.12 3.08 11.07
N PRO A 287 -26.91 3.64 10.92
CA PRO A 287 -25.88 3.10 10.04
C PRO A 287 -25.40 1.69 10.47
N PRO A 288 -24.69 0.96 9.58
CA PRO A 288 -24.41 1.30 8.18
C PRO A 288 -25.66 1.16 7.29
N LEU A 289 -25.93 2.14 6.41
CA LEU A 289 -27.18 2.21 5.65
C LEU A 289 -27.30 1.22 4.49
N TYR A 290 -26.20 0.62 4.06
CA TYR A 290 -26.22 -0.50 3.11
C TYR A 290 -26.61 -1.83 3.78
N ARG A 291 -26.60 -1.92 5.11
CA ARG A 291 -27.03 -3.10 5.89
C ARG A 291 -27.52 -2.72 7.30
N PRO A 292 -28.62 -1.97 7.42
CA PRO A 292 -29.07 -1.48 8.72
C PRO A 292 -29.72 -2.58 9.56
N THR A 293 -29.53 -2.52 10.87
CA THR A 293 -30.03 -3.53 11.83
C THR A 293 -30.94 -2.95 12.91
N LYS A 294 -31.18 -1.64 12.89
CA LYS A 294 -31.93 -0.93 13.94
C LYS A 294 -32.77 0.20 13.36
N SER A 295 -34.03 0.27 13.80
CA SER A 295 -34.93 1.39 13.55
C SER A 295 -35.61 1.86 14.83
N LYS A 296 -36.01 3.13 14.87
CA LYS A 296 -36.85 3.70 15.93
C LYS A 296 -37.97 4.53 15.32
N LEU A 297 -39.21 4.23 15.68
CA LEU A 297 -40.38 5.05 15.35
C LEU A 297 -40.77 5.92 16.54
N ILE A 298 -41.10 7.18 16.28
CA ILE A 298 -41.53 8.17 17.25
C ILE A 298 -42.78 8.86 16.70
N LEU A 299 -43.94 8.66 17.32
CA LEU A 299 -45.21 9.28 16.89
C LEU A 299 -45.56 10.50 17.74
N SER A 300 -46.32 11.43 17.17
CA SER A 300 -46.75 12.67 17.83
C SER A 300 -47.66 12.44 19.03
N ASP A 301 -48.30 11.28 19.15
CA ASP A 301 -49.11 10.87 20.31
C ASP A 301 -48.27 10.39 21.51
N GLY A 302 -46.94 10.37 21.37
CA GLY A 302 -46.00 9.91 22.39
C GLY A 302 -45.56 8.45 22.25
N THR A 303 -46.08 7.70 21.28
CA THR A 303 -45.70 6.30 21.04
C THR A 303 -44.26 6.21 20.52
N ILE A 304 -43.43 5.36 21.14
CA ILE A 304 -42.06 5.09 20.71
C ILE A 304 -41.87 3.58 20.52
N GLU A 305 -41.42 3.17 19.33
CA GLU A 305 -41.13 1.76 19.01
C GLU A 305 -39.67 1.58 18.55
N ASP A 306 -38.87 0.96 19.40
CA ASP A 306 -37.52 0.52 19.06
C ASP A 306 -37.54 -0.91 18.51
N LYS A 307 -36.99 -1.12 17.32
CA LYS A 307 -36.93 -2.45 16.68
C LYS A 307 -35.54 -2.80 16.19
N LYS A 308 -35.12 -4.02 16.51
CA LYS A 308 -33.90 -4.65 16.00
C LYS A 308 -34.26 -5.64 14.90
N TRP A 309 -33.42 -5.69 13.88
CA TRP A 309 -33.59 -6.49 12.67
C TRP A 309 -32.42 -7.47 12.59
N PRO A 310 -32.54 -8.65 13.23
CA PRO A 310 -31.50 -9.66 13.18
C PRO A 310 -31.35 -10.19 11.75
N GLN A 311 -30.12 -10.56 11.40
CA GLN A 311 -29.79 -11.12 10.11
C GLN A 311 -29.91 -12.65 10.21
N PRO A 312 -30.69 -13.33 9.34
CA PRO A 312 -30.85 -14.78 9.40
C PRO A 312 -29.59 -15.53 8.93
N GLY A 313 -29.39 -16.72 9.49
CA GLY A 313 -28.27 -17.64 9.24
C GLY A 313 -27.87 -18.38 10.51
N THR A 314 -27.67 -19.70 10.44
CA THR A 314 -27.02 -20.46 11.53
C THR A 314 -25.62 -19.88 11.75
N ASP A 315 -25.26 -19.54 12.99
CA ASP A 315 -23.96 -18.96 13.36
C ASP A 315 -23.54 -17.64 12.64
N GLY A 316 -24.47 -16.92 11.99
CA GLY A 316 -24.20 -15.61 11.39
C GLY A 316 -23.57 -15.64 9.99
N GLU A 317 -23.82 -16.70 9.21
CA GLU A 317 -23.13 -16.97 7.94
C GLU A 317 -23.52 -16.08 6.74
N GLY A 318 -24.59 -15.28 6.78
CA GLY A 318 -25.03 -14.43 5.65
C GLY A 318 -24.89 -12.92 5.88
N LEU A 319 -24.57 -12.16 4.83
CA LEU A 319 -24.48 -10.69 4.82
C LEU A 319 -25.82 -9.98 4.52
N GLY A 320 -26.81 -10.67 3.94
CA GLY A 320 -28.13 -10.15 3.57
C GLY A 320 -28.39 -10.00 2.06
N MET A 321 -27.43 -10.37 1.20
CA MET A 321 -27.59 -10.34 -0.27
C MET A 321 -28.54 -11.43 -0.77
N PHE A 322 -28.81 -12.43 0.05
CA PHE A 322 -29.75 -13.49 -0.31
C PHE A 322 -31.20 -12.99 -0.48
N TRP A 323 -31.59 -11.83 0.05
CA TRP A 323 -32.96 -11.31 -0.12
C TRP A 323 -33.21 -10.73 -1.51
N GLU A 324 -32.22 -10.08 -2.13
CA GLU A 324 -32.34 -9.67 -3.54
C GLU A 324 -32.27 -10.89 -4.47
N ALA A 325 -31.48 -11.90 -4.12
CA ALA A 325 -31.43 -13.15 -4.87
C ALA A 325 -32.76 -13.92 -4.80
N ASP A 326 -33.39 -13.95 -3.61
CA ASP A 326 -34.74 -14.48 -3.41
C ASP A 326 -35.76 -13.78 -4.28
N GLU A 327 -35.74 -12.44 -4.29
CA GLU A 327 -36.66 -11.65 -5.09
C GLU A 327 -36.50 -11.93 -6.59
N ALA A 328 -35.26 -11.96 -7.09
CA ALA A 328 -35.00 -12.30 -8.48
C ALA A 328 -35.47 -13.72 -8.81
N ALA A 329 -35.21 -14.69 -7.93
CA ALA A 329 -35.66 -16.07 -8.12
C ALA A 329 -37.18 -16.19 -8.10
N LEU A 330 -37.86 -15.51 -7.18
CA LEU A 330 -39.32 -15.48 -7.09
C LEU A 330 -39.94 -14.81 -8.32
N ALA A 331 -39.36 -13.72 -8.81
CA ALA A 331 -39.79 -13.07 -10.03
C ALA A 331 -39.76 -14.04 -11.23
N LEU A 332 -38.70 -14.85 -11.36
CA LEU A 332 -38.61 -15.87 -12.40
C LEU A 332 -39.63 -17.01 -12.24
N VAL A 333 -39.97 -17.39 -11.00
CA VAL A 333 -41.01 -18.38 -10.70
C VAL A 333 -42.39 -17.84 -11.08
N GLU A 334 -42.65 -16.58 -10.76
CA GLU A 334 -43.93 -15.89 -10.96
C GLU A 334 -44.10 -15.36 -12.38
N GLY A 335 -43.03 -15.37 -13.20
CA GLY A 335 -43.04 -14.87 -14.56
C GLY A 335 -42.90 -13.35 -14.68
N ARG A 336 -42.55 -12.66 -13.58
CA ARG A 336 -42.27 -11.23 -13.56
C ARG A 336 -40.98 -10.92 -14.31
N LYS A 337 -40.89 -9.72 -14.89
CA LYS A 337 -39.75 -9.26 -15.71
C LYS A 337 -38.88 -8.21 -15.03
N GLU A 338 -39.28 -7.79 -13.85
CA GLU A 338 -38.57 -6.85 -12.98
C GLU A 338 -38.91 -7.16 -11.50
N GLY A 339 -38.14 -6.56 -10.59
CA GLY A 339 -38.32 -6.71 -9.15
C GLY A 339 -39.62 -6.08 -8.63
N GLN A 340 -40.11 -6.58 -7.51
CA GLN A 340 -41.35 -6.10 -6.88
C GLN A 340 -41.19 -4.73 -6.21
N PHE A 341 -40.04 -4.49 -5.59
CA PHE A 341 -39.81 -3.32 -4.71
C PHE A 341 -39.00 -2.19 -5.36
N GLU A 342 -38.48 -2.42 -6.55
CA GLU A 342 -37.78 -1.45 -7.40
C GLU A 342 -38.08 -1.80 -8.85
N SER A 343 -38.81 -0.91 -9.54
CA SER A 343 -39.09 -1.07 -10.95
C SER A 343 -37.92 -0.57 -11.79
N LEU A 344 -37.82 -1.05 -13.03
CA LEU A 344 -36.80 -0.58 -13.97
C LEU A 344 -36.98 0.91 -14.31
N GLU A 345 -38.21 1.42 -14.26
CA GLU A 345 -38.50 2.85 -14.40
C GLU A 345 -37.90 3.65 -13.26
N GLU A 346 -37.98 3.15 -12.03
CA GLU A 346 -37.40 3.83 -10.87
C GLU A 346 -35.87 3.87 -10.95
N SER A 347 -35.22 2.78 -11.37
CA SER A 347 -33.78 2.78 -11.62
C SER A 347 -33.37 3.78 -12.71
N ILE A 348 -34.18 3.97 -13.76
CA ILE A 348 -33.94 5.02 -14.78
C ILE A 348 -33.97 6.40 -14.12
N VAL A 349 -35.01 6.71 -13.33
CA VAL A 349 -35.16 8.03 -12.67
C VAL A 349 -34.01 8.29 -11.68
N ILE A 350 -33.57 7.27 -10.93
CA ILE A 350 -32.40 7.39 -10.03
C ILE A 350 -31.13 7.72 -10.82
N MET A 351 -30.92 7.06 -11.95
CA MET A 351 -29.79 7.36 -12.83
C MET A 351 -29.89 8.74 -13.47
N GLU A 352 -31.08 9.22 -13.83
CA GLU A 352 -31.29 10.59 -14.30
C GLU A 352 -30.96 11.63 -13.22
N VAL A 353 -31.31 11.35 -11.96
CA VAL A 353 -30.90 12.19 -10.83
C VAL A 353 -29.38 12.26 -10.73
N MET A 354 -28.69 11.13 -10.81
CA MET A 354 -27.22 11.11 -10.78
C MET A 354 -26.61 11.84 -11.98
N ASP A 355 -27.18 11.68 -13.19
CA ASP A 355 -26.75 12.41 -14.40
C ASP A 355 -26.91 13.92 -14.24
N GLU A 356 -28.03 14.38 -13.68
CA GLU A 356 -28.28 15.80 -13.46
C GLU A 356 -27.35 16.38 -12.38
N VAL A 357 -27.08 15.66 -11.28
CA VAL A 357 -26.08 16.06 -10.27
C VAL A 357 -24.68 16.19 -10.90
N ARG A 358 -24.28 15.21 -11.71
CA ARG A 358 -22.99 15.24 -12.42
C ARG A 358 -22.92 16.41 -13.40
N LYS A 359 -23.99 16.65 -14.16
CA LYS A 359 -24.10 17.76 -15.12
C LYS A 359 -24.02 19.13 -14.45
N GLN A 360 -24.70 19.34 -13.32
CA GLN A 360 -24.63 20.60 -12.55
C GLN A 360 -23.22 20.91 -12.02
N ASN A 361 -22.37 19.89 -11.87
CA ASN A 361 -21.03 20.01 -11.28
C ASN A 361 -19.90 19.67 -12.28
N GLU A 362 -20.22 19.59 -13.58
CA GLU A 362 -19.26 19.31 -14.66
C GLU A 362 -18.43 18.04 -14.42
N LEU A 363 -19.01 17.01 -13.81
CA LEU A 363 -18.38 15.71 -13.65
C LEU A 363 -18.74 14.85 -14.87
N ARG A 364 -17.74 14.41 -15.63
CA ARG A 364 -17.90 13.50 -16.77
C ARG A 364 -16.91 12.35 -16.66
N TYR A 365 -17.35 11.15 -16.99
CA TYR A 365 -16.47 10.01 -17.16
C TYR A 365 -16.01 9.90 -18.62
N PRO A 366 -14.96 9.10 -18.91
CA PRO A 366 -14.50 8.91 -20.29
C PRO A 366 -15.60 8.40 -21.24
N ASP A 367 -15.68 8.95 -22.46
CA ASP A 367 -16.71 8.59 -23.46
C ASP A 367 -16.81 7.07 -23.71
N LYS A 368 -15.68 6.37 -23.65
CA LYS A 368 -15.60 4.90 -23.83
C LYS A 368 -16.43 4.11 -22.81
N ILE A 369 -16.69 4.66 -21.62
CA ILE A 369 -17.50 4.01 -20.57
C ILE A 369 -18.88 4.64 -20.42
N GLU A 370 -19.11 5.84 -20.97
CA GLU A 370 -20.45 6.46 -21.03
C GLU A 370 -21.24 6.07 -22.30
N THR A 371 -20.58 5.49 -23.32
CA THR A 371 -21.23 5.10 -24.57
C THR A 371 -22.35 4.08 -24.38
N THR A 372 -23.39 4.20 -25.21
CA THR A 372 -24.47 3.22 -25.34
C THR A 372 -24.24 2.22 -26.48
N ASP A 373 -23.15 2.33 -27.22
CA ASP A 373 -22.85 1.42 -28.33
C ASP A 373 -22.47 0.02 -27.80
N TYR A 374 -23.03 -1.03 -28.39
CA TYR A 374 -22.74 -2.42 -28.04
C TYR A 374 -22.51 -3.30 -29.29
N PRO A 375 -21.48 -4.16 -29.29
CA PRO A 375 -20.43 -4.22 -28.27
C PRO A 375 -19.50 -3.00 -28.42
N ALA A 376 -19.00 -2.43 -27.33
CA ALA A 376 -18.13 -1.23 -27.40
C ALA A 376 -16.86 -1.45 -28.27
N TRP A 377 -16.41 -2.70 -28.44
CA TRP A 377 -15.31 -3.03 -29.34
C TRP A 377 -15.70 -2.96 -30.83
N SER A 378 -16.99 -2.97 -31.20
CA SER A 378 -17.42 -2.70 -32.58
C SER A 378 -17.27 -1.23 -32.96
N VAL A 379 -17.27 -0.32 -31.97
CA VAL A 379 -16.80 1.06 -32.12
C VAL A 379 -15.28 1.08 -32.30
N MET A 380 -14.56 0.14 -31.68
CA MET A 380 -13.14 -0.07 -31.96
C MET A 380 -12.91 -0.70 -33.34
N SER A 381 -13.79 -1.55 -33.87
CA SER A 381 -13.66 -2.14 -35.23
C SER A 381 -14.21 -1.21 -36.32
N SER A 382 -15.14 -0.30 -36.04
CA SER A 382 -15.45 0.81 -36.95
C SER A 382 -14.39 1.91 -36.90
N LEU A 383 -13.57 1.95 -35.84
CA LEU A 383 -12.32 2.69 -35.77
C LEU A 383 -11.06 1.87 -36.15
N SER A 384 -11.19 0.59 -36.54
CA SER A 384 -10.03 -0.28 -36.87
C SER A 384 -10.22 -1.34 -37.96
N HIS A 385 -11.31 -1.39 -38.71
CA HIS A 385 -11.46 -2.20 -39.93
C HIS A 385 -11.98 -1.33 -41.10
N PHE A 386 -11.04 -0.67 -41.78
CA PHE A 386 -11.07 -0.70 -43.24
C PHE A 386 -10.58 -2.10 -43.63
N ASN A 387 -11.50 -3.03 -43.88
CA ASN A 387 -11.20 -4.28 -44.57
C ASN A 387 -11.70 -4.20 -46.01
N PHE A 388 -10.93 -4.79 -46.90
CA PHE A 388 -10.65 -4.33 -48.26
C PHE A 388 -11.69 -4.72 -49.34
N HIS A 389 -12.95 -5.04 -49.00
CA HIS A 389 -13.82 -5.74 -49.96
C HIS A 389 -15.23 -5.22 -50.29
N ASP A 390 -15.77 -4.20 -49.61
CA ASP A 390 -17.09 -3.67 -50.01
C ASP A 390 -16.98 -2.29 -50.66
N PHE A 391 -16.53 -2.30 -51.92
CA PHE A 391 -16.84 -1.26 -52.91
C PHE A 391 -17.94 -1.81 -53.83
N ALA A 392 -19.20 -1.61 -53.48
CA ALA A 392 -20.30 -1.46 -54.43
C ALA A 392 -21.60 -1.10 -53.69
N ASP A 393 -22.23 -0.02 -54.17
CA ASP A 393 -23.66 0.28 -54.07
C ASP A 393 -24.26 0.97 -52.81
N TRP A 394 -24.66 2.23 -53.08
CA TRP A 394 -25.95 2.87 -52.75
C TRP A 394 -26.12 3.80 -51.53
N GLN A 395 -25.92 5.10 -51.82
CA GLN A 395 -26.82 6.26 -51.70
C GLN A 395 -27.59 6.65 -50.39
N MET A 396 -27.47 7.95 -50.13
CA MET A 396 -28.20 8.85 -49.20
C MET A 396 -29.72 8.67 -49.07
N GLN A 397 -30.24 8.97 -47.88
CA GLN A 397 -31.50 9.72 -47.62
C GLN A 397 -31.45 10.30 -46.19
N GLN A 398 -31.09 11.58 -46.02
CA GLN A 398 -31.97 12.74 -45.78
C GLN A 398 -33.03 12.59 -44.66
N THR A 399 -32.86 13.43 -43.63
CA THR A 399 -33.86 13.83 -42.62
C THR A 399 -35.19 14.31 -43.23
N PRO A 400 -36.33 14.11 -42.55
CA PRO A 400 -37.46 15.02 -42.61
C PRO A 400 -37.50 15.94 -41.38
N ARG A 401 -37.52 17.26 -41.62
CA ARG A 401 -37.97 18.27 -40.66
C ARG A 401 -39.48 18.45 -40.80
N HIS A 402 -40.20 18.48 -39.69
CA HIS A 402 -41.50 19.18 -39.54
C HIS A 402 -41.17 20.62 -39.09
N SER A 403 -41.39 21.67 -39.88
CA SER A 403 -42.63 22.32 -40.36
C SER A 403 -43.20 23.33 -39.36
N ILE A 404 -42.98 24.63 -39.63
CA ILE A 404 -43.90 25.72 -39.30
C ILE A 404 -43.90 26.70 -40.48
N SER A 405 -45.09 26.87 -41.08
CA SER A 405 -45.50 27.96 -41.97
C SER A 405 -45.69 29.25 -41.14
N THR A 406 -45.67 30.49 -41.63
CA THR A 406 -46.57 31.05 -42.67
C THR A 406 -46.29 32.57 -42.80
N VAL A 407 -46.62 33.14 -43.98
CA VAL A 407 -46.90 34.57 -44.32
C VAL A 407 -45.71 35.55 -44.32
N GLY A 408 -45.47 36.43 -45.31
CA GLY A 408 -46.13 36.79 -46.57
C GLY A 408 -45.50 38.09 -47.11
N SER A 409 -45.07 38.09 -48.38
CA SER A 409 -45.48 38.98 -49.50
C SER A 409 -45.09 40.46 -49.38
N GLY A 410 -44.20 41.00 -50.23
CA GLY A 410 -44.41 41.42 -51.64
C GLY A 410 -43.98 42.91 -51.71
N THR A 411 -43.45 43.56 -52.74
CA THR A 411 -43.43 43.51 -54.22
C THR A 411 -42.26 44.41 -54.68
N GLU A 412 -41.64 44.30 -55.88
CA GLU A 412 -42.03 45.02 -57.11
C GLU A 412 -41.10 44.71 -58.33
N GLU A 413 -41.71 44.73 -59.52
CA GLU A 413 -41.24 45.11 -60.90
C GLU A 413 -40.00 44.44 -61.53
N GLY A 414 -39.92 44.09 -62.84
CA GLY A 414 -40.80 44.26 -63.99
C GLY A 414 -40.09 43.92 -65.34
N ALA A 415 -40.86 43.36 -66.28
CA ALA A 415 -40.76 43.35 -67.77
C ALA A 415 -39.57 42.70 -68.54
N GLY A 416 -39.76 41.89 -69.60
CA GLY A 416 -41.03 41.47 -70.22
C GLY A 416 -40.95 40.54 -71.45
N ILE A 417 -42.17 40.08 -71.82
CA ILE A 417 -42.73 39.78 -73.16
C ILE A 417 -42.27 38.44 -73.78
N SER A 418 -43.09 37.50 -74.25
CA SER A 418 -44.46 37.40 -74.83
C SER A 418 -44.78 35.89 -74.96
N PHE A 419 -45.99 35.33 -75.12
CA PHE A 419 -47.41 35.66 -74.99
C PHE A 419 -48.15 34.33 -75.37
N TRP A 420 -49.39 34.18 -74.88
CA TRP A 420 -50.45 33.24 -75.33
C TRP A 420 -50.44 31.77 -74.85
N ASP A 421 -51.13 31.60 -73.71
CA ASP A 421 -52.15 30.60 -73.31
C ASP A 421 -52.99 30.00 -74.49
N PRO A 422 -53.81 28.92 -74.35
CA PRO A 422 -54.28 28.31 -73.10
C PRO A 422 -54.55 26.79 -73.02
N SER A 423 -54.66 26.35 -71.77
CA SER A 423 -55.67 25.43 -71.20
C SER A 423 -55.57 23.89 -71.30
N LEU A 424 -55.76 23.33 -70.09
CA LEU A 424 -56.46 22.09 -69.69
C LEU A 424 -55.68 20.75 -69.60
N SER A 425 -55.57 20.34 -68.32
CA SER A 425 -55.32 19.04 -67.69
C SER A 425 -55.92 17.79 -68.38
N PRO A 426 -55.69 16.55 -67.89
CA PRO A 426 -54.63 16.03 -67.00
C PRO A 426 -53.99 14.69 -67.47
N ALA A 427 -53.03 14.23 -66.66
CA ALA A 427 -52.71 12.83 -66.35
C ALA A 427 -51.70 12.08 -67.23
N LEU A 428 -50.68 11.60 -66.50
CA LEU A 428 -49.94 10.33 -66.61
C LEU A 428 -49.62 9.78 -68.01
N SER A 429 -48.34 9.72 -68.33
CA SER A 429 -47.58 8.46 -68.30
C SER A 429 -46.12 8.68 -68.71
N THR A 430 -45.23 7.93 -68.05
CA THR A 430 -43.82 7.63 -68.38
C THR A 430 -43.63 7.15 -69.84
N PRO A 431 -42.42 6.86 -70.40
CA PRO A 431 -41.04 6.83 -69.84
C PRO A 431 -39.91 7.28 -70.84
N ARG A 432 -38.65 7.06 -70.42
CA ARG A 432 -37.41 6.70 -71.17
C ARG A 432 -36.31 7.77 -71.36
N THR A 433 -35.22 7.53 -70.61
CA THR A 433 -33.79 7.87 -70.79
C THR A 433 -33.19 7.29 -72.09
N PRO A 434 -32.03 7.74 -72.66
CA PRO A 434 -30.69 7.92 -72.01
C PRO A 434 -29.78 9.03 -72.68
N PRO A 435 -28.41 9.07 -72.59
CA PRO A 435 -27.41 8.66 -71.58
C PRO A 435 -26.36 9.75 -71.17
N SER A 436 -25.60 9.38 -70.13
CA SER A 436 -24.38 9.88 -69.44
C SER A 436 -23.28 10.72 -70.14
N SER A 437 -22.73 11.69 -69.38
CA SER A 437 -21.27 11.93 -69.26
C SER A 437 -20.90 12.36 -67.83
N GLN A 438 -19.69 11.98 -67.39
CA GLN A 438 -19.23 11.83 -66.00
C GLN A 438 -18.87 13.15 -65.29
N ILE A 439 -19.30 13.32 -64.03
CA ILE A 439 -18.77 14.31 -63.06
C ILE A 439 -18.22 13.56 -61.83
N LYS A 440 -16.99 13.87 -61.43
CA LYS A 440 -16.30 13.37 -60.21
C LYS A 440 -16.85 14.03 -58.93
N PRO A 441 -17.00 13.33 -57.79
CA PRO A 441 -17.41 13.95 -56.52
C PRO A 441 -16.23 14.54 -55.73
N GLN A 442 -16.45 15.71 -55.09
CA GLN A 442 -15.53 16.43 -54.18
C GLN A 442 -15.34 15.69 -52.84
N ARG A 443 -14.12 15.72 -52.28
CA ARG A 443 -13.71 15.12 -50.99
C ARG A 443 -14.09 16.00 -49.80
N SER A 444 -14.46 15.39 -48.67
CA SER A 444 -14.84 16.04 -47.39
C SER A 444 -13.67 16.75 -46.68
N GLU A 445 -13.81 18.03 -46.35
CA GLU A 445 -12.88 18.80 -45.50
C GLU A 445 -13.23 18.65 -44.00
N PHE A 446 -12.23 18.61 -43.12
CA PHE A 446 -12.42 18.56 -41.66
C PHE A 446 -12.33 19.97 -41.07
N CYS A 447 -13.33 20.40 -40.29
CA CYS A 447 -13.36 21.71 -39.62
C CYS A 447 -13.42 21.55 -38.10
N SER A 448 -12.62 22.32 -37.35
CA SER A 448 -12.64 22.36 -35.89
C SER A 448 -12.78 23.79 -35.39
N THR A 449 -13.79 24.08 -34.57
CA THR A 449 -14.08 25.43 -34.07
C THR A 449 -13.57 25.61 -32.63
N LEU A 450 -12.85 26.70 -32.38
CA LEU A 450 -12.37 27.14 -31.08
C LEU A 450 -13.01 28.48 -30.72
N LEU A 451 -13.42 28.61 -29.46
CA LEU A 451 -14.00 29.83 -28.89
C LEU A 451 -13.13 30.33 -27.75
N PHE A 452 -12.88 31.64 -27.74
CA PHE A 452 -11.95 32.32 -26.83
C PHE A 452 -12.62 33.50 -26.13
N ASN A 453 -12.54 33.51 -24.80
CA ASN A 453 -13.00 34.61 -23.95
C ASN A 453 -11.99 34.82 -22.79
N PRO A 454 -11.15 35.87 -22.84
CA PRO A 454 -11.16 37.03 -23.75
C PRO A 454 -10.74 36.71 -25.20
N PRO A 455 -11.12 37.55 -26.19
CA PRO A 455 -10.85 37.31 -27.61
C PRO A 455 -9.35 37.40 -27.96
N ILE A 456 -8.91 36.59 -28.93
CA ILE A 456 -7.53 36.57 -29.43
C ILE A 456 -7.25 37.85 -30.21
N ALA A 457 -6.10 38.48 -29.95
CA ALA A 457 -5.63 39.61 -30.75
C ALA A 457 -4.70 39.10 -31.86
N VAL A 458 -5.08 39.35 -33.12
CA VAL A 458 -4.27 39.08 -34.31
C VAL A 458 -3.61 40.36 -34.77
N SER A 459 -2.29 40.36 -34.86
CA SER A 459 -1.50 41.45 -35.41
C SER A 459 -0.95 41.05 -36.78
N PHE A 460 -0.99 41.95 -37.75
CA PHE A 460 -0.32 41.77 -39.03
C PHE A 460 0.32 43.07 -39.51
N ALA A 461 1.48 42.96 -40.15
CA ALA A 461 2.26 44.09 -40.65
C ALA A 461 2.18 44.17 -42.17
N LYS A 462 1.95 45.37 -42.71
CA LYS A 462 2.03 45.67 -44.15
C LYS A 462 2.88 46.92 -44.35
N GLY A 463 4.11 46.75 -44.85
CA GLY A 463 5.10 47.83 -44.89
C GLY A 463 5.54 48.25 -43.49
N SER A 464 5.51 49.55 -43.19
CA SER A 464 5.84 50.11 -41.86
C SER A 464 4.66 50.15 -40.88
N SER A 465 3.45 49.76 -41.31
CA SER A 465 2.22 49.86 -40.51
C SER A 465 1.79 48.50 -39.95
N VAL A 466 1.49 48.45 -38.65
CA VAL A 466 0.98 47.26 -37.93
C VAL A 466 -0.49 47.45 -37.60
N PHE A 467 -1.31 46.49 -37.99
CA PHE A 467 -2.74 46.46 -37.71
C PHE A 467 -3.03 45.38 -36.67
N LYS A 468 -3.95 45.65 -35.72
CA LYS A 468 -4.37 44.70 -34.69
C LYS A 468 -5.89 44.56 -34.69
N LEU A 469 -6.38 43.33 -34.75
CA LEU A 469 -7.80 42.98 -34.73
C LEU A 469 -8.06 41.94 -33.65
N LYS A 470 -9.26 41.92 -33.06
CA LYS A 470 -9.63 40.95 -32.01
C LYS A 470 -10.74 40.03 -32.50
N TYR A 471 -10.64 38.74 -32.21
CA TYR A 471 -11.60 37.72 -32.64
C TYR A 471 -11.89 36.73 -31.51
N GLY A 472 -13.18 36.42 -31.30
CA GLY A 472 -13.63 35.46 -30.28
C GLY A 472 -13.75 34.03 -30.78
N ARG A 473 -13.79 33.80 -32.10
CA ARG A 473 -13.94 32.48 -32.72
C ARG A 473 -12.86 32.22 -33.77
N VAL A 474 -12.29 31.02 -33.74
CA VAL A 474 -11.33 30.53 -34.74
C VAL A 474 -11.77 29.17 -35.27
N GLU A 475 -11.95 29.06 -36.56
CA GLU A 475 -12.21 27.80 -37.25
C GLU A 475 -10.95 27.32 -37.94
N VAL A 476 -10.56 26.09 -37.64
CA VAL A 476 -9.39 25.41 -38.18
C VAL A 476 -9.87 24.44 -39.25
N ARG A 477 -9.62 24.76 -40.52
CA ARG A 477 -9.98 23.91 -41.65
C ARG A 477 -8.79 23.10 -42.12
N LYS A 478 -8.97 21.79 -42.25
CA LYS A 478 -7.98 20.83 -42.73
C LYS A 478 -8.56 20.04 -43.90
N ASP A 479 -7.72 19.64 -44.85
CA ASP A 479 -8.17 18.77 -45.95
C ASP A 479 -8.40 17.33 -45.48
N ALA A 480 -8.88 16.46 -46.39
CA ALA A 480 -9.09 15.04 -46.10
C ALA A 480 -7.79 14.28 -45.74
N ALA A 481 -6.62 14.81 -46.11
CA ALA A 481 -5.32 14.31 -45.70
C ALA A 481 -4.84 14.95 -44.38
N GLY A 482 -5.69 15.81 -43.79
CA GLY A 482 -5.58 16.64 -42.59
C GLY A 482 -4.47 17.71 -42.59
N ASN A 483 -3.96 18.09 -43.76
CA ASN A 483 -3.11 19.26 -43.87
C ASN A 483 -3.94 20.52 -43.59
N LEU A 484 -3.37 21.48 -42.85
CA LEU A 484 -4.01 22.76 -42.58
C LEU A 484 -4.25 23.50 -43.90
N ARG A 485 -5.51 23.91 -44.14
CA ARG A 485 -5.95 24.64 -45.34
C ARG A 485 -6.19 26.10 -45.05
N SER A 486 -6.94 26.40 -44.00
CA SER A 486 -7.16 27.76 -43.56
C SER A 486 -7.51 27.88 -42.08
N LEU A 487 -7.23 29.06 -41.52
CA LEU A 487 -7.77 29.53 -40.24
C LEU A 487 -8.75 30.66 -40.52
N GLU A 488 -10.01 30.48 -40.16
CA GLU A 488 -11.04 31.49 -40.32
C GLU A 488 -11.38 32.10 -38.95
N LEU A 489 -11.12 33.39 -38.79
CA LEU A 489 -11.41 34.12 -37.56
C LEU A 489 -12.64 35.00 -37.73
N SER A 490 -13.57 34.92 -36.77
CA SER A 490 -14.81 35.71 -36.78
C SER A 490 -15.15 36.23 -35.39
N ASP A 491 -15.97 37.28 -35.34
CA ASP A 491 -16.52 37.82 -34.10
C ASP A 491 -17.83 37.10 -33.74
N HIS A 492 -18.22 37.15 -32.46
CA HIS A 492 -19.34 36.35 -31.93
C HIS A 492 -20.71 36.73 -32.52
N ASP A 493 -20.92 37.99 -32.94
CA ASP A 493 -22.25 38.53 -33.27
C ASP A 493 -22.40 39.22 -34.65
N ARG A 494 -21.39 39.20 -35.53
CA ARG A 494 -21.49 39.80 -36.89
C ARG A 494 -20.81 38.93 -37.95
N PHE A 495 -21.58 38.51 -38.97
CA PHE A 495 -21.11 37.65 -40.06
C PHE A 495 -20.31 38.38 -41.15
N ASP A 496 -20.23 39.71 -41.14
CA ASP A 496 -19.72 40.47 -42.30
C ASP A 496 -18.21 40.71 -42.34
N THR A 497 -17.43 40.34 -41.30
CA THR A 497 -15.96 40.51 -41.30
C THR A 497 -15.23 39.28 -40.78
N SER A 498 -15.16 38.21 -41.59
CA SER A 498 -14.25 37.09 -41.33
C SER A 498 -12.85 37.35 -41.92
N LEU A 499 -11.82 37.02 -41.14
CA LEU A 499 -10.43 37.01 -41.56
C LEU A 499 -10.05 35.58 -41.90
N ILE A 500 -9.81 35.29 -43.17
CA ILE A 500 -9.42 33.96 -43.62
C ILE A 500 -7.92 33.95 -43.90
N HIS A 501 -7.18 33.17 -43.14
CA HIS A 501 -5.76 32.95 -43.32
C HIS A 501 -5.56 31.62 -44.05
N ASN A 502 -5.16 31.68 -45.32
CA ASN A 502 -5.03 30.53 -46.21
C ASN A 502 -3.59 30.03 -46.26
N PHE A 503 -3.42 28.71 -46.33
CA PHE A 503 -2.11 28.06 -46.44
C PHE A 503 -2.01 27.33 -47.80
N PRO A 504 -1.59 28.02 -48.87
CA PRO A 504 -1.71 27.52 -50.25
C PRO A 504 -0.77 26.34 -50.57
N ASN A 505 0.31 26.14 -49.82
CA ASN A 505 1.33 25.09 -50.04
C ASN A 505 1.76 24.43 -48.71
N THR A 506 1.02 23.48 -48.13
CA THR A 506 1.35 22.97 -46.79
C THR A 506 2.13 21.65 -46.77
N ARG A 507 3.46 21.74 -46.57
CA ARG A 507 4.10 20.95 -45.51
C ARG A 507 3.80 21.70 -44.21
N LEU A 508 3.17 21.07 -43.22
CA LEU A 508 2.60 21.70 -42.02
C LEU A 508 3.37 22.96 -41.55
N PRO A 509 2.77 24.16 -41.58
CA PRO A 509 3.38 25.37 -41.01
C PRO A 509 3.35 25.24 -39.49
N ILE A 510 4.52 25.15 -38.85
CA ILE A 510 4.61 24.84 -37.43
C ILE A 510 4.49 26.14 -36.61
N PRO A 511 3.47 26.25 -35.73
CA PRO A 511 3.28 27.41 -34.87
C PRO A 511 4.44 27.52 -33.86
N HIS A 512 5.15 28.65 -33.87
CA HIS A 512 6.23 28.93 -32.92
C HIS A 512 5.67 29.66 -31.70
N LEU A 513 5.96 29.14 -30.52
CA LEU A 513 5.60 29.79 -29.26
C LEU A 513 6.70 30.79 -28.88
N GLU A 514 6.37 32.06 -28.78
CA GLU A 514 7.28 33.10 -28.31
C GLU A 514 6.76 33.67 -26.98
N ARG A 515 7.63 33.73 -25.96
CA ARG A 515 7.42 34.55 -24.77
C ARG A 515 8.30 35.79 -24.91
N PRO A 516 7.75 36.99 -25.19
CA PRO A 516 8.59 38.17 -25.35
C PRO A 516 9.28 38.50 -24.01
N TYR A 517 10.62 38.53 -24.02
CA TYR A 517 11.45 38.82 -22.82
C TYR A 517 11.52 40.33 -22.49
N ILE A 518 10.62 41.15 -23.02
CA ILE A 518 10.71 42.60 -22.82
C ILE A 518 10.06 42.94 -21.47
N ALA A 519 10.87 43.35 -20.49
CA ALA A 519 10.50 43.64 -19.11
C ALA A 519 9.44 44.76 -18.91
N THR A 520 8.94 45.38 -19.98
CA THR A 520 8.05 46.55 -19.94
C THR A 520 6.65 46.32 -20.51
N GLN A 521 6.27 45.09 -20.90
CA GLN A 521 4.89 44.76 -21.28
C GLN A 521 4.29 43.64 -20.41
N PRO A 522 2.97 43.68 -20.11
CA PRO A 522 2.29 42.59 -19.41
C PRO A 522 2.44 41.29 -20.23
N SER A 523 2.70 40.19 -19.54
CA SER A 523 3.04 38.88 -20.12
C SER A 523 1.91 38.35 -21.02
N THR A 524 2.03 38.60 -22.33
CA THR A 524 1.12 38.04 -23.35
C THR A 524 1.81 36.88 -24.06
N PHE A 525 1.06 35.82 -24.33
CA PHE A 525 1.57 34.62 -25.02
C PHE A 525 1.38 34.79 -26.51
N ARG A 526 2.38 34.45 -27.34
CA ARG A 526 2.33 34.65 -28.78
C ARG A 526 2.54 33.34 -29.54
N VAL A 527 1.68 33.10 -30.52
CA VAL A 527 1.89 32.10 -31.58
C VAL A 527 2.16 32.86 -32.88
N SER A 528 3.36 32.69 -33.42
CA SER A 528 3.78 33.28 -34.69
C SER A 528 4.04 32.19 -35.73
N PHE A 529 3.84 32.53 -37.00
CA PHE A 529 4.27 31.70 -38.13
C PHE A 529 5.58 32.26 -38.69
N LEU A 530 6.51 31.37 -39.04
CA LEU A 530 7.86 31.78 -39.43
C LEU A 530 7.95 32.39 -40.84
N GLU A 531 6.95 32.14 -41.69
CA GLU A 531 6.90 32.56 -43.10
C GLU A 531 5.71 33.50 -43.35
N GLU A 532 5.83 34.37 -44.36
CA GLU A 532 4.70 35.19 -44.82
C GLU A 532 3.63 34.31 -45.43
N GLN A 533 2.37 34.60 -45.12
CA GLN A 533 1.23 33.81 -45.55
C GLN A 533 0.16 34.69 -46.19
N THR A 534 -0.72 34.05 -46.95
CA THR A 534 -1.81 34.73 -47.65
C THR A 534 -3.01 34.91 -46.72
N VAL A 535 -3.40 36.16 -46.51
CA VAL A 535 -4.52 36.53 -45.64
C VAL A 535 -5.58 37.28 -46.47
N GLN A 536 -6.84 36.96 -46.23
CA GLN A 536 -8.00 37.52 -46.92
C GLN A 536 -8.95 38.20 -45.92
N THR A 537 -9.31 39.46 -46.17
CA THR A 537 -10.31 40.22 -45.40
C THR A 537 -11.31 40.87 -46.35
N ALA A 538 -12.62 40.67 -46.13
CA ALA A 538 -13.71 41.38 -46.83
C ALA A 538 -13.51 41.47 -48.37
N GLY A 539 -12.99 40.41 -48.98
CA GLY A 539 -12.73 40.31 -50.44
C GLY A 539 -11.34 40.74 -50.93
N THR A 540 -10.47 41.27 -50.07
CA THR A 540 -9.09 41.68 -50.45
C THR A 540 -8.06 40.66 -49.96
N LEU A 541 -7.15 40.23 -50.84
CA LEU A 541 -6.13 39.21 -50.59
C LEU A 541 -4.73 39.85 -50.53
N PHE A 542 -3.98 39.63 -49.46
CA PHE A 542 -2.63 40.20 -49.28
C PHE A 542 -1.68 39.24 -48.55
N GLN A 543 -0.36 39.43 -48.72
CA GLN A 543 0.66 38.69 -47.97
C GLN A 543 1.02 39.45 -46.70
N ALA A 544 1.01 38.75 -45.56
CA ALA A 544 1.42 39.29 -44.27
C ALA A 544 1.98 38.18 -43.37
N LYS A 545 2.70 38.55 -42.31
CA LYS A 545 3.13 37.65 -41.24
C LYS A 545 2.17 37.80 -40.04
N PRO A 546 1.19 36.89 -39.87
CA PRO A 546 0.22 37.02 -38.78
C PRO A 546 0.80 36.53 -37.45
N ASP A 547 0.51 37.29 -36.40
CA ASP A 547 0.86 36.98 -35.01
C ASP A 547 -0.40 36.89 -34.15
N TYR A 548 -0.59 35.76 -33.50
CA TYR A 548 -1.73 35.50 -32.61
C TYR A 548 -1.27 35.70 -31.17
N THR A 549 -1.92 36.63 -30.46
CA THR A 549 -1.58 36.96 -29.08
C THR A 549 -2.72 36.63 -28.13
N PHE A 550 -2.38 35.99 -27.02
CA PHE A 550 -3.30 35.44 -26.04
C PHE A 550 -3.03 36.02 -24.65
N GLU A 551 -4.11 36.24 -23.90
CA GLU A 551 -4.04 36.65 -22.50
C GLU A 551 -3.89 35.43 -21.57
N LYS A 552 -4.48 34.28 -21.93
CA LYS A 552 -4.41 33.02 -21.18
C LYS A 552 -3.46 32.01 -21.85
N TRP A 553 -2.69 31.29 -21.04
CA TRP A 553 -1.74 30.28 -21.51
C TRP A 553 -2.44 29.06 -22.10
N GLU A 554 -3.56 28.67 -21.49
CA GLU A 554 -4.36 27.51 -21.87
C GLU A 554 -4.94 27.67 -23.28
N ASP A 555 -5.39 28.88 -23.62
CA ASP A 555 -5.95 29.21 -24.93
C ASP A 555 -4.89 29.16 -26.05
N CYS A 556 -3.66 29.54 -25.72
CA CYS A 556 -2.50 29.41 -26.59
C CYS A 556 -2.19 27.93 -26.89
N ILE A 557 -2.19 27.08 -25.86
CA ILE A 557 -2.00 25.63 -26.02
C ILE A 557 -3.13 25.02 -26.86
N ARG A 558 -4.39 25.40 -26.61
CA ARG A 558 -5.55 24.87 -27.34
C ARG A 558 -5.50 25.18 -28.84
N LEU A 559 -5.10 26.40 -29.24
CA LEU A 559 -4.91 26.70 -30.67
C LEU A 559 -3.75 25.88 -31.25
N GLN A 560 -2.64 25.76 -30.50
CA GLN A 560 -1.46 25.01 -30.95
C GLN A 560 -1.78 23.52 -31.17
N GLU A 561 -2.53 22.90 -30.26
CA GLU A 561 -2.98 21.51 -30.37
C GLU A 561 -3.95 21.31 -31.54
N ALA A 562 -4.90 22.22 -31.75
CA ALA A 562 -5.84 22.14 -32.87
C ALA A 562 -5.14 22.25 -34.23
N ILE A 563 -4.09 23.06 -34.34
CA ILE A 563 -3.26 23.13 -35.56
C ILE A 563 -2.49 21.83 -35.77
N LEU A 564 -1.86 21.28 -34.72
CA LEU A 564 -0.96 20.13 -34.78
C LEU A 564 -1.65 18.75 -34.82
N SER A 565 -2.94 18.67 -34.49
CA SER A 565 -3.69 17.40 -34.33
C SER A 565 -3.95 16.65 -35.65
N GLN A 566 -2.90 16.05 -36.20
CA GLN A 566 -3.03 14.96 -37.16
C GLN A 566 -2.38 13.69 -36.63
N THR A 567 -3.04 12.57 -36.94
CA THR A 567 -2.53 11.19 -36.90
C THR A 567 -1.03 11.10 -37.15
N VAL A 568 -0.24 10.78 -36.12
CA VAL A 568 1.21 10.61 -36.25
C VAL A 568 1.49 9.34 -37.08
N LEU A 569 1.99 9.54 -38.30
CA LEU A 569 2.76 8.55 -39.06
C LEU A 569 4.14 9.16 -39.37
N PHE A 570 5.13 8.75 -38.56
CA PHE A 570 6.59 8.65 -38.76
C PHE A 570 7.44 9.67 -39.58
N VAL A 571 8.74 9.65 -39.24
CA VAL A 571 9.96 9.98 -40.02
C VAL A 571 10.55 11.39 -39.89
N ALA A 572 11.73 11.42 -39.27
CA ALA A 572 12.73 12.48 -39.29
C ALA A 572 13.57 12.44 -40.59
N GLY A 573 14.02 13.60 -41.06
CA GLY A 573 15.20 13.71 -41.95
C GLY A 573 16.29 14.51 -41.22
N ILE A 574 17.57 14.29 -41.53
CA ILE A 574 18.77 14.97 -40.93
C ILE A 574 19.42 15.93 -41.94
N ALA A 575 19.74 17.17 -41.57
CA ALA A 575 20.59 18.06 -42.36
C ALA A 575 21.87 18.27 -41.56
N GLN A 576 22.95 17.79 -42.17
CA GLN A 576 24.29 17.85 -41.66
C GLN A 576 24.78 19.31 -41.72
N ALA A 577 25.20 19.87 -40.60
CA ALA A 577 26.04 21.06 -40.60
C ALA A 577 27.39 20.69 -39.99
N LYS A 578 28.39 20.45 -40.84
CA LYS A 578 29.80 20.50 -40.42
C LYS A 578 30.10 21.95 -40.03
N SER A 579 30.17 22.24 -38.73
CA SER A 579 30.87 23.43 -38.25
C SER A 579 32.34 23.07 -38.04
N LYS A 580 33.22 23.66 -38.84
CA LYS A 580 34.66 23.67 -38.56
C LYS A 580 34.88 24.55 -37.32
N GLY A 581 35.23 23.92 -36.21
CA GLY A 581 36.01 24.56 -35.14
C GLY A 581 35.37 25.75 -34.44
N ARG A 582 34.33 25.51 -33.64
CA ARG A 582 34.04 26.14 -32.33
C ARG A 582 32.73 25.54 -31.82
N GLY A 583 32.76 25.01 -30.58
CA GLY A 583 31.61 24.40 -29.93
C GLY A 583 30.50 25.42 -29.64
N GLU A 584 29.28 24.89 -29.49
CA GLU A 584 28.02 25.62 -29.24
C GLU A 584 27.50 26.32 -30.51
N GLU A 585 26.28 26.09 -31.01
CA GLU A 585 24.99 26.39 -30.38
C GLU A 585 23.86 25.50 -30.96
N CYS A 586 23.05 24.92 -30.09
CA CYS A 586 21.69 24.47 -30.40
C CYS A 586 20.77 25.09 -29.36
N ILE A 587 19.88 26.00 -29.77
CA ILE A 587 18.85 26.55 -28.89
C ILE A 587 17.62 25.66 -29.06
N SER A 588 17.43 24.71 -28.14
CA SER A 588 16.18 23.98 -28.02
C SER A 588 15.22 24.80 -27.17
N GLN A 589 14.00 25.01 -27.64
CA GLN A 589 12.99 25.78 -26.89
C GLN A 589 11.74 24.96 -26.54
N ASN A 590 11.61 23.71 -26.99
CA ASN A 590 10.44 22.89 -26.70
C ASN A 590 10.82 21.41 -26.60
N LEU A 591 10.36 20.74 -25.55
CA LEU A 591 10.42 19.29 -25.34
C LEU A 591 9.01 18.82 -25.01
N ARG A 592 8.52 17.80 -25.71
CA ARG A 592 7.21 17.20 -25.38
C ARG A 592 7.31 15.69 -25.34
N VAL A 593 6.75 15.11 -24.29
CA VAL A 593 6.59 13.66 -24.15
C VAL A 593 5.17 13.32 -24.59
N LEU A 594 5.03 12.55 -25.66
CA LEU A 594 3.74 12.13 -26.20
C LEU A 594 3.56 10.62 -26.04
N GLN A 595 2.32 10.19 -25.86
CA GLN A 595 1.97 8.77 -25.87
C GLN A 595 1.46 8.40 -27.26
N SER A 596 2.14 7.46 -27.90
CA SER A 596 1.71 6.85 -29.16
C SER A 596 0.37 6.13 -28.97
N ARG A 597 -0.40 5.96 -30.06
CA ARG A 597 -1.60 5.11 -30.12
C ARG A 597 -1.32 3.64 -29.72
N SER A 598 -0.06 3.20 -29.75
CA SER A 598 0.39 1.88 -29.29
C SER A 598 0.71 1.80 -27.79
N GLY A 599 0.44 2.86 -27.02
CA GLY A 599 0.75 2.92 -25.58
C GLY A 599 2.22 3.23 -25.26
N ARG A 600 3.11 3.23 -26.26
CA ARG A 600 4.53 3.60 -26.08
C ARG A 600 4.71 5.10 -25.90
N GLN A 601 5.48 5.51 -24.90
CA GLN A 601 5.83 6.91 -24.68
C GLN A 601 7.03 7.30 -25.57
N ILE A 602 6.90 8.44 -26.26
CA ILE A 602 7.89 8.97 -27.22
C ILE A 602 8.27 10.38 -26.78
N ILE A 603 9.57 10.69 -26.78
CA ILE A 603 10.06 12.06 -26.53
C ILE A 603 10.30 12.76 -27.88
N LEU A 604 9.69 13.93 -28.06
CA LEU A 604 9.86 14.79 -29.22
C LEU A 604 10.78 15.96 -28.91
N PHE A 605 11.82 16.11 -29.74
CA PHE A 605 12.81 17.18 -29.65
C PHE A 605 12.68 18.16 -30.80
N PHE A 606 12.71 19.44 -30.46
CA PHE A 606 12.75 20.55 -31.42
C PHE A 606 14.16 21.15 -31.43
N ALA A 607 14.92 20.90 -32.50
CA ALA A 607 16.24 21.48 -32.70
C ALA A 607 16.17 22.62 -33.73
N ASN A 608 16.39 23.85 -33.28
CA ASN A 608 16.35 25.04 -34.12
C ASN A 608 17.79 25.39 -34.57
N SER A 609 18.10 25.25 -35.86
CA SER A 609 19.35 25.76 -36.44
C SER A 609 19.17 27.23 -36.82
N GLN A 610 20.18 28.07 -36.54
CA GLN A 610 20.20 29.47 -37.00
C GLN A 610 20.26 29.60 -38.53
N ARG A 611 20.63 28.53 -39.26
CA ARG A 611 20.61 28.52 -40.72
C ARG A 611 19.22 28.10 -41.21
N LYS A 612 18.53 29.03 -41.90
CA LYS A 612 17.16 28.87 -42.44
C LYS A 612 16.94 27.54 -43.19
N GLU A 613 17.98 27.00 -43.82
CA GLU A 613 17.89 25.85 -44.73
C GLU A 613 18.14 24.47 -44.08
N ALA A 614 18.50 24.41 -42.78
CA ALA A 614 18.97 23.17 -42.13
C ALA A 614 18.18 22.74 -40.87
N LYS A 615 16.98 23.26 -40.65
CA LYS A 615 16.12 22.91 -39.50
C LYS A 615 15.45 21.54 -39.70
N LYS A 616 15.54 20.62 -38.73
CA LYS A 616 15.00 19.25 -38.82
C LYS A 616 14.59 18.66 -37.45
N TYR A 617 13.63 17.74 -37.46
CA TYR A 617 12.98 17.14 -36.28
C TYR A 617 13.50 15.72 -36.01
N VAL A 618 13.61 15.30 -34.73
CA VAL A 618 14.10 13.97 -34.31
C VAL A 618 13.17 13.37 -33.25
N SER A 619 12.74 12.12 -33.45
CA SER A 619 11.99 11.32 -32.49
C SER A 619 12.90 10.29 -31.82
N VAL A 620 12.92 10.26 -30.48
CA VAL A 620 13.69 9.27 -29.72
C VAL A 620 12.71 8.40 -28.94
N SER A 621 12.72 7.09 -29.20
CA SER A 621 11.99 6.14 -28.37
C SER A 621 12.70 6.00 -27.03
N LEU A 622 11.93 5.82 -25.95
CA LEU A 622 12.50 5.51 -24.64
C LEU A 622 13.30 4.20 -24.65
N ASP A 623 12.96 3.27 -25.55
CA ASP A 623 13.68 2.00 -25.76
C ASP A 623 15.11 2.19 -26.29
N SER A 624 15.40 3.37 -26.85
CA SER A 624 16.69 3.70 -27.43
C SER A 624 17.62 4.39 -26.44
N ILE A 625 17.26 4.51 -25.16
CA ILE A 625 18.09 5.13 -24.11
C ILE A 625 18.84 4.01 -23.37
N ASP A 626 20.16 3.97 -23.51
CA ASP A 626 21.00 2.95 -22.86
C ASP A 626 21.42 3.38 -21.44
N GLN A 627 21.71 4.68 -21.26
CA GLN A 627 22.19 5.22 -19.99
C GLN A 627 21.81 6.70 -19.90
N PHE A 628 21.59 7.24 -18.70
CA PHE A 628 21.44 8.69 -18.54
C PHE A 628 22.14 9.24 -17.28
N ASP A 629 22.61 10.49 -17.35
CA ASP A 629 23.14 11.28 -16.24
C ASP A 629 22.12 12.38 -15.88
N ALA A 630 21.64 12.35 -14.65
CA ALA A 630 20.54 13.18 -14.17
C ALA A 630 20.91 14.65 -13.92
N GLY A 631 22.19 15.04 -13.91
CA GLY A 631 22.62 16.42 -13.67
C GLY A 631 22.22 16.96 -12.28
N LYS A 632 23.17 17.15 -11.37
CA LYS A 632 22.90 17.42 -9.93
C LYS A 632 22.14 18.73 -9.57
N LYS A 633 21.87 19.65 -10.52
CA LYS A 633 21.21 20.97 -10.32
C LYS A 633 20.51 21.42 -11.62
N ALA A 634 19.49 22.29 -11.55
CA ALA A 634 18.75 22.84 -12.71
C ALA A 634 19.64 23.37 -13.85
N ASN A 635 20.75 24.03 -13.50
CA ASN A 635 21.68 24.61 -14.47
C ASN A 635 22.64 23.60 -15.12
N LYS A 636 22.67 22.34 -14.66
CA LYS A 636 23.45 21.27 -15.28
C LYS A 636 22.54 20.44 -16.17
N PRO A 637 22.90 20.23 -17.44
CA PRO A 637 22.02 19.51 -18.33
C PRO A 637 21.97 18.01 -18.01
N VAL A 638 20.79 17.41 -18.17
CA VAL A 638 20.55 15.97 -18.15
C VAL A 638 21.10 15.38 -19.44
N VAL A 639 21.96 14.37 -19.35
CA VAL A 639 22.62 13.77 -20.52
C VAL A 639 22.07 12.37 -20.74
N LEU A 640 21.38 12.12 -21.85
CA LEU A 640 20.92 10.81 -22.28
C LEU A 640 21.92 10.21 -23.28
N LYS A 641 22.40 9.00 -23.04
CA LYS A 641 23.15 8.19 -24.01
C LYS A 641 22.20 7.25 -24.72
N LEU A 642 22.21 7.29 -26.05
CA LEU A 642 21.30 6.50 -26.87
C LEU A 642 22.01 5.25 -27.41
N GLY A 643 21.34 4.11 -27.34
CA GLY A 643 21.79 2.84 -27.88
C GLY A 643 21.67 2.75 -29.40
N ASN A 644 22.43 1.83 -30.00
CA ASN A 644 22.47 1.63 -31.45
C ASN A 644 21.17 0.95 -31.93
N SER A 645 20.16 1.74 -32.31
CA SER A 645 18.93 1.24 -32.93
C SER A 645 18.65 1.95 -34.25
N THR A 646 18.92 1.23 -35.35
CA THR A 646 18.58 1.43 -36.78
C THR A 646 18.41 2.86 -37.35
N ASP A 647 19.26 3.13 -38.34
CA ASP A 647 19.21 4.09 -39.46
C ASP A 647 19.21 5.61 -39.23
N VAL A 648 18.89 6.15 -38.05
CA VAL A 648 18.97 7.62 -37.80
C VAL A 648 19.76 8.00 -36.53
N THR A 649 19.96 7.06 -35.61
CA THR A 649 20.64 7.26 -34.31
C THR A 649 22.16 7.06 -34.35
N THR A 650 22.72 6.54 -35.45
CA THR A 650 24.17 6.27 -35.57
C THR A 650 25.05 7.51 -35.42
N ALA A 651 24.48 8.72 -35.61
CA ALA A 651 25.17 9.99 -35.47
C ALA A 651 24.93 10.70 -34.11
N LEU A 652 23.94 10.28 -33.31
CA LEU A 652 23.48 11.00 -32.12
C LEU A 652 23.64 10.10 -30.89
N LYS A 653 24.90 9.91 -30.47
CA LYS A 653 25.26 9.04 -29.33
C LYS A 653 24.87 9.61 -27.97
N THR A 654 24.75 10.95 -27.89
CA THR A 654 24.57 11.68 -26.64
C THR A 654 23.62 12.86 -26.87
N LEU A 655 22.60 12.99 -26.02
CA LEU A 655 21.60 14.05 -26.04
C LEU A 655 21.62 14.80 -24.72
N THR A 656 21.84 16.11 -24.76
CA THR A 656 22.00 16.97 -23.58
C THR A 656 20.80 17.89 -23.44
N ILE A 657 20.09 17.81 -22.32
CA ILE A 657 18.83 18.51 -22.04
C ILE A 657 19.05 19.48 -20.88
N GLN A 658 18.99 20.78 -21.15
CA GLN A 658 19.10 21.80 -20.11
C GLN A 658 17.70 22.23 -19.67
N PHE A 659 17.41 22.10 -18.36
CA PHE A 659 16.15 22.51 -17.78
C PHE A 659 16.24 23.95 -17.30
N LEU A 660 15.16 24.72 -17.49
CA LEU A 660 15.07 26.11 -17.01
C LEU A 660 14.60 26.20 -15.54
N ASP A 661 13.98 25.13 -15.03
CA ASP A 661 13.47 24.99 -13.65
C ASP A 661 13.83 23.60 -13.07
N GLU A 662 14.16 23.57 -11.78
CA GLU A 662 14.51 22.37 -11.01
C GLU A 662 13.29 21.46 -10.78
N HIS A 663 12.08 22.04 -10.72
CA HIS A 663 10.84 21.27 -10.57
C HIS A 663 10.58 20.38 -11.79
N ASP A 664 10.72 20.94 -12.99
CA ASP A 664 10.53 20.23 -14.26
C ASP A 664 11.57 19.12 -14.45
N GLN A 665 12.82 19.39 -14.06
CA GLN A 665 13.88 18.38 -14.04
C GLN A 665 13.53 17.21 -13.12
N MET A 666 13.05 17.48 -11.90
CA MET A 666 12.63 16.43 -10.96
C MET A 666 11.44 15.60 -11.47
N VAL A 667 10.43 16.25 -12.04
CA VAL A 667 9.24 15.58 -12.59
C VAL A 667 9.64 14.67 -13.76
N PHE A 668 10.51 15.16 -14.64
CA PHE A 668 11.05 14.38 -15.77
C PHE A 668 11.84 13.15 -15.27
N LEU A 669 12.77 13.33 -14.33
CA LEU A 669 13.57 12.23 -13.76
C LEU A 669 12.69 11.19 -13.07
N ARG A 670 11.73 11.62 -12.23
CA ARG A 670 10.82 10.71 -11.53
C ARG A 670 10.01 9.85 -12.49
N ARG A 671 9.66 10.37 -13.67
CA ARG A 671 8.96 9.62 -14.71
C ARG A 671 9.87 8.60 -15.40
N LEU A 672 11.11 8.97 -15.74
CA LEU A 672 12.08 8.03 -16.31
C LEU A 672 12.37 6.85 -15.36
N TYR A 673 12.63 7.12 -14.07
CA TYR A 673 12.92 6.10 -13.05
C TYR A 673 11.75 5.12 -12.82
N LYS A 674 10.50 5.52 -13.09
CA LYS A 674 9.31 4.70 -12.90
C LYS A 674 9.13 3.64 -13.99
N THR A 675 9.58 3.92 -15.21
CA THR A 675 9.48 3.02 -16.37
C THR A 675 10.58 1.97 -16.43
N ASP A 676 11.77 2.26 -15.91
CA ASP A 676 12.91 1.34 -15.96
C ASP A 676 12.69 0.09 -15.10
N ARG A 677 12.07 0.26 -13.92
CA ARG A 677 11.88 -0.84 -12.94
C ARG A 677 10.66 -1.74 -13.21
N VAL A 678 9.65 -1.24 -13.94
CA VAL A 678 8.47 -2.03 -14.33
C VAL A 678 8.80 -2.98 -15.50
N ARG A 679 9.76 -2.60 -16.35
CA ARG A 679 10.18 -3.42 -17.50
C ARG A 679 10.92 -4.69 -17.12
N GLU A 680 11.56 -4.74 -15.95
CA GLU A 680 12.40 -5.88 -15.56
C GLU A 680 11.62 -7.14 -15.17
N PHE A 681 10.29 -7.09 -14.92
CA PHE A 681 9.57 -8.25 -14.37
C PHE A 681 8.18 -8.56 -14.98
N ASP A 682 7.65 -7.70 -15.87
CA ASP A 682 6.36 -7.91 -16.56
C ASP A 682 6.30 -9.14 -17.48
N HIS A 683 7.42 -9.83 -17.71
CA HIS A 683 7.53 -10.99 -18.61
C HIS A 683 7.47 -12.35 -17.91
N GLU A 684 7.52 -12.42 -16.56
CA GLU A 684 7.59 -13.70 -15.84
C GLU A 684 6.27 -14.10 -15.17
N GLN A 685 5.59 -15.10 -15.75
CA GLN A 685 4.30 -15.63 -15.28
C GLN A 685 4.44 -16.69 -14.17
N ASP A 686 5.63 -17.28 -13.98
CA ASP A 686 5.85 -18.33 -12.98
C ASP A 686 6.06 -17.75 -11.56
N ARG A 687 5.18 -18.15 -10.63
CA ARG A 687 5.21 -17.77 -9.20
C ARG A 687 6.53 -18.12 -8.53
N VAL A 688 7.15 -19.25 -8.89
CA VAL A 688 8.42 -19.68 -8.31
C VAL A 688 9.56 -18.78 -8.78
N VAL A 689 9.57 -18.43 -10.07
CA VAL A 689 10.55 -17.52 -10.66
C VAL A 689 10.41 -16.13 -10.05
N ARG A 690 9.18 -15.64 -9.88
CA ARG A 690 8.91 -14.35 -9.24
C ARG A 690 9.32 -14.32 -7.77
N ALA A 691 9.05 -15.38 -7.01
CA ALA A 691 9.51 -15.50 -5.63
C ALA A 691 11.04 -15.45 -5.55
N GLN A 692 11.73 -16.16 -6.44
CA GLN A 692 13.20 -16.13 -6.53
C GLN A 692 13.73 -14.74 -6.88
N GLN A 693 13.05 -14.01 -7.77
CA GLN A 693 13.40 -12.64 -8.12
C GLN A 693 13.23 -11.68 -6.95
N ILE A 694 12.13 -11.77 -6.19
CA ILE A 694 11.92 -10.96 -4.97
C ILE A 694 13.01 -11.26 -3.93
N TYR A 695 13.36 -12.53 -3.72
CA TYR A 695 14.45 -12.92 -2.82
C TYR A 695 15.80 -12.39 -3.30
N ALA A 696 16.06 -12.43 -4.61
CA ALA A 696 17.24 -11.85 -5.21
C ALA A 696 17.28 -10.32 -5.03
N THR A 697 16.13 -9.64 -5.15
CA THR A 697 16.01 -8.20 -4.90
C THR A 697 16.35 -7.85 -3.46
N ILE A 698 15.86 -8.61 -2.49
CA ILE A 698 16.22 -8.43 -1.06
C ILE A 698 17.72 -8.67 -0.86
N ASP A 699 18.29 -9.71 -1.47
CA ASP A 699 19.70 -10.07 -1.31
C ASP A 699 20.66 -9.12 -2.04
N ARG A 700 20.19 -8.36 -3.04
CA ARG A 700 20.94 -7.29 -3.71
C ARG A 700 21.04 -6.02 -2.87
N GLN A 701 20.18 -5.84 -1.87
CA GLN A 701 20.18 -4.61 -1.07
C GLN A 701 21.45 -4.47 -0.22
N PRO A 702 21.94 -3.23 0.00
CA PRO A 702 23.03 -2.96 0.93
C PRO A 702 22.57 -3.13 2.39
N PHE A 703 23.47 -2.91 3.34
CA PHE A 703 23.17 -2.96 4.77
C PHE A 703 22.03 -1.98 5.14
N GLN A 704 20.92 -2.50 5.67
CA GLN A 704 19.70 -1.71 5.92
C GLN A 704 19.71 -1.07 7.31
N TRP A 705 20.31 0.13 7.42
CA TRP A 705 20.47 0.83 8.70
C TRP A 705 19.17 1.21 9.40
N ILE A 706 18.13 1.56 8.66
CA ILE A 706 16.88 2.00 9.29
C ILE A 706 16.08 0.81 9.83
N VAL A 707 16.12 -0.34 9.17
CA VAL A 707 15.58 -1.59 9.76
C VAL A 707 16.29 -1.89 11.08
N VAL A 708 17.62 -1.79 11.10
CA VAL A 708 18.43 -1.98 12.33
C VAL A 708 18.07 -0.97 13.41
N LEU A 709 17.87 0.30 13.06
CA LEU A 709 17.54 1.35 14.03
C LEU A 709 16.15 1.13 14.63
N VAL A 710 15.14 0.85 13.81
CA VAL A 710 13.75 0.71 14.28
C VAL A 710 13.53 -0.62 15.03
N ALA A 711 14.12 -1.72 14.57
CA ALA A 711 14.18 -2.98 15.32
C ALA A 711 15.01 -2.83 16.62
N GLY A 712 16.10 -2.06 16.52
CA GLY A 712 17.02 -1.81 17.61
C GLY A 712 16.43 -1.01 18.77
N ILE A 713 15.54 -0.06 18.53
CA ILE A 713 14.93 0.74 19.60
C ILE A 713 14.10 -0.14 20.56
N GLY A 714 13.46 -1.21 20.07
CA GLY A 714 12.76 -2.18 20.93
C GLY A 714 13.72 -2.85 21.91
N PHE A 715 14.79 -3.45 21.39
CA PHE A 715 15.85 -4.05 22.21
C PHE A 715 16.56 -3.06 23.14
N PHE A 716 16.67 -1.79 22.74
CA PHE A 716 17.14 -0.73 23.63
C PHE A 716 16.21 -0.53 24.83
N LEU A 717 14.90 -0.46 24.59
CA LEU A 717 13.89 -0.30 25.64
C LEU A 717 13.81 -1.51 26.56
N ASP A 718 13.97 -2.71 26.02
CA ASP A 718 14.06 -3.94 26.80
C ASP A 718 15.30 -3.93 27.71
N GLY A 719 16.45 -3.58 27.13
CA GLY A 719 17.71 -3.42 27.86
C GLY A 719 17.60 -2.34 28.94
N TYR A 720 16.92 -1.23 28.67
CA TYR A 720 16.66 -0.20 29.67
C TYR A 720 15.75 -0.71 30.78
N THR A 721 14.58 -1.24 30.43
CA THR A 721 13.53 -1.59 31.38
C THR A 721 13.95 -2.72 32.31
N LEU A 722 14.59 -3.77 31.79
CA LEU A 722 15.06 -4.89 32.60
C LEU A 722 16.19 -4.49 33.56
N PHE A 723 17.08 -3.59 33.15
CA PHE A 723 18.28 -3.28 33.94
C PHE A 723 18.13 -2.04 34.83
N ALA A 724 17.31 -1.05 34.45
CA ALA A 724 16.89 0.02 35.35
C ALA A 724 16.21 -0.56 36.61
N SER A 725 15.53 -1.70 36.46
CA SER A 725 14.92 -2.44 37.58
C SER A 725 15.94 -2.90 38.62
N ASN A 726 17.17 -3.26 38.22
CA ASN A 726 18.20 -3.72 39.16
C ASN A 726 18.64 -2.62 40.13
N ILE A 727 18.43 -1.35 39.77
CA ILE A 727 18.73 -0.20 40.62
C ILE A 727 17.48 0.32 41.32
N ALA A 728 16.33 0.30 40.64
CA ALA A 728 15.05 0.73 41.19
C ALA A 728 14.53 -0.20 42.29
N LEU A 729 14.77 -1.52 42.22
CA LEU A 729 14.28 -2.47 43.23
C LEU A 729 14.94 -2.32 44.61
N PRO A 730 16.26 -2.08 44.72
CA PRO A 730 16.87 -1.66 45.99
C PRO A 730 16.27 -0.37 46.55
N MET A 731 16.05 0.65 45.72
CA MET A 731 15.39 1.90 46.13
C MET A 731 13.97 1.64 46.63
N LEU A 732 13.21 0.80 45.93
CA LEU A 732 11.86 0.39 46.32
C LEU A 732 11.87 -0.37 47.66
N SER A 733 12.84 -1.26 47.86
CA SER A 733 13.01 -2.00 49.11
C SER A 733 13.34 -1.06 50.28
N TYR A 734 14.12 0.00 50.05
CA TYR A 734 14.39 1.01 51.08
C TYR A 734 13.12 1.77 51.48
N VAL A 735 12.30 2.17 50.50
CA VAL A 735 11.10 2.99 50.75
C VAL A 735 9.98 2.18 51.43
N TYR A 736 9.64 1.01 50.89
CA TYR A 736 8.44 0.27 51.31
C TYR A 736 8.75 -0.85 52.33
N TRP A 737 9.97 -1.40 52.31
CA TRP A 737 10.35 -2.56 53.14
C TRP A 737 11.74 -2.41 53.79
N PRO A 738 12.02 -1.29 54.50
CA PRO A 738 13.37 -0.96 54.98
C PRO A 738 13.97 -2.00 55.92
N THR A 739 13.15 -2.69 56.71
CA THR A 739 13.57 -3.66 57.73
C THR A 739 13.59 -5.12 57.24
N GLU A 740 13.16 -5.37 55.99
CA GLU A 740 13.04 -6.74 55.47
C GLU A 740 14.36 -7.28 54.94
N THR A 741 14.91 -8.29 55.62
CA THR A 741 16.24 -8.87 55.32
C THR A 741 16.17 -10.08 54.39
N SER A 742 14.98 -10.65 54.15
CA SER A 742 14.83 -11.91 53.43
C SER A 742 15.02 -11.80 51.91
N GLY A 743 14.94 -10.59 51.35
CA GLY A 743 15.02 -10.32 49.91
C GLY A 743 13.92 -10.95 49.04
N ARG A 744 13.02 -11.76 49.64
CA ARG A 744 12.05 -12.60 48.92
C ARG A 744 11.11 -11.79 48.05
N ARG A 745 10.64 -10.62 48.52
CA ARG A 745 9.75 -9.74 47.76
C ARG A 745 10.42 -9.23 46.47
N VAL A 746 11.67 -8.80 46.55
CA VAL A 746 12.46 -8.37 45.39
C VAL A 746 12.63 -9.54 44.41
N THR A 747 12.94 -10.74 44.92
CA THR A 747 13.02 -11.95 44.10
C THR A 747 11.69 -12.29 43.44
N TYR A 748 10.56 -12.20 44.14
CA TYR A 748 9.24 -12.48 43.58
C TYR A 748 8.85 -11.48 42.50
N ILE A 749 9.14 -10.19 42.67
CA ILE A 749 8.91 -9.17 41.64
C ILE A 749 9.74 -9.49 40.38
N ASN A 750 11.00 -9.88 40.54
CA ASN A 750 11.85 -10.27 39.41
C ASN A 750 11.38 -11.55 38.72
N ILE A 751 11.01 -12.58 39.47
CA ILE A 751 10.44 -13.82 38.92
C ILE A 751 9.13 -13.51 38.18
N ALA A 752 8.27 -12.65 38.72
CA ALA A 752 7.02 -12.25 38.08
C ALA A 752 7.26 -11.53 36.74
N THR A 753 8.24 -10.63 36.67
CA THR A 753 8.65 -10.02 35.40
C THR A 753 9.17 -11.05 34.42
N LEU A 754 10.06 -11.96 34.84
CA LEU A 754 10.60 -12.99 33.96
C LEU A 754 9.52 -13.98 33.48
N ALA A 755 8.56 -14.32 34.34
CA ALA A 755 7.42 -15.15 33.97
C ALA A 755 6.53 -14.45 32.95
N GLY A 756 6.30 -13.15 33.13
CA GLY A 756 5.67 -12.29 32.13
C GLY A 756 6.44 -12.31 30.80
N THR A 757 7.78 -12.18 30.83
CA THR A 757 8.64 -12.22 29.64
C THR A 757 8.58 -13.56 28.93
N LEU A 758 8.64 -14.68 29.66
CA LEU A 758 8.47 -16.01 29.09
C LEU A 758 7.11 -16.13 28.39
N PHE A 759 6.05 -15.71 29.06
CA PHE A 759 4.70 -15.74 28.48
C PHE A 759 4.61 -14.86 27.23
N GLY A 760 5.12 -13.64 27.29
CA GLY A 760 5.15 -12.70 26.15
C GLY A 760 5.90 -13.28 24.95
N GLN A 761 7.08 -13.87 25.16
CA GLN A 761 7.89 -14.48 24.10
C GLN A 761 7.15 -15.59 23.36
N VAL A 762 6.51 -16.51 24.09
CA VAL A 762 5.76 -17.61 23.47
C VAL A 762 4.46 -17.10 22.84
N PHE A 763 3.70 -16.29 23.56
CA PHE A 763 2.38 -15.82 23.12
C PHE A 763 2.47 -14.92 21.89
N PHE A 764 3.33 -13.89 21.90
CA PHE A 764 3.48 -12.99 20.75
C PHE A 764 4.23 -13.64 19.59
N GLY A 765 5.10 -14.62 19.83
CA GLY A 765 5.68 -15.42 18.76
C GLY A 765 4.61 -16.15 17.94
N ILE A 766 3.64 -16.77 18.60
CA ILE A 766 2.48 -17.41 17.95
C ILE A 766 1.59 -16.36 17.27
N LEU A 767 1.36 -15.22 17.95
CA LEU A 767 0.47 -14.18 17.45
C LEU A 767 1.03 -13.48 16.20
N ALA A 768 2.35 -13.32 16.09
CA ALA A 768 3.05 -12.74 14.95
C ALA A 768 3.02 -13.62 13.70
N ASP A 769 3.08 -14.94 13.87
CA ASP A 769 2.89 -15.90 12.78
C ASP A 769 1.43 -15.92 12.29
N LYS A 770 0.47 -15.57 13.16
CA LYS A 770 -0.97 -15.53 12.81
C LYS A 770 -1.44 -14.19 12.22
N HIS A 771 -1.01 -13.06 12.78
CA HIS A 771 -1.60 -11.74 12.48
C HIS A 771 -0.64 -10.77 11.77
N GLY A 772 0.57 -11.21 11.41
CA GLY A 772 1.60 -10.39 10.78
C GLY A 772 2.58 -9.77 11.76
N ARG A 773 3.81 -9.54 11.29
CA ARG A 773 4.91 -9.04 12.13
C ARG A 773 4.69 -7.57 12.45
N LYS A 774 4.34 -6.77 11.44
CA LYS A 774 4.12 -5.32 11.60
C LYS A 774 3.04 -5.01 12.63
N ARG A 775 1.90 -5.72 12.56
CA ARG A 775 0.75 -5.46 13.44
C ARG A 775 1.08 -5.74 14.89
N MET A 776 1.70 -6.88 15.17
CA MET A 776 2.10 -7.26 16.53
C MET A 776 3.21 -6.38 17.08
N TYR A 777 4.10 -5.89 16.21
CA TYR A 777 5.18 -4.98 16.54
C TYR A 777 4.71 -3.61 17.05
N GLY A 778 3.51 -3.16 16.65
CA GLY A 778 2.90 -1.96 17.24
C GLY A 778 2.20 -2.23 18.59
N VAL A 779 1.49 -3.35 18.69
CA VAL A 779 0.69 -3.71 19.88
C VAL A 779 1.57 -3.91 21.12
N GLU A 780 2.71 -4.58 20.96
CA GLU A 780 3.61 -4.84 22.09
C GLU A 780 4.15 -3.54 22.70
N LEU A 781 4.55 -2.57 21.86
CA LEU A 781 5.15 -1.33 22.33
C LEU A 781 4.15 -0.50 23.15
N VAL A 782 2.88 -0.47 22.72
CA VAL A 782 1.80 0.17 23.48
C VAL A 782 1.62 -0.51 24.83
N LEU A 783 1.65 -1.85 24.87
CA LEU A 783 1.58 -2.62 26.11
C LEU A 783 2.76 -2.30 27.04
N LEU A 784 4.00 -2.25 26.51
CA LEU A 784 5.19 -1.93 27.29
C LEU A 784 5.14 -0.52 27.89
N ILE A 785 4.74 0.49 27.10
CA ILE A 785 4.59 1.88 27.55
C ILE A 785 3.54 1.96 28.66
N ALA A 786 2.34 1.42 28.41
CA ALA A 786 1.23 1.47 29.37
C ALA A 786 1.59 0.74 30.67
N ALA A 787 2.23 -0.44 30.58
CA ALA A 787 2.63 -1.20 31.75
C ALA A 787 3.74 -0.50 32.54
N THR A 788 4.69 0.15 31.88
CA THR A 788 5.77 0.91 32.53
C THR A 788 5.22 2.13 33.28
N LEU A 789 4.29 2.86 32.67
CA LEU A 789 3.56 3.93 33.36
C LEU A 789 2.77 3.39 34.57
N GLY A 790 2.14 2.22 34.42
CA GLY A 790 1.48 1.52 35.52
C GLY A 790 2.40 1.23 36.71
N VAL A 791 3.63 0.77 36.47
CA VAL A 791 4.65 0.59 37.53
C VAL A 791 4.97 1.92 38.20
N VAL A 792 5.19 2.99 37.42
CA VAL A 792 5.52 4.32 37.93
C VAL A 792 4.38 4.96 38.71
N MET A 793 3.13 4.55 38.49
CA MET A 793 1.95 5.07 39.19
C MET A 793 1.58 4.27 40.45
N CYS A 794 2.26 3.17 40.75
CA CYS A 794 1.95 2.34 41.92
C CYS A 794 2.10 3.13 43.23
N SER A 795 1.13 3.01 44.13
CA SER A 795 1.13 3.63 45.46
C SER A 795 0.43 2.74 46.49
N THR A 796 0.43 3.14 47.75
CA THR A 796 -0.35 2.45 48.80
C THR A 796 -1.85 2.78 48.77
N GLY A 797 -2.31 3.59 47.80
CA GLY A 797 -3.67 4.11 47.75
C GLY A 797 -3.96 5.12 48.87
N VAL A 798 -5.19 5.63 48.90
CA VAL A 798 -5.68 6.48 50.01
C VAL A 798 -5.81 5.61 51.26
N ASP A 799 -5.26 6.06 52.38
CA ASP A 799 -5.28 5.37 53.68
C ASP A 799 -4.81 3.90 53.67
N GLY A 800 -3.89 3.55 52.77
CA GLY A 800 -3.37 2.17 52.69
C GLY A 800 -4.34 1.17 52.05
N SER A 801 -5.36 1.66 51.33
CA SER A 801 -6.36 0.84 50.63
C SER A 801 -5.78 -0.14 49.58
N MET A 802 -4.53 0.04 49.16
CA MET A 802 -3.88 -0.81 48.16
C MET A 802 -2.57 -1.44 48.66
N ASN A 803 -2.39 -2.72 48.33
CA ASN A 803 -1.13 -3.42 48.58
C ASN A 803 -0.11 -3.11 47.47
N VAL A 804 0.85 -2.23 47.77
CA VAL A 804 1.89 -1.79 46.84
C VAL A 804 2.73 -2.95 46.27
N PHE A 805 2.99 -3.99 47.07
CA PHE A 805 3.72 -5.18 46.62
C PHE A 805 2.94 -5.92 45.52
N ALA A 806 1.65 -6.18 45.76
CA ALA A 806 0.79 -6.84 44.78
C ALA A 806 0.62 -6.00 43.51
N TRP A 807 0.47 -4.68 43.66
CA TRP A 807 0.25 -3.78 42.53
C TRP A 807 1.49 -3.65 41.64
N ILE A 808 2.67 -3.49 42.24
CA ILE A 808 3.94 -3.52 41.51
C ILE A 808 4.13 -4.87 40.85
N THR A 809 3.89 -5.98 41.56
CA THR A 809 4.03 -7.33 40.99
C THR A 809 3.14 -7.52 39.76
N PHE A 810 1.89 -7.07 39.81
CA PHE A 810 0.96 -7.14 38.69
C PHE A 810 1.48 -6.37 37.46
N TRP A 811 1.84 -5.10 37.61
CA TRP A 811 2.34 -4.31 36.49
C TRP A 811 3.69 -4.82 35.99
N ARG A 812 4.50 -5.41 36.86
CA ARG A 812 5.77 -6.04 36.51
C ARG A 812 5.60 -7.31 35.68
N VAL A 813 4.49 -8.05 35.83
CA VAL A 813 4.12 -9.11 34.90
C VAL A 813 3.81 -8.52 33.52
N LEU A 814 2.99 -7.46 33.45
CA LEU A 814 2.62 -6.83 32.18
C LEU A 814 3.81 -6.19 31.44
N VAL A 815 4.71 -5.52 32.17
CA VAL A 815 6.00 -5.06 31.64
C VAL A 815 6.80 -6.25 31.10
N GLY A 816 6.81 -7.35 31.85
CA GLY A 816 7.41 -8.61 31.41
C GLY A 816 6.85 -9.07 30.07
N ILE A 817 5.52 -9.09 29.91
CA ILE A 817 4.85 -9.50 28.66
C ILE A 817 5.25 -8.61 27.49
N GLY A 818 5.27 -7.28 27.67
CA GLY A 818 5.73 -6.33 26.64
C GLY A 818 7.17 -6.60 26.21
N VAL A 819 8.10 -6.61 27.17
CA VAL A 819 9.52 -6.95 26.89
C VAL A 819 9.67 -8.33 26.24
N GLY A 820 8.85 -9.31 26.64
CA GLY A 820 8.89 -10.64 26.06
C GLY A 820 8.43 -10.67 24.61
N ALA A 821 7.48 -9.82 24.24
CA ALA A 821 6.91 -9.78 22.90
C ALA A 821 7.89 -9.21 21.86
N ASP A 822 8.76 -8.27 22.24
CA ASP A 822 9.70 -7.64 21.30
C ASP A 822 10.75 -8.63 20.77
N TYR A 823 11.18 -9.61 21.57
CA TYR A 823 12.17 -10.63 21.17
C TYR A 823 11.82 -11.35 19.86
N PRO A 824 10.69 -12.07 19.75
CA PRO A 824 10.30 -12.75 18.52
C PRO A 824 9.87 -11.81 17.39
N LEU A 825 9.60 -10.54 17.65
CA LEU A 825 9.17 -9.57 16.64
C LEU A 825 10.38 -8.86 16.01
N SER A 826 11.21 -8.21 16.82
CA SER A 826 12.42 -7.50 16.39
C SER A 826 13.41 -8.43 15.69
N ALA A 827 13.60 -9.66 16.21
CA ALA A 827 14.48 -10.65 15.61
C ALA A 827 14.00 -11.09 14.22
N VAL A 828 12.72 -11.41 14.10
CA VAL A 828 12.14 -11.96 12.87
C VAL A 828 12.00 -10.91 11.78
N ILE A 829 11.56 -9.70 12.12
CA ILE A 829 11.49 -8.57 11.18
C ILE A 829 12.88 -8.28 10.60
N THR A 830 13.90 -8.24 11.45
CA THR A 830 15.28 -8.01 11.01
C THR A 830 15.79 -9.15 10.14
N ALA A 831 15.55 -10.42 10.52
CA ALA A 831 15.98 -11.57 9.75
C ALA A 831 15.31 -11.62 8.36
N GLU A 832 14.02 -11.31 8.29
CA GLU A 832 13.19 -11.37 7.08
C GLU A 832 13.42 -10.20 6.12
N LEU A 833 13.87 -9.05 6.59
CA LEU A 833 14.25 -7.89 5.76
C LEU A 833 15.74 -7.85 5.41
N ALA A 834 16.58 -8.63 6.09
CA ALA A 834 18.02 -8.56 5.89
C ALA A 834 18.53 -9.36 4.66
N PRO A 835 19.43 -8.79 3.85
CA PRO A 835 20.16 -9.50 2.81
C PRO A 835 21.00 -10.66 3.38
N THR A 836 21.06 -11.81 2.70
CA THR A 836 21.78 -13.01 3.16
C THR A 836 23.25 -12.74 3.55
N LYS A 837 23.94 -11.86 2.83
CA LYS A 837 25.34 -11.48 3.12
C LYS A 837 25.47 -10.69 4.44
N HIS A 838 24.52 -9.82 4.73
CA HIS A 838 24.59 -8.85 5.83
C HIS A 838 23.73 -9.24 7.05
N ARG A 839 22.84 -10.23 6.91
CA ARG A 839 21.89 -10.68 7.94
C ARG A 839 22.52 -10.93 9.30
N PRO A 840 23.61 -11.71 9.46
CA PRO A 840 24.20 -11.93 10.77
C PRO A 840 24.68 -10.65 11.45
N ARG A 841 25.21 -9.71 10.66
CA ARG A 841 25.70 -8.43 11.15
C ARG A 841 24.55 -7.49 11.53
N MET A 842 23.50 -7.43 10.71
CA MET A 842 22.29 -6.65 11.03
C MET A 842 21.63 -7.14 12.32
N MET A 843 21.47 -8.45 12.46
CA MET A 843 20.90 -9.08 13.66
C MET A 843 21.76 -8.78 14.90
N ALA A 844 23.09 -8.87 14.79
CA ALA A 844 24.01 -8.50 15.86
C ALA A 844 23.91 -7.01 16.22
N SER A 845 23.73 -6.12 15.24
CA SER A 845 23.53 -4.68 15.48
C SER A 845 22.22 -4.35 16.19
N VAL A 846 21.13 -5.08 15.90
CA VAL A 846 19.87 -4.96 16.66
C VAL A 846 20.07 -5.43 18.09
N PHE A 847 20.68 -6.60 18.29
CA PHE A 847 20.93 -7.13 19.63
C PHE A 847 21.89 -6.25 20.45
N PHE A 848 22.82 -5.55 19.81
CA PHE A 848 23.73 -4.60 20.46
C PHE A 848 23.02 -3.42 21.13
N MET A 849 21.79 -3.12 20.72
CA MET A 849 20.99 -2.09 21.38
C MET A 849 20.62 -2.45 22.81
N GLN A 850 20.60 -3.75 23.17
CA GLN A 850 20.36 -4.17 24.54
C GLN A 850 21.45 -3.66 25.51
N PRO A 851 22.76 -3.92 25.30
CA PRO A 851 23.82 -3.29 26.09
C PRO A 851 23.75 -1.75 26.13
N LEU A 852 23.35 -1.10 25.03
CA LEU A 852 23.17 0.37 25.02
C LEU A 852 22.03 0.81 25.95
N GLY A 853 20.92 0.07 25.96
CA GLY A 853 19.81 0.26 26.90
C GLY A 853 20.25 0.06 28.35
N GLN A 854 21.08 -0.95 28.62
CA GLN A 854 21.66 -1.20 29.94
C GLN A 854 22.51 -0.02 30.41
N ILE A 855 23.37 0.50 29.54
CA ILE A 855 24.20 1.68 29.81
C ILE A 855 23.32 2.89 30.11
N ALA A 856 22.31 3.13 29.28
CA ALA A 856 21.38 4.24 29.46
C ALA A 856 20.64 4.16 30.80
N GLY A 857 20.15 2.98 31.21
CA GLY A 857 19.50 2.78 32.52
C GLY A 857 20.42 3.11 33.69
N ASN A 858 21.68 2.68 33.64
CA ASN A 858 22.67 3.00 34.68
C ASN A 858 23.05 4.49 34.71
N ILE A 859 23.22 5.11 33.54
CA ILE A 859 23.54 6.55 33.43
C ILE A 859 22.38 7.40 33.95
N VAL A 860 21.14 7.08 33.56
CA VAL A 860 19.95 7.78 34.07
C VAL A 860 19.87 7.66 35.58
N SER A 861 20.12 6.47 36.14
CA SER A 861 20.17 6.30 37.58
C SER A 861 21.25 7.14 38.26
N LEU A 862 22.45 7.25 37.68
CA LEU A 862 23.50 8.13 38.22
C LEU A 862 23.09 9.61 38.21
N ILE A 863 22.49 10.08 37.11
CA ILE A 863 22.01 11.46 36.98
C ILE A 863 20.92 11.75 38.01
N VAL A 864 19.95 10.85 38.16
CA VAL A 864 18.84 11.02 39.12
C VAL A 864 19.37 11.04 40.56
N VAL A 865 20.26 10.11 40.93
CA VAL A 865 20.85 10.06 42.28
C VAL A 865 21.67 11.31 42.58
N ALA A 866 22.49 11.78 41.63
CA ALA A 866 23.29 13.00 41.80
C ALA A 866 22.44 14.26 41.90
N ALA A 867 21.37 14.37 41.10
CA ALA A 867 20.44 15.49 41.15
C ALA A 867 19.68 15.53 42.49
N SER A 868 19.21 14.39 42.98
CA SER A 868 18.51 14.31 44.27
C SER A 868 19.42 14.60 45.47
N GLN A 869 20.71 14.25 45.40
CA GLN A 869 21.69 14.61 46.43
C GLN A 869 21.83 16.14 46.61
N SER A 870 21.59 16.93 45.57
CA SER A 870 21.70 18.39 45.61
C SER A 870 20.50 19.11 46.26
N GLN A 871 19.37 18.41 46.47
CA GLN A 871 18.11 19.01 46.93
C GLN A 871 17.91 19.01 48.46
N GLY A 872 18.81 18.40 49.24
CA GLY A 872 18.74 18.35 50.72
C GLY A 872 17.99 17.12 51.28
N ASP A 873 18.16 16.85 52.59
CA ASP A 873 17.80 15.58 53.27
C ASP A 873 16.49 15.60 54.08
N ASP A 874 15.64 16.63 53.95
CA ASP A 874 14.47 16.85 54.83
C ASP A 874 13.45 15.69 54.84
N ASN A 875 13.37 14.87 53.78
CA ASN A 875 12.56 13.64 53.74
C ASN A 875 13.15 12.57 52.80
N LEU A 876 14.19 11.90 53.27
CA LEU A 876 14.95 10.90 52.50
C LEU A 876 14.08 9.77 51.88
N PRO A 877 13.12 9.12 52.59
CA PRO A 877 12.27 8.10 51.99
C PRO A 877 11.41 8.62 50.82
N ARG A 878 10.89 9.85 50.93
CA ARG A 878 10.11 10.47 49.85
C ARG A 878 10.99 10.81 48.65
N THR A 879 12.21 11.32 48.89
CA THR A 879 13.16 11.60 47.82
C THR A 879 13.53 10.32 47.06
N VAL A 880 13.80 9.22 47.77
CA VAL A 880 14.12 7.92 47.14
C VAL A 880 12.90 7.35 46.39
N ASP A 881 11.67 7.56 46.88
CA ASP A 881 10.46 7.17 46.15
C ASP A 881 10.33 7.89 44.80
N VAL A 882 10.64 9.18 44.79
CA VAL A 882 10.67 9.99 43.55
C VAL A 882 11.79 9.52 42.62
N MET A 883 12.97 9.18 43.15
CA MET A 883 14.12 8.72 42.37
C MET A 883 13.81 7.47 41.54
N TRP A 884 13.30 6.39 42.15
CA TRP A 884 13.06 5.15 41.39
C TRP A 884 11.97 5.32 40.33
N ARG A 885 10.97 6.19 40.59
CA ARG A 885 9.93 6.54 39.61
C ARG A 885 10.50 7.25 38.40
N TRP A 886 11.44 8.19 38.58
CA TRP A 886 12.14 8.84 37.47
C TRP A 886 13.02 7.87 36.70
N VAL A 887 13.74 6.98 37.40
CA VAL A 887 14.60 5.96 36.77
C VAL A 887 13.79 4.99 35.90
N ILE A 888 12.59 4.59 36.31
CA ILE A 888 11.73 3.74 35.46
C ILE A 888 11.01 4.58 34.40
N GLY A 889 10.46 5.74 34.77
CA GLY A 889 9.60 6.56 33.92
C GLY A 889 10.29 7.19 32.72
N LEU A 890 11.57 7.58 32.84
CA LEU A 890 12.34 8.10 31.71
C LEU A 890 12.53 7.07 30.58
N GLY A 891 12.40 5.77 30.88
CA GLY A 891 12.40 4.70 29.89
C GLY A 891 11.23 4.75 28.92
N VAL A 892 10.14 5.46 29.25
CA VAL A 892 8.97 5.62 28.37
C VAL A 892 9.27 6.55 27.20
N VAL A 893 10.17 7.53 27.35
CA VAL A 893 10.43 8.58 26.35
C VAL A 893 10.93 8.00 25.01
N PRO A 894 11.96 7.13 24.98
CA PRO A 894 12.38 6.51 23.72
C PRO A 894 11.29 5.59 23.13
N GLY A 895 10.42 5.01 23.97
CA GLY A 895 9.28 4.19 23.54
C GLY A 895 8.24 5.00 22.76
N VAL A 896 7.88 6.17 23.26
CA VAL A 896 6.95 7.08 22.55
C VAL A 896 7.54 7.54 21.21
N LEU A 897 8.85 7.85 21.18
CA LEU A 897 9.53 8.18 19.93
C LEU A 897 9.55 7.00 18.95
N ALA A 898 9.73 5.77 19.45
CA ALA A 898 9.74 4.57 18.64
C ALA A 898 8.41 4.31 17.93
N VAL A 899 7.27 4.68 18.54
CA VAL A 899 5.93 4.51 17.94
C VAL A 899 5.87 5.15 16.55
N ALA A 900 6.39 6.37 16.39
CA ALA A 900 6.40 7.07 15.11
C ALA A 900 7.20 6.32 14.03
N PHE A 901 8.36 5.79 14.39
CA PHE A 901 9.22 5.05 13.45
C PHE A 901 8.70 3.64 13.14
N ARG A 902 8.00 2.99 14.07
CA ARG A 902 7.46 1.63 13.86
C ARG A 902 6.31 1.58 12.86
N PHE A 903 5.54 2.67 12.69
CA PHE A 903 4.52 2.73 11.64
C PHE A 903 5.08 2.82 10.22
N ALA A 904 6.34 3.26 10.08
CA ALA A 904 7.01 3.44 8.79
C ALA A 904 7.57 2.13 8.19
N ILE A 905 7.77 1.08 9.00
CA ILE A 905 8.23 -0.21 8.49
C ILE A 905 7.06 -0.95 7.79
N PRO A 906 7.24 -1.41 6.54
CA PRO A 906 6.27 -2.25 5.85
C PRO A 906 6.23 -3.66 6.45
N GLU A 907 5.23 -4.44 6.05
CA GLU A 907 5.21 -5.85 6.42
C GLU A 907 6.36 -6.58 5.68
N THR A 908 6.87 -7.64 6.28
CA THR A 908 8.04 -8.33 5.73
C THR A 908 7.68 -8.97 4.37
N PRO A 909 8.48 -8.77 3.30
CA PRO A 909 8.20 -9.33 1.97
C PRO A 909 8.05 -10.85 1.98
N ARG A 910 8.79 -11.54 2.84
CA ARG A 910 8.68 -13.00 3.04
C ARG A 910 7.34 -13.42 3.65
N PHE A 911 6.80 -12.65 4.60
CA PHE A 911 5.46 -12.91 5.14
C PHE A 911 4.37 -12.64 4.10
N LEU A 912 4.48 -11.51 3.38
CA LEU A 912 3.54 -11.15 2.32
C LEU A 912 3.49 -12.21 1.22
N LEU A 913 4.65 -12.72 0.81
CA LEU A 913 4.77 -13.71 -0.25
C LEU A 913 4.36 -15.12 0.20
N GLU A 914 4.85 -15.59 1.36
CA GLU A 914 4.66 -16.99 1.79
C GLU A 914 3.37 -17.23 2.58
N ILE A 915 2.80 -16.18 3.20
CA ILE A 915 1.64 -16.28 4.10
C ILE A 915 0.42 -15.50 3.58
N GLU A 916 0.56 -14.23 3.22
CA GLU A 916 -0.57 -13.44 2.67
C GLU A 916 -0.83 -13.71 1.17
N ASP A 917 0.12 -14.35 0.48
CA ASP A 917 0.09 -14.64 -0.96
C ASP A 917 -0.09 -13.38 -1.84
N ASP A 918 0.55 -12.27 -1.43
CA ASP A 918 0.55 -10.98 -2.13
C ASP A 918 1.95 -10.67 -2.71
N PRO A 919 2.30 -11.25 -3.88
CA PRO A 919 3.63 -11.07 -4.47
C PRO A 919 3.90 -9.65 -4.95
N ILE A 920 2.86 -8.89 -5.33
CA ILE A 920 3.00 -7.52 -5.84
C ILE A 920 3.39 -6.59 -4.68
N LYS A 921 2.70 -6.70 -3.55
CA LYS A 921 3.05 -5.94 -2.36
C LYS A 921 4.37 -6.38 -1.76
N ALA A 922 4.68 -7.68 -1.80
CA ALA A 922 5.99 -8.19 -1.39
C ALA A 922 7.13 -7.60 -2.22
N GLU A 923 6.98 -7.50 -3.54
CA GLU A 923 7.95 -6.87 -4.44
C GLU A 923 8.06 -5.37 -4.18
N PHE A 924 6.91 -4.69 -4.07
CA PHE A 924 6.86 -3.28 -3.71
C PHE A 924 7.64 -3.08 -2.42
N ASP A 925 7.31 -3.77 -1.32
CA ASP A 925 7.93 -3.62 0.00
C ASP A 925 9.39 -4.12 0.09
N ALA A 926 9.83 -4.99 -0.83
CA ALA A 926 11.24 -5.41 -0.96
C ALA A 926 12.14 -4.35 -1.61
N THR A 927 11.56 -3.44 -2.40
CA THR A 927 12.25 -2.45 -3.22
C THR A 927 12.46 -1.06 -2.58
N PRO A 928 11.64 -0.51 -1.64
CA PRO A 928 11.63 0.92 -1.37
C PRO A 928 12.34 1.29 -0.08
N LEU A 929 12.77 0.31 0.73
CA LEU A 929 12.93 0.61 2.15
C LEU A 929 13.99 1.68 2.36
N PHE A 930 15.20 1.63 1.76
CA PHE A 930 16.12 2.79 1.80
C PHE A 930 17.06 2.86 0.57
N GLY A 931 16.70 3.74 -0.38
CA GLY A 931 17.56 4.39 -1.40
C GLY A 931 18.71 3.59 -2.03
N GLY A 932 18.55 3.19 -3.30
CA GLY A 932 19.67 2.76 -4.16
C GLY A 932 20.62 3.93 -4.48
N ASP A 933 21.92 3.69 -4.25
CA ASP A 933 23.12 4.38 -4.72
C ASP A 933 23.17 5.92 -4.66
N ARG A 934 23.69 6.41 -3.52
CA ARG A 934 24.54 7.60 -3.47
C ARG A 934 25.99 7.19 -3.68
N ASP A 935 26.47 7.22 -4.92
CA ASP A 935 27.90 7.35 -5.21
C ASP A 935 28.12 8.53 -6.15
N GLY A 936 28.82 9.55 -5.64
CA GLY A 936 29.05 10.79 -6.37
C GLY A 936 29.55 11.95 -5.51
N THR A 937 30.71 11.75 -4.88
CA THR A 937 31.81 12.71 -4.63
C THR A 937 31.59 13.95 -3.74
N ASN A 938 32.41 14.11 -2.69
CA ASN A 938 33.47 15.15 -2.63
C ASN A 938 34.14 15.26 -1.24
N THR A 939 35.44 14.91 -1.19
CA THR A 939 36.53 15.51 -0.39
C THR A 939 37.77 14.72 -0.81
N GLU A 940 38.87 15.23 -1.37
CA GLU A 940 39.53 16.53 -1.38
C GLU A 940 40.41 16.66 -2.66
N LEU A 941 40.96 17.86 -2.84
CA LEU A 941 42.08 18.28 -3.70
C LEU A 941 41.78 18.77 -5.12
N GLU A 942 41.64 20.09 -5.19
CA GLU A 942 42.27 20.93 -6.20
C GLU A 942 43.72 20.47 -6.50
N SER A 943 44.04 20.28 -7.78
CA SER A 943 45.19 20.95 -8.42
C SER A 943 45.31 20.54 -9.90
N ALA A 944 45.29 21.58 -10.73
CA ALA A 944 45.99 21.75 -12.00
C ALA A 944 46.09 20.56 -12.99
N ALA A 945 45.39 20.76 -14.10
CA ALA A 945 45.64 20.13 -15.38
C ALA A 945 47.06 20.39 -15.91
N THR A 946 47.72 19.36 -16.46
CA THR A 946 48.55 19.47 -17.67
C THR A 946 48.74 18.10 -18.36
N TRP A 947 48.25 18.05 -19.60
CA TRP A 947 48.83 17.50 -20.85
C TRP A 947 49.64 16.17 -20.91
N GLU A 948 49.32 15.46 -22.02
CA GLU A 948 50.17 14.64 -22.90
C GLU A 948 50.17 13.10 -22.86
N SER A 949 50.25 12.58 -24.08
CA SER A 949 50.12 11.20 -24.57
C SER A 949 51.36 10.31 -24.30
N PRO A 950 51.28 8.99 -24.53
CA PRO A 950 52.09 7.92 -23.89
C PRO A 950 53.37 7.59 -24.70
N PRO A 951 54.40 6.85 -24.19
CA PRO A 951 54.31 5.38 -24.05
C PRO A 951 55.28 4.68 -23.04
N SER A 952 55.04 3.37 -22.86
CA SER A 952 56.03 2.27 -22.74
C SER A 952 56.88 2.09 -21.45
N ALA A 953 56.59 0.94 -20.80
CA ALA A 953 57.51 -0.04 -20.22
C ALA A 953 58.28 0.23 -18.90
N ALA A 954 57.97 -0.65 -17.94
CA ALA A 954 58.84 -1.28 -16.94
C ALA A 954 59.39 -0.44 -15.77
N SER A 955 58.83 -0.64 -14.58
CA SER A 955 59.49 -1.41 -13.50
C SER A 955 58.63 -1.46 -12.21
N HIS A 956 58.46 -2.70 -11.73
CA HIS A 956 58.13 -3.23 -10.39
C HIS A 956 58.18 -2.24 -9.20
N SER A 957 57.38 -2.34 -8.13
CA SER A 957 56.63 -3.45 -7.51
C SER A 957 55.69 -2.90 -6.43
N PHE A 958 54.47 -3.42 -6.32
CA PHE A 958 53.79 -3.78 -5.06
C PHE A 958 52.64 -4.72 -5.43
N ASP A 959 52.90 -6.02 -5.35
CA ASP A 959 51.88 -7.05 -5.25
C ASP A 959 51.22 -6.94 -3.86
N ASP A 960 49.89 -6.83 -3.82
CA ASP A 960 49.07 -7.68 -2.93
C ASP A 960 47.56 -7.55 -3.25
N VAL A 961 47.05 -8.63 -3.85
CA VAL A 961 45.71 -9.23 -3.76
C VAL A 961 44.50 -8.37 -4.16
N ILE A 962 44.32 -8.23 -5.48
CA ILE A 962 42.98 -8.14 -6.09
C ILE A 962 42.40 -9.56 -6.13
N LEU A 963 41.37 -9.84 -5.33
CA LEU A 963 40.43 -10.93 -5.65
C LEU A 963 39.49 -10.43 -6.76
N PRO A 964 39.27 -11.20 -7.84
CA PRO A 964 38.48 -10.75 -8.96
C PRO A 964 37.01 -10.55 -8.56
N ALA A 965 36.36 -9.58 -9.20
CA ALA A 965 34.91 -9.48 -9.22
C ALA A 965 34.31 -10.87 -9.52
N PRO A 966 33.21 -11.27 -8.86
CA PRO A 966 32.64 -12.60 -9.10
C PRO A 966 32.26 -12.68 -10.59
N MET A 967 33.00 -13.50 -11.33
CA MET A 967 32.58 -13.99 -12.63
C MET A 967 31.18 -14.56 -12.45
N MET A 968 30.23 -14.17 -13.31
CA MET A 968 29.06 -15.01 -13.53
C MET A 968 29.59 -16.42 -13.84
N PRO A 969 29.17 -17.47 -13.10
CA PRO A 969 29.55 -18.82 -13.46
C PRO A 969 29.02 -19.09 -14.87
N ASP A 970 29.82 -19.82 -15.64
CA ASP A 970 29.42 -20.39 -16.92
C ASP A 970 28.03 -21.05 -16.80
N SER A 971 27.19 -20.76 -17.80
CA SER A 971 25.78 -21.18 -17.92
C SER A 971 25.51 -22.69 -17.87
N SER A 972 26.55 -23.50 -17.65
CA SER A 972 26.56 -24.96 -17.70
C SER A 972 26.60 -25.66 -16.33
N GLN A 973 26.77 -24.93 -15.21
CA GLN A 973 26.81 -25.50 -13.84
C GLN A 973 25.67 -25.07 -12.91
N TRP A 974 24.60 -24.47 -13.46
CA TRP A 974 23.32 -24.39 -12.73
C TRP A 974 22.72 -25.79 -12.63
N THR A 975 22.99 -26.50 -11.53
CA THR A 975 22.06 -27.55 -11.12
C THR A 975 20.78 -26.83 -10.73
N PRO A 976 19.63 -27.12 -11.37
CA PRO A 976 18.38 -26.45 -11.04
C PRO A 976 18.11 -26.68 -9.56
N MET A 977 18.26 -25.62 -8.75
CA MET A 977 17.74 -25.62 -7.40
C MET A 977 16.28 -26.06 -7.54
N GLY A 978 15.97 -27.22 -6.94
CA GLY A 978 14.62 -27.77 -7.02
C GLY A 978 13.61 -26.73 -6.57
N PRO A 979 12.34 -26.88 -6.99
CA PRO A 979 11.27 -25.98 -6.58
C PRO A 979 11.32 -25.79 -5.07
N PRO A 980 11.09 -24.56 -4.58
CA PRO A 980 11.11 -24.30 -3.16
C PRO A 980 10.10 -25.22 -2.45
N PRO A 981 10.36 -25.62 -1.19
CA PRO A 981 9.63 -26.69 -0.52
C PRO A 981 8.12 -26.42 -0.48
N VAL A 982 7.32 -27.50 -0.41
CA VAL A 982 5.83 -27.50 -0.34
C VAL A 982 5.26 -26.80 0.90
N THR A 983 6.09 -26.10 1.68
CA THR A 983 5.63 -25.01 2.56
C THR A 983 5.20 -23.75 1.79
N LEU A 984 5.02 -23.81 0.47
CA LEU A 984 4.62 -22.69 -0.39
C LEU A 984 3.25 -22.86 -1.07
N ASN A 985 2.50 -23.91 -0.76
CA ASN A 985 1.13 -24.07 -1.28
C ASN A 985 0.06 -23.86 -0.21
N SER A 986 -0.84 -22.93 -0.55
CA SER A 986 -2.27 -22.79 -0.23
C SER A 986 -2.76 -22.83 1.22
N LYS A 987 -3.29 -21.66 1.63
CA LYS A 987 -4.25 -21.39 2.70
C LYS A 987 -3.72 -21.49 4.14
N TRP A 988 -4.01 -20.44 4.90
CA TRP A 988 -3.77 -20.29 6.34
C TRP A 988 -4.63 -21.28 7.14
N GLN A 989 -4.35 -22.58 7.01
CA GLN A 989 -4.76 -23.57 8.00
C GLN A 989 -3.49 -24.33 8.35
N LEU A 990 -2.90 -24.05 9.52
CA LEU A 990 -1.91 -24.93 10.10
C LEU A 990 -2.59 -26.29 10.28
N SER A 991 -2.45 -27.17 9.29
CA SER A 991 -2.89 -28.54 9.46
C SER A 991 -1.99 -29.16 10.52
N ARG A 992 -2.58 -29.92 11.44
CA ARG A 992 -1.81 -30.70 12.42
C ARG A 992 -0.81 -31.62 11.71
N GLU A 993 -1.14 -32.04 10.48
CA GLU A 993 -0.31 -32.86 9.61
C GLU A 993 0.99 -32.17 9.18
N ASP A 994 0.97 -30.89 8.83
CA ASP A 994 2.16 -30.14 8.42
C ASP A 994 3.16 -29.96 9.58
N ILE A 995 2.66 -29.72 10.79
CA ILE A 995 3.49 -29.61 12.00
C ILE A 995 4.15 -30.96 12.29
N ILE A 996 3.37 -32.04 12.28
CA ILE A 996 3.88 -33.41 12.51
C ILE A 996 4.90 -33.78 11.43
N GLN A 997 4.61 -33.45 10.17
CA GLN A 997 5.52 -33.69 9.06
C GLN A 997 6.86 -32.96 9.27
N TYR A 998 6.82 -31.64 9.45
CA TYR A 998 8.03 -30.83 9.54
C TYR A 998 8.87 -31.14 10.79
N PHE A 999 8.24 -31.16 11.97
CA PHE A 999 8.99 -31.35 13.22
C PHE A 999 9.32 -32.81 13.48
N TRP A 1000 8.36 -33.72 13.31
CA TRP A 1000 8.48 -35.11 13.74
C TRP A 1000 9.02 -36.01 12.63
N ASN A 1001 8.39 -36.02 11.45
CA ASN A 1001 8.78 -36.93 10.36
C ASN A 1001 10.11 -36.50 9.71
N GLU A 1002 10.35 -35.19 9.56
CA GLU A 1002 11.60 -34.65 9.01
C GLU A 1002 12.66 -34.39 10.09
N GLY A 1003 12.33 -34.61 11.37
CA GLY A 1003 13.26 -34.56 12.50
C GLY A 1003 13.72 -33.16 12.91
N ASN A 1004 13.04 -32.10 12.47
CA ASN A 1004 13.38 -30.72 12.81
C ASN A 1004 13.08 -30.34 14.27
N TRP A 1005 12.37 -31.18 15.02
CA TRP A 1005 12.22 -31.04 16.48
C TRP A 1005 13.57 -30.94 17.21
N ARG A 1006 14.62 -31.58 16.67
CA ARG A 1006 15.99 -31.52 17.22
C ARG A 1006 16.58 -30.12 17.14
N THR A 1007 16.28 -29.38 16.08
CA THR A 1007 16.75 -27.99 15.92
C THR A 1007 16.08 -27.10 16.95
N LEU A 1008 14.75 -27.23 17.14
CA LEU A 1008 14.00 -26.50 18.17
C LEU A 1008 14.47 -26.85 19.59
N PHE A 1009 14.65 -28.14 19.88
CA PHE A 1009 15.20 -28.59 21.15
C PHE A 1009 16.62 -28.06 21.38
N GLY A 1010 17.45 -28.06 20.33
CA GLY A 1010 18.81 -27.54 20.35
C GLY A 1010 18.85 -26.06 20.69
N THR A 1011 18.13 -25.22 19.94
CA THR A 1011 18.09 -23.77 20.16
C THR A 1011 17.52 -23.42 21.53
N ALA A 1012 16.40 -24.04 21.93
CA ALA A 1012 15.77 -23.82 23.23
C ALA A 1012 16.66 -24.24 24.40
N SER A 1013 17.25 -25.44 24.34
CA SER A 1013 18.10 -25.95 25.42
C SER A 1013 19.39 -25.15 25.57
N THR A 1014 20.04 -24.76 24.46
CA THR A 1014 21.25 -23.94 24.54
C THR A 1014 20.99 -22.56 25.13
N TRP A 1015 19.83 -21.95 24.82
CA TRP A 1015 19.45 -20.67 25.39
C TRP A 1015 19.09 -20.80 26.88
N LEU A 1016 18.38 -21.87 27.27
CA LEU A 1016 18.08 -22.17 28.68
C LEU A 1016 19.36 -22.31 29.51
N LEU A 1017 20.32 -23.13 29.06
CA LEU A 1017 21.58 -23.38 29.78
C LEU A 1017 22.44 -22.12 29.87
N LEU A 1018 22.45 -21.32 28.80
CA LEU A 1018 23.09 -20.01 28.76
C LEU A 1018 22.49 -19.09 29.82
N ASP A 1019 21.18 -18.83 29.78
CA ASP A 1019 20.51 -17.87 30.65
C ASP A 1019 20.55 -18.34 32.12
N PHE A 1020 20.51 -19.65 32.38
CA PHE A 1020 20.72 -20.21 33.72
C PHE A 1020 22.07 -19.76 34.30
N SER A 1021 23.13 -19.76 33.51
CA SER A 1021 24.45 -19.33 33.99
C SER A 1021 24.66 -17.82 33.92
N PHE A 1022 24.13 -17.16 32.89
CA PHE A 1022 24.26 -15.71 32.66
C PHE A 1022 23.54 -14.89 33.74
N TYR A 1023 22.34 -15.30 34.16
CA TYR A 1023 21.66 -14.67 35.29
C TYR A 1023 22.10 -15.25 36.64
N GLY A 1024 22.71 -16.44 36.64
CA GLY A 1024 23.20 -17.13 37.84
C GLY A 1024 24.41 -16.49 38.51
N ILE A 1025 25.24 -15.77 37.75
CA ILE A 1025 26.41 -15.04 38.29
C ILE A 1025 26.03 -13.82 39.14
N GLY A 1026 24.75 -13.47 39.28
CA GLY A 1026 24.27 -12.53 40.29
C GLY A 1026 24.77 -11.08 40.15
N LEU A 1027 25.32 -10.70 39.00
CA LEU A 1027 25.91 -9.38 38.74
C LEU A 1027 24.94 -8.20 38.82
N SER A 1028 23.64 -8.47 38.96
CA SER A 1028 22.60 -7.46 39.15
C SER A 1028 22.34 -7.09 40.62
N SER A 1029 22.91 -7.82 41.60
CA SER A 1029 22.69 -7.56 43.02
C SER A 1029 23.66 -6.50 43.58
N PRO A 1030 23.19 -5.46 44.30
CA PRO A 1030 24.06 -4.42 44.88
C PRO A 1030 25.13 -4.99 45.81
N GLN A 1031 24.75 -5.90 46.71
CA GLN A 1031 25.67 -6.55 47.65
C GLN A 1031 26.71 -7.40 46.92
N PHE A 1032 26.32 -8.07 45.83
CA PHE A 1032 27.24 -8.88 45.04
C PHE A 1032 28.28 -8.03 44.29
N LEU A 1033 27.83 -6.93 43.68
CA LEU A 1033 28.71 -5.96 43.03
C LEU A 1033 29.69 -5.37 44.05
N ALA A 1034 29.21 -4.93 45.22
CA ALA A 1034 30.07 -4.42 46.27
C ALA A 1034 31.07 -5.46 46.80
N LYS A 1035 30.65 -6.73 46.94
CA LYS A 1035 31.50 -7.85 47.35
C LYS A 1035 32.64 -8.08 46.35
N THR A 1036 32.33 -8.00 45.05
CA THR A 1036 33.32 -8.16 43.97
C THR A 1036 34.38 -7.06 43.99
N TRP A 1037 33.99 -5.85 44.39
CA TRP A 1037 34.89 -4.69 44.51
C TRP A 1037 35.62 -4.61 45.86
N GLY A 1038 35.36 -5.51 46.81
CA GLY A 1038 35.89 -5.42 48.17
C GLY A 1038 35.36 -4.21 48.97
N ASN A 1039 34.27 -3.60 48.48
CA ASN A 1039 33.65 -2.41 49.06
C ASN A 1039 32.45 -2.73 49.96
N LEU A 1040 32.09 -4.02 50.10
CA LEU A 1040 31.04 -4.51 51.00
C LEU A 1040 31.55 -4.46 52.44
N ARG A 1041 30.92 -3.65 53.30
CA ARG A 1041 31.31 -3.44 54.71
C ARG A 1041 30.12 -3.69 55.60
N LEU A 1042 29.93 -4.95 55.98
CA LEU A 1042 28.86 -5.36 56.89
C LEU A 1042 29.50 -5.87 58.19
N SER A 1043 29.13 -5.28 59.32
CA SER A 1043 29.79 -5.40 60.60
C SER A 1043 29.59 -6.77 61.29
N ASN A 1044 28.59 -7.57 60.85
CA ASN A 1044 28.30 -8.92 61.37
C ASN A 1044 27.72 -9.87 60.29
N ASP A 1045 27.79 -11.19 60.52
CA ASP A 1045 27.14 -12.24 59.68
C ASP A 1045 25.60 -12.26 59.79
N THR A 1046 25.00 -11.17 60.28
CA THR A 1046 23.56 -10.99 60.42
C THR A 1046 22.88 -10.74 59.06
N PRO A 1047 21.60 -11.11 58.88
CA PRO A 1047 20.88 -10.79 57.65
C PRO A 1047 20.71 -9.27 57.48
N HIS A 1048 21.14 -8.71 56.35
CA HIS A 1048 20.98 -7.30 55.99
C HIS A 1048 19.95 -7.12 54.87
N PRO A 1049 19.21 -6.00 54.81
CA PRO A 1049 18.33 -5.69 53.68
C PRO A 1049 19.08 -5.68 52.34
N PRO A 1050 18.44 -6.07 51.22
CA PRO A 1050 19.11 -6.22 49.92
C PRO A 1050 19.75 -4.94 49.35
N TRP A 1051 19.32 -3.77 49.82
CA TRP A 1051 19.82 -2.47 49.39
C TRP A 1051 21.05 -1.99 50.18
N GLU A 1052 21.32 -2.58 51.34
CA GLU A 1052 22.38 -2.15 52.25
C GLU A 1052 23.72 -2.79 51.85
N ILE A 1053 24.76 -1.94 51.73
CA ILE A 1053 26.12 -2.33 51.35
C ILE A 1053 27.13 -1.98 52.45
N ASP A 1054 26.82 -0.95 53.24
CA ASP A 1054 27.64 -0.45 54.34
C ASP A 1054 26.76 -0.13 55.56
N ASP A 1055 26.92 -0.89 56.65
CA ASP A 1055 26.18 -0.74 57.90
C ASP A 1055 26.95 0.07 58.96
N THR A 1056 28.19 0.47 58.66
CA THR A 1056 29.07 1.20 59.58
C THR A 1056 28.70 2.68 59.72
N GLY A 1057 27.70 3.15 58.95
CA GLY A 1057 27.26 4.54 58.89
C GLY A 1057 28.24 5.49 58.18
N THR A 1058 29.34 4.97 57.63
CA THR A 1058 30.40 5.80 57.00
C THR A 1058 30.05 6.31 55.61
N LYS A 1059 29.11 5.66 54.90
CA LYS A 1059 28.65 6.06 53.57
C LYS A 1059 27.16 6.40 53.57
N SER A 1060 26.81 7.55 52.99
CA SER A 1060 25.41 7.93 52.80
C SER A 1060 24.69 7.00 51.80
N LEU A 1061 23.36 6.92 51.86
CA LEU A 1061 22.57 6.12 50.92
C LEU A 1061 22.84 6.51 49.46
N TYR A 1062 22.98 7.82 49.17
CA TYR A 1062 23.34 8.30 47.84
C TYR A 1062 24.69 7.74 47.37
N GLN A 1063 25.70 7.72 48.25
CA GLN A 1063 27.02 7.16 47.93
C GLN A 1063 26.95 5.64 47.68
N GLN A 1064 26.10 4.91 48.43
CA GLN A 1064 25.89 3.47 48.22
C GLN A 1064 25.20 3.18 46.89
N LEU A 1065 24.16 3.94 46.52
CA LEU A 1065 23.43 3.82 45.26
C LEU A 1065 24.28 4.24 44.04
N MET A 1066 25.08 5.30 44.17
CA MET A 1066 26.05 5.70 43.14
C MET A 1066 27.12 4.61 42.93
N ALA A 1067 27.71 4.08 44.01
CA ALA A 1067 28.70 3.02 43.91
C ALA A 1067 28.14 1.78 43.20
N THR A 1068 26.90 1.40 43.52
CA THR A 1068 26.20 0.28 42.85
C THR A 1068 26.08 0.50 41.34
N SER A 1069 25.64 1.69 40.94
CA SER A 1069 25.47 2.04 39.53
C SER A 1069 26.81 2.09 38.77
N VAL A 1070 27.86 2.63 39.40
CA VAL A 1070 29.22 2.65 38.82
C VAL A 1070 29.79 1.24 38.69
N HIS A 1071 29.69 0.40 39.73
CA HIS A 1071 30.18 -0.98 39.68
C HIS A 1071 29.46 -1.79 38.59
N ALA A 1072 28.14 -1.62 38.45
CA ALA A 1072 27.36 -2.23 37.39
C ALA A 1072 27.83 -1.76 36.00
N LEU A 1073 28.04 -0.45 35.80
CA LEU A 1073 28.52 0.12 34.53
C LEU A 1073 29.87 -0.47 34.10
N VAL A 1074 30.78 -0.66 35.05
CA VAL A 1074 32.11 -1.21 34.75
C VAL A 1074 32.05 -2.71 34.46
N ILE A 1075 31.43 -3.51 35.32
CA ILE A 1075 31.48 -4.98 35.18
C ILE A 1075 30.54 -5.48 34.08
N LEU A 1076 29.29 -5.00 34.05
CA LEU A 1076 28.27 -5.50 33.13
C LEU A 1076 28.40 -4.89 31.74
N ASN A 1077 28.61 -3.57 31.66
CA ASN A 1077 28.44 -2.87 30.39
C ASN A 1077 29.71 -2.83 29.54
N VAL A 1078 30.91 -2.72 30.15
CA VAL A 1078 32.17 -2.71 29.36
C VAL A 1078 32.36 -4.03 28.60
N GLY A 1079 32.19 -5.16 29.28
CA GLY A 1079 32.36 -6.47 28.66
C GLY A 1079 31.27 -6.79 27.64
N SER A 1080 30.00 -6.48 27.94
CA SER A 1080 28.91 -6.72 27.00
C SER A 1080 28.98 -5.83 25.76
N PHE A 1081 29.34 -4.55 25.93
CA PHE A 1081 29.57 -3.62 24.83
C PHE A 1081 30.72 -4.10 23.94
N LEU A 1082 31.88 -4.43 24.52
CA LEU A 1082 33.04 -4.90 23.77
C LEU A 1082 32.73 -6.20 23.01
N GLY A 1083 32.12 -7.18 23.68
CA GLY A 1083 31.76 -8.45 23.06
C GLY A 1083 30.82 -8.28 21.86
N MET A 1084 29.84 -7.38 21.98
CA MET A 1084 28.91 -7.10 20.88
C MET A 1084 29.55 -6.31 19.73
N VAL A 1085 30.46 -5.37 20.00
CA VAL A 1085 31.22 -4.68 18.93
C VAL A 1085 32.05 -5.70 18.15
N ILE A 1086 32.74 -6.60 18.84
CA ILE A 1086 33.48 -7.69 18.19
C ILE A 1086 32.51 -8.58 17.40
N MET A 1087 31.34 -8.92 17.95
CA MET A 1087 30.33 -9.69 17.24
C MET A 1087 29.88 -9.02 15.94
N ILE A 1088 29.57 -7.71 15.95
CA ILE A 1088 29.19 -6.98 14.73
C ILE A 1088 30.30 -7.01 13.67
N LEU A 1089 31.57 -6.90 14.08
CA LEU A 1089 32.71 -6.92 13.16
C LEU A 1089 32.96 -8.30 12.53
N PHE A 1090 32.68 -9.39 13.27
CA PHE A 1090 33.04 -10.76 12.87
C PHE A 1090 31.84 -11.68 12.54
N ALA A 1091 30.59 -11.26 12.77
CA ALA A 1091 29.39 -12.09 12.58
C ALA A 1091 29.22 -12.61 11.13
N SER A 1092 29.68 -11.85 10.13
CA SER A 1092 29.66 -12.28 8.73
C SER A 1092 30.87 -13.12 8.33
N ARG A 1093 31.92 -13.17 9.17
CA ARG A 1093 33.20 -13.82 8.87
C ARG A 1093 33.41 -15.15 9.60
N VAL A 1094 32.60 -15.45 10.61
CA VAL A 1094 32.77 -16.65 11.45
C VAL A 1094 31.51 -17.50 11.39
N ASN A 1095 31.67 -18.82 11.31
CA ASN A 1095 30.55 -19.74 11.43
C ASN A 1095 29.92 -19.64 12.82
N ARG A 1096 28.65 -19.24 12.84
CA ARG A 1096 27.88 -18.95 14.06
C ARG A 1096 27.73 -20.17 14.98
N VAL A 1097 27.55 -21.36 14.43
CA VAL A 1097 27.43 -22.61 15.21
C VAL A 1097 28.76 -22.98 15.84
N THR A 1098 29.85 -22.83 15.08
CA THR A 1098 31.21 -23.00 15.59
C THR A 1098 31.53 -21.97 16.67
N LEU A 1099 31.17 -20.70 16.45
CA LEU A 1099 31.36 -19.62 17.41
C LEU A 1099 30.57 -19.87 18.70
N GLN A 1100 29.32 -20.32 18.61
CA GLN A 1100 28.52 -20.72 19.76
C GLN A 1100 29.20 -21.85 20.55
N LYS A 1101 29.64 -22.91 19.87
CA LYS A 1101 30.30 -24.06 20.50
C LYS A 1101 31.63 -23.70 21.17
N VAL A 1102 32.49 -22.98 20.46
CA VAL A 1102 33.78 -22.50 20.99
C VAL A 1102 33.54 -21.54 22.15
N GLY A 1103 32.57 -20.64 22.02
CA GLY A 1103 32.19 -19.70 23.07
C GLY A 1103 31.74 -20.40 24.35
N PHE A 1104 30.92 -21.47 24.25
CA PHE A 1104 30.58 -22.29 25.41
C PHE A 1104 31.81 -22.95 26.06
N CYS A 1105 32.75 -23.49 25.27
CA CYS A 1105 33.99 -24.06 25.82
C CYS A 1105 34.87 -23.01 26.50
N VAL A 1106 35.00 -21.82 25.90
CA VAL A 1106 35.76 -20.69 26.46
C VAL A 1106 35.14 -20.23 27.77
N LEU A 1107 33.81 -20.11 27.82
CA LEU A 1107 33.09 -19.77 29.05
C LEU A 1107 33.26 -20.83 30.14
N ALA A 1108 33.27 -22.12 29.79
CA ALA A 1108 33.56 -23.18 30.75
C ALA A 1108 34.96 -23.01 31.38
N ILE A 1109 35.98 -22.72 30.57
CA ILE A 1109 37.35 -22.46 31.06
C ILE A 1109 37.37 -21.22 31.97
N ILE A 1110 36.74 -20.13 31.53
CA ILE A 1110 36.66 -18.88 32.31
C ILE A 1110 35.96 -19.14 33.65
N PHE A 1111 34.88 -19.92 33.68
CA PHE A 1111 34.16 -20.27 34.90
C PHE A 1111 34.96 -21.19 35.83
N VAL A 1112 35.75 -22.12 35.31
CA VAL A 1112 36.69 -22.90 36.15
C VAL A 1112 37.72 -21.97 36.79
N ILE A 1113 38.31 -21.05 36.02
CA ILE A 1113 39.30 -20.09 36.53
C ILE A 1113 38.66 -19.18 37.58
N LEU A 1114 37.52 -18.56 37.26
CA LEU A 1114 36.81 -17.64 38.13
C LEU A 1114 36.33 -18.33 39.42
N GLY A 1115 35.77 -19.53 39.32
CA GLY A 1115 35.36 -20.33 40.47
C GLY A 1115 36.53 -20.72 41.36
N SER A 1116 37.66 -21.10 40.76
CA SER A 1116 38.91 -21.41 41.48
C SER A 1116 39.46 -20.18 42.21
N ILE A 1117 39.40 -18.99 41.60
CA ILE A 1117 39.79 -17.73 42.23
C ILE A 1117 38.94 -17.45 43.48
N PHE A 1118 37.61 -17.64 43.41
CA PHE A 1118 36.73 -17.46 44.58
C PHE A 1118 36.95 -18.49 45.70
N ILE A 1119 37.45 -19.68 45.37
CA ILE A 1119 37.77 -20.73 46.34
C ILE A 1119 39.15 -20.50 46.99
N ALA A 1120 40.14 -20.07 46.20
CA ALA A 1120 41.54 -20.04 46.59
C ALA A 1120 42.03 -18.66 47.12
N LEU A 1121 41.45 -17.54 46.68
CA LEU A 1121 41.90 -16.20 47.11
C LEU A 1121 41.03 -15.62 48.24
N PRO A 1122 41.63 -15.13 49.35
CA PRO A 1122 40.91 -14.46 50.42
C PRO A 1122 40.56 -13.00 50.04
N ILE A 1123 39.45 -12.78 49.32
CA ILE A 1123 38.64 -11.54 49.15
C ILE A 1123 39.36 -10.22 48.74
N SER A 1124 40.69 -10.10 48.80
CA SER A 1124 41.46 -8.88 48.49
C SER A 1124 41.94 -8.79 47.04
N GLY A 1125 41.45 -9.67 46.15
CA GLY A 1125 41.84 -9.75 44.73
C GLY A 1125 40.99 -8.90 43.78
N GLY A 1126 40.36 -7.81 44.26
CA GLY A 1126 39.34 -7.03 43.56
C GLY A 1126 39.58 -6.81 42.06
N PRO A 1127 40.74 -6.29 41.61
CA PRO A 1127 41.00 -6.03 40.20
C PRO A 1127 41.01 -7.29 39.31
N GLY A 1128 41.56 -8.41 39.79
CA GLY A 1128 41.66 -9.65 39.01
C GLY A 1128 40.32 -10.32 38.78
N ILE A 1129 39.43 -10.29 39.79
CA ILE A 1129 38.07 -10.81 39.68
C ILE A 1129 37.25 -9.94 38.72
N ILE A 1130 37.37 -8.61 38.83
CA ILE A 1130 36.71 -7.65 37.93
C ILE A 1130 37.15 -7.90 36.48
N ALA A 1131 38.45 -8.01 36.21
CA ALA A 1131 38.97 -8.28 34.87
C ALA A 1131 38.43 -9.59 34.30
N MET A 1132 38.38 -10.66 35.09
CA MET A 1132 37.83 -11.95 34.66
C MET A 1132 36.33 -11.88 34.37
N TYR A 1133 35.55 -11.10 35.12
CA TYR A 1133 34.13 -10.89 34.80
C TYR A 1133 33.93 -10.08 33.51
N ILE A 1134 34.76 -9.05 33.26
CA ILE A 1134 34.71 -8.30 32.00
C ILE A 1134 35.04 -9.23 30.81
N ILE A 1135 36.05 -10.09 30.96
CA ILE A 1135 36.41 -11.10 29.96
C ILE A 1135 35.26 -12.11 29.77
N ALA A 1136 34.65 -12.59 30.87
CA ALA A 1136 33.49 -13.48 30.80
C ALA A 1136 32.31 -12.82 30.06
N GLN A 1137 31.99 -11.57 30.38
CA GLN A 1137 30.92 -10.81 29.71
C GLN A 1137 31.22 -10.56 28.23
N THR A 1138 32.48 -10.30 27.89
CA THR A 1138 32.93 -10.19 26.51
C THR A 1138 32.73 -11.52 25.78
N ALA A 1139 33.13 -12.64 26.38
CA ALA A 1139 32.98 -13.99 25.82
C ALA A 1139 31.50 -14.41 25.69
N PHE A 1140 30.64 -14.02 26.63
CA PHE A 1140 29.20 -14.23 26.53
C PHE A 1140 28.63 -13.56 25.28
N ASN A 1141 28.92 -12.28 25.10
CA ASN A 1141 28.33 -11.46 24.04
C ASN A 1141 28.95 -11.69 22.65
N PHE A 1142 30.25 -11.99 22.58
CA PHE A 1142 30.88 -12.44 21.32
C PHE A 1142 30.57 -13.92 20.99
N GLY A 1143 30.01 -14.67 21.94
CA GLY A 1143 29.81 -16.12 21.84
C GLY A 1143 28.34 -16.51 21.96
N PRO A 1144 27.97 -17.37 22.93
CA PRO A 1144 26.64 -17.96 23.00
C PRO A 1144 25.49 -16.96 23.09
N ASN A 1145 25.66 -15.79 23.75
CA ASN A 1145 24.55 -14.84 23.94
C ASN A 1145 24.02 -14.27 22.63
N ALA A 1146 24.91 -13.75 21.79
CA ALA A 1146 24.51 -13.26 20.47
C ALA A 1146 24.14 -14.40 19.52
N THR A 1147 24.83 -15.54 19.60
CA THR A 1147 24.60 -16.64 18.65
C THR A 1147 23.29 -17.39 18.90
N THR A 1148 22.86 -17.62 20.14
CA THR A 1148 21.54 -18.23 20.44
C THR A 1148 20.39 -17.35 19.96
N TYR A 1149 20.53 -16.03 20.08
CA TYR A 1149 19.59 -15.05 19.54
C TYR A 1149 19.52 -15.11 18.00
N ILE A 1150 20.66 -15.06 17.31
CA ILE A 1150 20.71 -15.04 15.84
C ILE A 1150 20.24 -16.38 15.23
N ILE A 1151 20.78 -17.50 15.73
CA ILE A 1151 20.54 -18.85 15.18
C ILE A 1151 19.07 -19.21 15.25
N SER A 1152 18.40 -18.91 16.36
CA SER A 1152 16.97 -19.23 16.53
C SER A 1152 16.06 -18.40 15.63
N ALA A 1153 16.48 -17.21 15.17
CA ALA A 1153 15.72 -16.41 14.20
C ALA A 1153 15.94 -16.86 12.74
N GLU A 1154 17.07 -17.50 12.44
CA GLU A 1154 17.43 -17.95 11.08
C GLU A 1154 17.02 -19.40 10.78
N ALA A 1155 17.00 -20.28 11.80
CA ALA A 1155 16.94 -21.73 11.61
C ALA A 1155 15.59 -22.28 11.11
N PHE A 1156 14.53 -21.46 11.15
CA PHE A 1156 13.15 -21.92 10.95
C PHE A 1156 12.47 -21.27 9.74
N PRO A 1157 11.50 -21.97 9.10
CA PRO A 1157 10.71 -21.44 8.01
C PRO A 1157 9.82 -20.28 8.47
N THR A 1158 9.53 -19.34 7.57
CA THR A 1158 8.75 -18.11 7.84
C THR A 1158 7.44 -18.39 8.56
N ARG A 1159 6.75 -19.48 8.23
CA ARG A 1159 5.48 -19.90 8.82
C ARG A 1159 5.50 -20.15 10.33
N PHE A 1160 6.63 -20.61 10.87
CA PHE A 1160 6.78 -20.95 12.30
C PHE A 1160 7.93 -20.19 12.95
N ARG A 1161 8.55 -19.25 12.22
CA ARG A 1161 9.81 -18.63 12.63
C ARG A 1161 9.64 -17.87 13.94
N SER A 1162 8.59 -17.06 14.04
CA SER A 1162 8.35 -16.27 15.25
C SER A 1162 7.95 -17.15 16.43
N SER A 1163 7.14 -18.19 16.20
CA SER A 1163 6.78 -19.18 17.22
C SER A 1163 7.98 -19.95 17.75
N CYS A 1164 8.86 -20.45 16.87
CA CYS A 1164 10.05 -21.22 17.25
C CYS A 1164 11.10 -20.35 17.95
N HIS A 1165 11.28 -19.11 17.48
CA HIS A 1165 12.12 -18.14 18.16
C HIS A 1165 11.56 -17.82 19.55
N GLY A 1166 10.25 -17.55 19.65
CA GLY A 1166 9.54 -17.29 20.91
C GLY A 1166 9.68 -18.43 21.92
N ILE A 1167 9.53 -19.69 21.49
CA ILE A 1167 9.77 -20.87 22.35
C ILE A 1167 11.23 -20.96 22.78
N SER A 1168 12.18 -20.71 21.87
CA SER A 1168 13.61 -20.77 22.19
C SER A 1168 14.02 -19.69 23.19
N ALA A 1169 13.54 -18.45 22.99
CA ALA A 1169 13.76 -17.33 23.89
C ALA A 1169 13.08 -17.56 25.25
N GLY A 1170 11.85 -18.10 25.23
CA GLY A 1170 11.08 -18.48 26.42
C GLY A 1170 11.80 -19.53 27.28
N ALA A 1171 12.47 -20.50 26.65
CA ALA A 1171 13.32 -21.46 27.35
C ALA A 1171 14.54 -20.80 28.01
N GLY A 1172 15.13 -19.79 27.36
CA GLY A 1172 16.13 -18.91 27.98
C GLY A 1172 15.62 -18.27 29.27
N LYS A 1173 14.46 -17.61 29.22
CA LYS A 1173 13.85 -16.99 30.41
C LYS A 1173 13.42 -17.99 31.47
N LEU A 1174 13.03 -19.21 31.10
CA LEU A 1174 12.85 -20.29 32.05
C LEU A 1174 14.16 -20.61 32.79
N GLY A 1175 15.29 -20.64 32.09
CA GLY A 1175 16.63 -20.74 32.69
C GLY A 1175 16.91 -19.63 33.70
N SER A 1176 16.57 -18.37 33.37
CA SER A 1176 16.69 -17.24 34.28
C SER A 1176 15.81 -17.40 35.54
N ILE A 1177 14.59 -17.89 35.41
CA ILE A 1177 13.67 -18.13 36.54
C ILE A 1177 14.22 -19.24 37.44
N LEU A 1178 14.63 -20.37 36.85
CA LEU A 1178 15.16 -21.52 37.57
C LEU A 1178 16.40 -21.14 38.38
N VAL A 1179 17.30 -20.34 37.81
CA VAL A 1179 18.49 -19.90 38.55
C VAL A 1179 18.14 -18.89 39.65
N GLN A 1180 17.13 -18.03 39.49
CA GLN A 1180 16.70 -17.15 40.58
C GLN A 1180 16.08 -17.91 41.75
N ILE A 1181 15.28 -18.95 41.48
CA ILE A 1181 14.75 -19.85 42.52
C ILE A 1181 15.90 -20.59 43.20
N PHE A 1182 16.84 -21.11 42.41
CA PHE A 1182 18.04 -21.78 42.91
C PHE A 1182 18.88 -20.85 43.80
N SER A 1183 19.14 -19.61 43.37
CA SER A 1183 19.90 -18.60 44.11
C SER A 1183 19.20 -18.21 45.42
N ALA A 1184 17.87 -18.08 45.42
CA ALA A 1184 17.10 -17.79 46.62
C ALA A 1184 17.14 -18.94 47.65
N TYR A 1185 17.12 -20.19 47.18
CA TYR A 1185 17.16 -21.37 48.04
C TYR A 1185 18.57 -21.63 48.59
N TYR A 1186 19.61 -21.59 47.74
CA TYR A 1186 21.00 -21.84 48.11
C TYR A 1186 21.72 -20.62 48.71
N LYS A 1187 21.04 -19.47 48.79
CA LYS A 1187 21.58 -18.19 49.31
C LYS A 1187 22.91 -17.80 48.67
N PHE A 1188 23.08 -18.17 47.42
CA PHE A 1188 24.28 -17.85 46.65
C PHE A 1188 24.26 -16.37 46.29
N GLY A 1189 25.22 -15.60 46.81
CA GLY A 1189 25.18 -14.13 46.83
C GLY A 1189 24.82 -13.53 48.20
N SER A 1190 24.73 -14.34 49.25
CA SER A 1190 24.51 -13.92 50.64
C SER A 1190 25.45 -12.78 51.10
N SER A 1191 24.85 -11.84 51.84
CA SER A 1191 25.38 -10.68 52.58
C SER A 1191 26.59 -10.94 53.48
N SER A 1192 27.00 -12.19 53.66
CA SER A 1192 28.12 -12.57 54.52
C SER A 1192 29.47 -12.35 53.81
N THR A 1193 30.37 -11.63 54.48
CA THR A 1193 31.80 -11.50 54.15
C THR A 1193 32.59 -12.77 54.48
N SER A 1194 31.96 -13.81 55.03
CA SER A 1194 32.63 -15.06 55.42
C SER A 1194 33.28 -15.78 54.24
N HIS A 1195 34.44 -16.37 54.51
CA HIS A 1195 35.18 -17.19 53.55
C HIS A 1195 34.37 -18.41 53.08
N HIS A 1196 33.47 -18.94 53.90
CA HIS A 1196 32.55 -20.03 53.55
C HIS A 1196 31.52 -19.63 52.49
N SER A 1197 30.97 -18.41 52.57
CA SER A 1197 30.07 -17.85 51.56
C SER A 1197 30.77 -17.73 50.19
N SER A 1198 32.02 -17.26 50.18
CA SER A 1198 32.83 -17.13 48.96
C SER A 1198 33.25 -18.48 48.35
N LYS A 1199 33.57 -19.50 49.16
CA LYS A 1199 33.87 -20.85 48.66
C LYS A 1199 32.65 -21.54 48.04
N ARG A 1200 31.49 -21.43 48.68
CA ARG A 1200 30.21 -21.85 48.08
C ARG A 1200 29.98 -21.10 46.77
N TYR A 1201 30.35 -19.82 46.75
CA TYR A 1201 30.23 -19.00 45.55
C TYR A 1201 31.06 -19.55 44.36
N GLY A 1202 32.33 -19.81 44.59
CA GLY A 1202 33.20 -20.37 43.56
C GLY A 1202 32.81 -21.79 43.11
N THR A 1203 32.25 -22.60 44.02
CA THR A 1203 31.84 -23.98 43.70
C THR A 1203 30.70 -24.02 42.68
N ILE A 1204 29.70 -23.13 42.80
CA ILE A 1204 28.57 -23.11 41.85
C ILE A 1204 29.01 -22.53 40.49
N ILE A 1205 29.94 -21.57 40.46
CA ILE A 1205 30.51 -21.13 39.17
C ILE A 1205 31.17 -22.31 38.44
N ILE A 1206 31.85 -23.21 39.15
CA ILE A 1206 32.39 -24.45 38.54
C ILE A 1206 31.25 -25.34 38.02
N VAL A 1207 30.12 -25.43 38.72
CA VAL A 1207 28.92 -26.14 38.21
C VAL A 1207 28.42 -25.49 36.91
N PHE A 1208 28.40 -24.16 36.83
CA PHE A 1208 28.06 -23.46 35.59
C PHE A 1208 29.04 -23.77 34.45
N ALA A 1209 30.32 -24.06 34.72
CA ALA A 1209 31.24 -24.52 33.69
C ALA A 1209 30.80 -25.85 33.06
N VAL A 1210 30.27 -26.78 33.86
CA VAL A 1210 29.69 -28.04 33.36
C VAL A 1210 28.45 -27.76 32.51
N VAL A 1211 27.58 -26.84 32.95
CA VAL A 1211 26.40 -26.40 32.19
C VAL A 1211 26.81 -25.83 30.82
N MET A 1212 27.87 -25.04 30.75
CA MET A 1212 28.41 -24.52 29.48
C MET A 1212 28.93 -25.64 28.57
N LEU A 1213 29.63 -26.65 29.11
CA LEU A 1213 30.09 -27.81 28.32
C LEU A 1213 28.92 -28.61 27.73
N VAL A 1214 27.85 -28.82 28.51
CA VAL A 1214 26.62 -29.43 28.00
C VAL A 1214 26.03 -28.59 26.87
N GLY A 1215 26.03 -27.26 27.00
CA GLY A 1215 25.65 -26.34 25.92
C GLY A 1215 26.47 -26.51 24.64
N ALA A 1216 27.79 -26.70 24.75
CA ALA A 1216 28.66 -26.98 23.61
C ALA A 1216 28.33 -28.33 22.92
N VAL A 1217 28.07 -29.37 23.71
CA VAL A 1217 27.68 -30.70 23.21
C VAL A 1217 26.35 -30.62 22.47
N ILE A 1218 25.33 -29.99 23.06
CA ILE A 1218 24.02 -29.81 22.41
C ILE A 1218 24.18 -29.01 21.12
N THR A 1219 24.94 -27.91 21.14
CA THR A 1219 25.20 -27.10 19.93
C THR A 1219 25.79 -27.96 18.81
N HIS A 1220 26.72 -28.86 19.12
CA HIS A 1220 27.36 -29.70 18.11
C HIS A 1220 26.43 -30.72 17.44
N PHE A 1221 25.52 -31.35 18.21
CA PHE A 1221 24.68 -32.44 17.70
C PHE A 1221 23.28 -32.00 17.28
N MET A 1222 22.76 -30.93 17.88
CA MET A 1222 21.35 -30.52 17.76
C MET A 1222 21.15 -29.32 16.81
N ILE A 1223 22.15 -28.46 16.60
CA ILE A 1223 22.00 -27.26 15.77
C ILE A 1223 22.62 -27.49 14.37
N PRO A 1224 21.88 -27.23 13.27
CA PRO A 1224 22.40 -27.37 11.91
C PRO A 1224 23.35 -26.22 11.55
N ASP A 1225 24.29 -26.49 10.63
CA ASP A 1225 25.21 -25.48 10.11
C ASP A 1225 24.47 -24.36 9.36
N MET A 1226 24.70 -23.11 9.78
CA MET A 1226 24.11 -21.90 9.18
C MET A 1226 24.87 -21.36 7.95
N GLN A 1227 26.00 -21.99 7.63
CA GLN A 1227 26.87 -21.68 6.49
C GLN A 1227 27.24 -22.96 5.77
N GLU A 1228 27.64 -22.86 4.50
CA GLU A 1228 28.16 -24.00 3.75
C GLU A 1228 29.48 -24.52 4.34
N LYS A 1229 29.72 -25.83 4.17
CA LYS A 1229 30.97 -26.45 4.62
C LYS A 1229 32.12 -25.97 3.75
N ARG A 1230 33.21 -25.64 4.42
CA ARG A 1230 34.46 -25.19 3.83
C ARG A 1230 35.08 -26.22 2.89
N GLU A 1231 35.67 -25.77 1.78
CA GLU A 1231 36.52 -26.63 0.95
C GLU A 1231 37.75 -27.12 1.74
N LYS A 1232 38.05 -28.42 1.66
CA LYS A 1232 39.20 -29.03 2.32
C LYS A 1232 40.49 -28.38 1.81
N GLY A 1233 41.24 -27.72 2.71
CA GLY A 1233 42.55 -27.14 2.41
C GLY A 1233 42.64 -25.61 2.52
N SER A 1234 41.53 -24.89 2.65
CA SER A 1234 41.55 -23.44 2.88
C SER A 1234 41.94 -23.11 4.35
N GLY A 1235 42.68 -22.03 4.65
CA GLY A 1235 43.12 -21.64 6.02
C GLY A 1235 42.13 -20.69 6.75
N TRP A 1236 41.96 -20.75 8.08
CA TRP A 1236 40.81 -20.26 8.92
C TRP A 1236 40.03 -18.98 8.52
N THR A 1237 40.56 -18.13 7.66
CA THR A 1237 39.97 -16.89 7.13
C THR A 1237 39.01 -17.07 5.93
N THR A 1238 38.99 -18.22 5.24
CA THR A 1238 38.08 -18.44 4.10
C THR A 1238 36.73 -18.96 4.58
N VAL A 1239 35.71 -18.10 4.50
CA VAL A 1239 34.37 -18.29 5.08
C VAL A 1239 33.44 -18.92 4.05
N GLY A 1240 32.67 -19.95 4.45
CA GLY A 1240 31.62 -20.52 3.61
C GLY A 1240 30.48 -19.52 3.38
N ARG A 1241 29.77 -19.65 2.25
CA ARG A 1241 28.61 -18.80 1.93
C ARG A 1241 27.55 -18.93 3.03
N ASN A 1242 26.96 -17.80 3.45
CA ASN A 1242 25.77 -17.82 4.31
C ASN A 1242 24.62 -18.50 3.56
N LYS A 1243 23.97 -19.45 4.21
CA LYS A 1243 22.77 -20.07 3.66
C LYS A 1243 21.63 -19.07 3.62
N THR A 1244 20.79 -19.17 2.60
CA THR A 1244 19.57 -18.36 2.52
C THR A 1244 18.55 -18.84 3.56
N LEU A 1245 17.54 -18.02 3.89
CA LEU A 1245 16.50 -18.46 4.85
C LEU A 1245 15.69 -19.64 4.29
N GLU A 1246 15.58 -19.71 2.98
CA GLU A 1246 14.84 -20.73 2.24
C GLU A 1246 15.61 -22.05 2.24
N GLU A 1247 16.95 -22.02 2.16
CA GLU A 1247 17.80 -23.20 2.35
C GLU A 1247 17.75 -23.72 3.79
N LEU A 1248 17.70 -22.81 4.78
CA LEU A 1248 17.59 -23.18 6.19
C LEU A 1248 16.18 -23.68 6.54
N ALA A 1249 15.15 -23.16 5.90
CA ALA A 1249 13.76 -23.57 6.07
C ALA A 1249 13.54 -25.05 5.73
N LEU A 1250 14.34 -25.64 4.83
CA LEU A 1250 14.32 -27.07 4.49
C LEU A 1250 14.68 -28.00 5.65
N GLY A 1251 15.27 -27.44 6.71
CA GLY A 1251 15.64 -28.21 7.89
C GLY A 1251 16.67 -29.30 7.60
N ARG A 1252 16.69 -30.34 8.43
CA ARG A 1252 17.74 -31.36 8.44
C ARG A 1252 17.75 -32.27 7.20
N MET A 1253 16.60 -32.50 6.58
CA MET A 1253 16.48 -33.36 5.40
C MET A 1253 16.91 -32.65 4.11
N GLY A 1254 16.98 -31.31 4.11
CA GLY A 1254 17.43 -30.53 2.95
C GLY A 1254 16.68 -30.91 1.67
N ALA A 1255 17.42 -31.13 0.58
CA ALA A 1255 16.88 -31.54 -0.72
C ALA A 1255 16.19 -32.94 -0.73
N ARG A 1256 16.35 -33.75 0.33
CA ARG A 1256 15.68 -35.06 0.49
C ARG A 1256 14.33 -34.94 1.19
N SER A 1257 13.89 -33.73 1.56
CA SER A 1257 12.59 -33.52 2.19
C SER A 1257 11.46 -34.08 1.31
N GLN A 1258 10.52 -34.80 1.94
CA GLN A 1258 9.37 -35.37 1.25
C GLN A 1258 8.44 -34.27 0.71
N SER A 1259 8.47 -33.08 1.31
CA SER A 1259 7.81 -31.89 0.79
C SER A 1259 8.31 -31.55 -0.63
N ILE A 1260 9.63 -31.50 -0.88
CA ILE A 1260 10.20 -31.30 -2.22
C ILE A 1260 9.83 -32.45 -3.16
N ALA A 1261 9.84 -33.69 -2.69
CA ALA A 1261 9.45 -34.85 -3.50
C ALA A 1261 7.98 -34.79 -3.94
N ARG A 1262 7.08 -34.26 -3.10
CA ARG A 1262 5.68 -33.97 -3.45
C ARG A 1262 5.58 -32.79 -4.43
N ALA A 1263 6.32 -31.69 -4.23
CA ALA A 1263 6.34 -30.56 -5.19
C ALA A 1263 6.78 -31.01 -6.59
N ARG A 1264 7.88 -31.78 -6.67
CA ARG A 1264 8.40 -32.33 -7.93
C ARG A 1264 7.44 -33.31 -8.62
N ARG A 1265 6.49 -33.91 -7.88
CA ARG A 1265 5.42 -34.77 -8.44
C ARG A 1265 4.18 -33.98 -8.87
N VAL A 1266 3.98 -32.77 -8.35
CA VAL A 1266 2.87 -31.88 -8.75
C VAL A 1266 3.27 -31.01 -9.94
N GLN A 1267 4.57 -30.73 -10.11
CA GLN A 1267 5.14 -30.03 -11.28
C GLN A 1267 5.42 -30.93 -12.49
N ARG A 1268 5.44 -32.25 -12.31
CA ARG A 1268 5.52 -33.25 -13.39
C ARG A 1268 4.12 -33.71 -13.72
#